data_AF-A0A7J9RGM4-F1
#
_entry.id   AF-A0A7J9RGM4-F1
#
_cell.length_a   1.000
_cell.length_b   1.000
_cell.length_c   1.000
_cell.angle_alpha   90.00
_cell.angle_beta   90.00
_cell.angle_gamma   90.00
#
_symmetry.space_group_name_H-M   'P 1'
#
loop_
_entity.id
_entity.type
_entity.pdbx_description
1 polymer ?
#
loop_
_entity_poly.entity_id
_entity_poly.type
_entity_poly.pdbx_seq_one_letter_code
_entity_poly.pdbx_strand_id
1 'polypeptide(L)'
;ALTKMNHVTLDGAYGIPVDIDGQGSIKYGAMIFDGASLSVTNPTFKDINTTNVLAFGGASPTLDGGTFEVGIDAQGYHGAAIQAYGAGAGLVVMQVLNSAFSGEETDCGSQGGGRSAIYLENSFVRMDQISITENSYGAFLRASSGYLTNSTITTKCNAIDTNSHLSANDQDYTFVISDNAITPTDGAGITAYDGAIVVAERNVISGSAEGSGFGIRSSMVTANENTIGPIGGWNGIWIYGESDVSAENNTILNTAKEPVLIGEYHHKDQGWNVPAPTKARLYFANNVISNNTGTCNSVYMYGGDFPCPAFHVYMSSATFIDNTVTNNIGDGFRIKGGIVNAQGNNIEVGGFAANISLYDDNYGNKYGSIAYFSENTYSNASQIYNVTESRVAVQSEFMPDPGAGEMYPVSLSWLGAECPWDADECIKAPLTADWPPRFMPLSMEVNQNATTFTYSDIQNFDRSKIHIQNQNTAWGVQVEQGELVRYQVKADNSQVSDALVTIKDANGKSLYNMTTDSYGYTPWVTLPSNFHIDTNWNHVATDPGEDSCGDGADNDGDTLKDGQDPDCQNGNREMPTYSVEGKKFGKGTSEHVFTLTGMVDEVISLTNTAPSVSVDQNDGTSFARTISLTGSAFDGVEGPYFNDYDSWLKQFGEVKRIEIQPHGSLDWYLATDTSGANGEVTMTNWPFKTWSFDWDMANHFEEDVTFRIRSHDGLDESITTTRIFKLNINPPSINLEAPLDASTHDGQEVMFSGTASDDYQGVQGNDIRDIWFSVVGPNNYSANYPANSGGGTTWADSWNFSSLPSGSYTFTVWASDSNYCHEAIDVCTPDVVTIIIDNDNRIPIVQVSEPLPMESVRASEETLISGVARDNDGQVTRVEITIVDLASGIELNNGPDPVTSFLPNGAWMTYWDTSDLIHDQQYEVNVRAYDGVDYSMIETVRIVIDNPTDADNIAPTFNASGWSDTITIFCDERSTAFDKCGEGVEINLLDFFNDSDGVGPESSHMIFDIYDDPSTLIDDAYAYHIRITPEGKAIYNPMDSMYQTSSEISDWSMQNVMFEGRDIHDSVVYSYQVNFIVKGVEFTAQRTDTGSVVFGDSAQFEGTGLPNSQVKARLLKGDTLLNTSVVGADGTWSMEISSSQLGDDGDYQIYFAQDGQFIGKDDNSEITLQSGETLSDGLPTWIWIVIAVIAIAVLLGVGAFFFLEFEEFEDDDPDAVMQQQKEEDPYAWAKARAAETAAGELAPAPAPVPAAQPQHPGWIWDAQSNQWVADPNYQPPQQ
;
A
#
# COMPACT_ATOMS: atom_id res chain seq x y z
N ALA A 1 -40.02 23.35 29.57
CA ALA A 1 -40.30 24.28 30.68
C ALA A 1 -39.08 24.29 31.59
N LEU A 2 -38.34 25.39 31.67
CA LEU A 2 -37.17 25.49 32.56
C LEU A 2 -37.70 25.65 33.98
N THR A 3 -37.43 24.67 34.84
CA THR A 3 -37.62 24.84 36.29
C THR A 3 -36.70 25.99 36.72
N LYS A 4 -37.17 26.89 37.59
CA LYS A 4 -36.40 28.05 38.08
C LYS A 4 -36.63 28.28 39.57
N MET A 5 -35.62 28.83 40.25
CA MET A 5 -35.71 29.33 41.63
C MET A 5 -35.29 30.79 41.64
N ASN A 6 -36.10 31.69 42.20
CA ASN A 6 -35.80 33.12 42.23
C ASN A 6 -35.85 33.64 43.66
N HIS A 7 -34.83 34.38 44.08
CA HIS A 7 -34.75 35.05 45.39
C HIS A 7 -34.93 34.10 46.59
N VAL A 8 -34.28 32.92 46.54
CA VAL A 8 -34.33 31.94 47.63
C VAL A 8 -33.35 32.33 48.72
N THR A 9 -33.78 32.34 49.98
CA THR A 9 -32.90 32.54 51.14
C THR A 9 -32.77 31.24 51.94
N LEU A 10 -31.54 30.80 52.21
CA LEU A 10 -31.21 29.70 53.11
C LEU A 10 -30.38 30.26 54.26
N ASP A 11 -30.86 30.06 55.48
CA ASP A 11 -30.35 30.67 56.71
C ASP A 11 -30.15 29.55 57.76
N GLY A 12 -28.91 29.38 58.25
CA GLY A 12 -28.56 28.40 59.29
C GLY A 12 -28.69 26.93 58.88
N ALA A 13 -28.60 26.61 57.58
CA ALA A 13 -28.72 25.24 57.10
C ALA A 13 -27.41 24.43 57.31
N TYR A 14 -27.52 23.30 58.00
CA TYR A 14 -26.38 22.38 58.24
C TYR A 14 -25.94 21.59 56.97
N GLY A 15 -26.76 21.57 55.92
CA GLY A 15 -26.51 20.81 54.69
C GLY A 15 -26.97 19.35 54.74
N ILE A 16 -27.31 18.80 53.57
CA ILE A 16 -27.71 17.39 53.39
C ILE A 16 -26.45 16.60 52.98
N PRO A 17 -26.15 15.46 53.64
CA PRO A 17 -25.04 14.60 53.24
C PRO A 17 -25.30 13.90 51.92
N VAL A 18 -24.32 13.93 51.03
CA VAL A 18 -24.32 13.30 49.70
C VAL A 18 -23.02 12.54 49.50
N ASP A 19 -23.11 11.29 49.05
CA ASP A 19 -21.97 10.51 48.59
C ASP A 19 -21.70 10.83 47.12
N ILE A 20 -20.55 11.47 46.85
CA ILE A 20 -20.25 12.03 45.53
C ILE A 20 -19.79 10.95 44.53
N ASP A 21 -19.10 9.92 45.00
CA ASP A 21 -18.45 8.90 44.17
C ASP A 21 -19.03 7.49 44.40
N GLY A 22 -19.96 7.32 45.35
CA GLY A 22 -20.50 6.02 45.74
C GLY A 22 -19.47 5.13 46.45
N GLN A 23 -18.32 5.70 46.84
CA GLN A 23 -17.22 5.05 47.55
C GLN A 23 -17.08 5.57 48.98
N GLY A 24 -18.03 6.41 49.44
CA GLY A 24 -18.10 6.92 50.81
C GLY A 24 -17.55 8.33 51.00
N SER A 25 -17.32 9.10 49.92
CA SER A 25 -16.89 10.49 50.00
C SER A 25 -18.09 11.42 50.27
N ILE A 26 -18.42 11.61 51.56
CA ILE A 26 -19.59 12.41 51.96
C ILE A 26 -19.29 13.91 51.96
N LYS A 27 -20.08 14.68 51.20
CA LYS A 27 -20.12 16.15 51.22
C LYS A 27 -21.48 16.64 51.71
N TYR A 28 -21.54 17.86 52.25
CA TYR A 28 -22.75 18.45 52.81
C TYR A 28 -23.13 19.72 52.05
N GLY A 29 -24.30 19.73 51.40
CA GLY A 29 -24.78 20.88 50.61
C GLY A 29 -26.11 21.43 51.12
N ALA A 30 -26.25 22.75 51.24
CA ALA A 30 -27.50 23.42 51.58
C ALA A 30 -28.49 23.40 50.39
N MET A 31 -27.97 23.59 49.17
CA MET A 31 -28.68 23.40 47.91
C MET A 31 -27.91 22.41 47.04
N ILE A 32 -28.57 21.35 46.58
CA ILE A 32 -27.92 20.24 45.85
C ILE A 32 -28.49 20.11 44.44
N PHE A 33 -27.60 20.01 43.46
CA PHE A 33 -27.90 19.69 42.07
C PHE A 33 -27.23 18.37 41.68
N ASP A 34 -28.04 17.33 41.47
CA ASP A 34 -27.62 16.03 40.96
C ASP A 34 -28.20 15.84 39.55
N GLY A 35 -27.33 15.83 38.53
CA GLY A 35 -27.73 15.73 37.11
C GLY A 35 -28.72 16.80 36.62
N ALA A 36 -28.88 17.88 37.39
CA ALA A 36 -29.93 18.87 37.18
C ALA A 36 -29.40 20.16 36.53
N SER A 37 -30.18 20.71 35.60
CA SER A 37 -29.88 21.96 34.88
C SER A 37 -30.96 23.01 35.18
N LEU A 38 -30.84 23.66 36.34
CA LEU A 38 -31.80 24.64 36.86
C LEU A 38 -31.23 26.06 36.77
N SER A 39 -32.08 27.07 36.53
CA SER A 39 -31.71 28.47 36.71
C SER A 39 -32.13 28.97 38.11
N VAL A 40 -31.15 29.48 38.87
CA VAL A 40 -31.31 30.09 40.20
C VAL A 40 -30.90 31.55 40.13
N THR A 41 -31.84 32.47 40.36
CA THR A 41 -31.58 33.91 40.29
C THR A 41 -31.61 34.54 41.68
N ASN A 42 -30.56 35.31 42.04
CA ASN A 42 -30.39 36.01 43.32
C ASN A 42 -30.61 35.15 44.59
N PRO A 43 -29.98 33.96 44.74
CA PRO A 43 -29.99 33.24 46.00
C PRO A 43 -29.23 33.99 47.10
N THR A 44 -29.63 33.79 48.35
CA THR A 44 -28.96 34.35 49.53
C THR A 44 -28.71 33.24 50.52
N PHE A 45 -27.44 33.03 50.87
CA PHE A 45 -27.03 32.11 51.93
C PHE A 45 -26.54 32.91 53.13
N LYS A 46 -26.96 32.50 54.33
CA LYS A 46 -26.59 33.10 55.61
C LYS A 46 -26.31 32.04 56.66
N ASP A 47 -25.27 32.25 57.47
CA ASP A 47 -24.88 31.38 58.58
C ASP A 47 -24.75 29.91 58.12
N ILE A 48 -24.16 29.69 56.94
CA ILE A 48 -23.93 28.34 56.38
C ILE A 48 -22.48 27.92 56.63
N ASN A 49 -22.28 26.84 57.38
CA ASN A 49 -20.93 26.31 57.62
C ASN A 49 -20.44 25.34 56.54
N THR A 50 -21.36 24.53 56.02
CA THR A 50 -21.07 23.53 54.99
C THR A 50 -21.04 24.19 53.61
N THR A 51 -21.30 23.46 52.54
CA THR A 51 -21.35 24.02 51.19
C THR A 51 -22.71 24.62 50.87
N ASN A 52 -22.73 25.80 50.27
CA ASN A 52 -23.96 26.53 49.92
C ASN A 52 -24.63 25.84 48.73
N VAL A 53 -23.85 25.60 47.68
CA VAL A 53 -24.28 24.88 46.47
C VAL A 53 -23.34 23.71 46.18
N LEU A 54 -23.89 22.51 46.16
CA LEU A 54 -23.21 21.29 45.77
C LEU A 54 -23.76 20.79 44.43
N ALA A 55 -22.92 20.73 43.40
CA ALA A 55 -23.31 20.28 42.05
C ALA A 55 -22.51 19.03 41.63
N PHE A 56 -23.18 17.97 41.17
CA PHE A 56 -22.53 16.75 40.72
C PHE A 56 -23.36 15.95 39.70
N GLY A 57 -22.81 14.85 39.18
CA GLY A 57 -23.52 13.93 38.29
C GLY A 57 -23.88 14.53 36.93
N GLY A 58 -23.03 15.40 36.38
CA GLY A 58 -23.30 16.13 35.13
C GLY A 58 -24.23 17.34 35.32
N ALA A 59 -24.53 17.75 36.56
CA ALA A 59 -25.36 18.92 36.82
C ALA A 59 -24.78 20.18 36.17
N SER A 60 -25.65 21.05 35.67
CA SER A 60 -25.26 22.28 34.97
C SER A 60 -26.19 23.46 35.34
N PRO A 61 -26.28 23.82 36.63
CA PRO A 61 -27.14 24.92 37.04
C PRO A 61 -26.57 26.26 36.56
N THR A 62 -27.47 27.24 36.36
CA THR A 62 -27.11 28.66 36.19
C THR A 62 -27.43 29.39 37.48
N LEU A 63 -26.41 29.81 38.21
CA LEU A 63 -26.51 30.70 39.36
C LEU A 63 -26.26 32.13 38.87
N ASP A 64 -27.27 32.99 38.90
CA ASP A 64 -27.18 34.36 38.38
C ASP A 64 -27.58 35.37 39.46
N GLY A 65 -26.62 36.17 39.91
CA GLY A 65 -26.75 37.00 41.10
C GLY A 65 -26.62 36.20 42.40
N GLY A 66 -26.64 36.91 43.53
CA GLY A 66 -26.73 36.30 44.86
C GLY A 66 -25.52 36.49 45.76
N THR A 67 -25.69 36.10 47.03
CA THR A 67 -24.68 36.23 48.08
C THR A 67 -24.40 34.88 48.72
N PHE A 68 -23.14 34.51 48.74
CA PHE A 68 -22.63 33.23 49.20
C PHE A 68 -21.65 33.46 50.35
N GLU A 69 -21.73 32.60 51.36
CA GLU A 69 -20.87 32.65 52.54
C GLU A 69 -20.00 31.40 52.62
N VAL A 70 -18.74 31.53 52.99
CA VAL A 70 -17.76 30.43 53.05
C VAL A 70 -17.52 30.02 54.50
N GLY A 71 -18.32 29.07 55.00
CA GLY A 71 -18.00 28.34 56.23
C GLY A 71 -18.00 29.14 57.54
N ILE A 72 -19.01 29.98 57.79
CA ILE A 72 -18.97 31.04 58.82
C ILE A 72 -19.89 30.87 60.05
N ASP A 73 -20.11 29.66 60.58
CA ASP A 73 -20.93 29.48 61.82
C ASP A 73 -20.15 29.01 63.07
N ALA A 74 -18.83 28.80 62.94
CA ALA A 74 -17.92 28.31 63.99
C ALA A 74 -18.24 26.92 64.59
N GLN A 75 -19.09 26.10 63.95
CA GLN A 75 -19.53 24.78 64.47
C GLN A 75 -19.64 23.70 63.39
N GLY A 76 -18.82 22.64 63.45
CA GLY A 76 -19.03 21.43 62.64
C GLY A 76 -18.13 21.31 61.39
N TYR A 77 -18.71 20.89 60.25
CA TYR A 77 -17.99 20.65 58.99
C TYR A 77 -17.92 21.94 58.16
N HIS A 78 -16.73 22.33 57.71
CA HIS A 78 -16.50 23.54 56.91
C HIS A 78 -16.31 23.22 55.43
N GLY A 79 -17.13 23.81 54.55
CA GLY A 79 -17.08 23.62 53.09
C GLY A 79 -16.72 24.90 52.32
N ALA A 80 -16.38 24.74 51.03
CA ALA A 80 -16.37 25.87 50.09
C ALA A 80 -17.82 26.30 49.82
N ALA A 81 -18.06 27.57 49.49
CA ALA A 81 -19.41 28.04 49.19
C ALA A 81 -20.01 27.30 47.97
N ILE A 82 -19.20 27.08 46.94
CA ILE A 82 -19.57 26.20 45.82
C ILE A 82 -18.60 25.01 45.78
N GLN A 83 -19.17 23.81 45.74
CA GLN A 83 -18.44 22.60 45.38
C GLN A 83 -19.07 21.95 44.15
N ALA A 84 -18.27 21.66 43.13
CA ALA A 84 -18.72 20.96 41.94
C ALA A 84 -17.84 19.74 41.66
N TYR A 85 -18.47 18.60 41.36
CA TYR A 85 -17.81 17.32 41.06
C TYR A 85 -18.40 16.69 39.81
N GLY A 86 -17.67 16.66 38.69
CA GLY A 86 -18.24 16.13 37.46
C GLY A 86 -19.41 16.99 36.93
N ALA A 87 -19.41 18.30 37.15
CA ALA A 87 -20.47 19.20 36.71
C ALA A 87 -20.27 19.60 35.24
N GLY A 88 -21.36 19.64 34.46
CA GLY A 88 -21.31 19.89 33.02
C GLY A 88 -20.75 18.74 32.17
N ALA A 89 -20.78 18.92 30.84
CA ALA A 89 -20.36 17.94 29.84
C ALA A 89 -19.94 18.63 28.51
N GLY A 90 -18.92 19.48 28.55
CA GLY A 90 -18.35 20.18 27.39
C GLY A 90 -19.27 21.26 26.80
N LEU A 91 -20.31 20.84 26.07
CA LEU A 91 -21.30 21.73 25.44
C LEU A 91 -22.28 22.35 26.45
N VAL A 92 -22.42 21.73 27.62
CA VAL A 92 -23.31 22.17 28.69
C VAL A 92 -22.46 22.40 29.93
N VAL A 93 -22.39 23.63 30.42
CA VAL A 93 -21.51 24.03 31.54
C VAL A 93 -22.31 24.55 32.73
N MET A 94 -21.79 24.36 33.94
CA MET A 94 -22.30 25.07 35.11
C MET A 94 -21.96 26.56 34.99
N GLN A 95 -22.89 27.45 35.35
CA GLN A 95 -22.68 28.90 35.25
C GLN A 95 -22.82 29.57 36.62
N VAL A 96 -21.87 30.44 36.95
CA VAL A 96 -21.87 31.30 38.14
C VAL A 96 -21.64 32.73 37.70
N LEU A 97 -22.70 33.53 37.71
CA LEU A 97 -22.73 34.86 37.13
C LEU A 97 -23.09 35.89 38.21
N ASN A 98 -22.50 37.08 38.15
CA ASN A 98 -22.92 38.25 38.96
C ASN A 98 -22.98 38.00 40.48
N SER A 99 -22.14 37.10 41.01
CA SER A 99 -22.29 36.55 42.36
C SER A 99 -21.22 37.07 43.32
N ALA A 100 -21.58 37.27 44.59
CA ALA A 100 -20.67 37.73 45.63
C ALA A 100 -20.41 36.64 46.68
N PHE A 101 -19.15 36.46 47.06
CA PHE A 101 -18.66 35.47 48.03
C PHE A 101 -17.91 36.17 49.16
N SER A 102 -18.25 35.85 50.41
CA SER A 102 -17.57 36.33 51.62
C SER A 102 -17.32 35.20 52.62
N GLY A 103 -16.25 35.27 53.41
CA GLY A 103 -15.87 34.20 54.33
C GLY A 103 -15.08 34.68 55.54
N GLU A 104 -14.10 33.87 55.94
CA GLU A 104 -13.12 34.21 56.98
C GLU A 104 -11.69 34.08 56.43
N GLU A 105 -10.81 34.98 56.87
CA GLU A 105 -9.38 34.94 56.58
C GLU A 105 -8.61 34.25 57.71
N THR A 106 -8.15 33.03 57.44
CA THR A 106 -7.29 32.26 58.35
C THR A 106 -5.85 32.25 57.85
N ASP A 107 -4.95 31.56 58.55
CA ASP A 107 -3.55 31.47 58.10
C ASP A 107 -3.40 30.57 56.86
N CYS A 108 -2.38 30.87 56.06
CA CYS A 108 -2.08 30.13 54.85
C CYS A 108 -1.36 28.81 55.17
N GLY A 109 -1.76 27.72 54.50
CA GLY A 109 -1.13 26.41 54.62
C GLY A 109 -2.09 25.31 55.11
N SER A 110 -1.59 24.06 55.10
CA SER A 110 -2.39 22.85 55.34
C SER A 110 -2.99 22.73 56.76
N GLN A 111 -2.43 23.44 57.74
CA GLN A 111 -2.94 23.49 59.11
C GLN A 111 -3.65 24.82 59.45
N GLY A 112 -3.65 25.78 58.53
CA GLY A 112 -4.19 27.12 58.74
C GLY A 112 -5.72 27.18 58.74
N GLY A 113 -6.39 26.13 58.27
CA GLY A 113 -7.84 25.99 58.37
C GLY A 113 -8.65 26.72 57.30
N GLY A 114 -8.00 27.43 56.36
CA GLY A 114 -8.65 28.22 55.32
C GLY A 114 -9.38 27.42 54.25
N ARG A 115 -10.31 28.06 53.53
CA ARG A 115 -11.12 27.43 52.48
C ARG A 115 -11.17 28.29 51.22
N SER A 116 -11.22 27.62 50.08
CA SER A 116 -11.55 28.25 48.79
C SER A 116 -13.02 28.63 48.77
N ALA A 117 -13.35 29.79 48.21
CA ALA A 117 -14.74 30.17 47.99
C ALA A 117 -15.41 29.22 46.99
N ILE A 118 -14.67 28.81 45.97
CA ILE A 118 -15.14 27.90 44.92
C ILE A 118 -14.15 26.73 44.82
N TYR A 119 -14.68 25.50 44.84
CA TYR A 119 -13.92 24.27 44.63
C TYR A 119 -14.55 23.47 43.50
N LEU A 120 -13.79 23.23 42.45
CA LEU A 120 -14.23 22.45 41.29
C LEU A 120 -13.32 21.24 41.10
N GLU A 121 -13.94 20.10 40.79
CA GLU A 121 -13.26 18.87 40.41
C GLU A 121 -13.93 18.25 39.20
N ASN A 122 -13.15 17.90 38.17
CA ASN A 122 -13.64 17.24 36.95
C ASN A 122 -14.82 17.96 36.29
N SER A 123 -14.84 19.29 36.31
CA SER A 123 -16.05 20.07 35.96
C SER A 123 -15.81 21.07 34.82
N PHE A 124 -16.86 21.29 34.02
CA PHE A 124 -16.95 22.36 33.03
C PHE A 124 -17.76 23.54 33.59
N VAL A 125 -17.12 24.72 33.69
CA VAL A 125 -17.71 25.89 34.37
C VAL A 125 -17.58 27.19 33.55
N ARG A 126 -18.50 28.11 33.74
CA ARG A 126 -18.35 29.52 33.40
C ARG A 126 -18.61 30.38 34.63
N MET A 127 -17.57 31.04 35.11
CA MET A 127 -17.64 32.05 36.16
C MET A 127 -17.41 33.42 35.54
N ASP A 128 -18.35 34.35 35.73
CA ASP A 128 -18.29 35.68 35.10
C ASP A 128 -18.86 36.74 36.04
N GLN A 129 -18.13 37.86 36.16
CA GLN A 129 -18.52 38.97 37.05
C GLN A 129 -18.75 38.54 38.50
N ILE A 130 -17.89 37.66 39.04
CA ILE A 130 -17.94 37.27 40.44
C ILE A 130 -17.04 38.16 41.30
N SER A 131 -17.40 38.29 42.58
CA SER A 131 -16.59 38.98 43.57
C SER A 131 -16.32 38.07 44.76
N ILE A 132 -15.05 37.84 45.08
CA ILE A 132 -14.61 37.12 46.28
C ILE A 132 -13.88 38.13 47.16
N THR A 133 -14.36 38.32 48.39
CA THR A 133 -13.78 39.26 49.36
C THR A 133 -13.72 38.63 50.75
N GLU A 134 -12.78 39.04 51.58
CA GLU A 134 -12.66 38.58 52.98
C GLU A 134 -12.62 37.04 53.08
N ASN A 135 -11.81 36.38 52.26
CA ASN A 135 -11.71 34.92 52.28
C ASN A 135 -10.27 34.43 52.20
N SER A 136 -10.01 33.26 52.78
CA SER A 136 -8.67 32.68 52.82
C SER A 136 -8.16 32.34 51.42
N TYR A 137 -8.90 31.57 50.62
CA TYR A 137 -8.51 31.17 49.26
C TYR A 137 -9.62 31.52 48.26
N GLY A 138 -9.29 31.80 46.99
CA GLY A 138 -10.30 32.19 46.00
C GLY A 138 -10.95 30.97 45.34
N ALA A 139 -10.44 30.60 44.15
CA ALA A 139 -10.93 29.46 43.39
C ALA A 139 -9.88 28.34 43.34
N PHE A 140 -10.32 27.10 43.60
CA PHE A 140 -9.50 25.90 43.44
C PHE A 140 -10.09 25.02 42.35
N LEU A 141 -9.33 24.83 41.28
CA LEU A 141 -9.76 24.24 40.01
C LEU A 141 -8.95 22.97 39.76
N ARG A 142 -9.52 21.81 40.12
CA ARG A 142 -8.88 20.51 39.96
C ARG A 142 -9.41 19.79 38.74
N ALA A 143 -8.54 19.44 37.80
CA ALA A 143 -8.89 18.76 36.56
C ALA A 143 -10.17 19.33 35.93
N SER A 144 -10.29 20.66 35.90
CA SER A 144 -11.51 21.37 35.49
C SER A 144 -11.20 22.30 34.33
N SER A 145 -12.22 22.62 33.53
CA SER A 145 -12.09 23.48 32.36
C SER A 145 -13.20 24.53 32.30
N GLY A 146 -12.96 25.60 31.55
CA GLY A 146 -13.92 26.64 31.28
C GLY A 146 -13.35 28.04 31.46
N TYR A 147 -14.15 28.94 32.04
CA TYR A 147 -13.84 30.37 32.06
C TYR A 147 -14.02 30.98 33.45
N LEU A 148 -13.08 31.85 33.85
CA LEU A 148 -13.19 32.79 34.97
C LEU A 148 -12.90 34.19 34.45
N THR A 149 -13.95 34.99 34.29
CA THR A 149 -13.88 36.27 33.57
C THR A 149 -14.43 37.46 34.35
N ASN A 150 -13.90 38.66 34.07
CA ASN A 150 -14.46 39.94 34.54
C ASN A 150 -14.65 40.03 36.06
N SER A 151 -13.85 39.32 36.85
CA SER A 151 -14.08 39.09 38.27
C SER A 151 -13.08 39.83 39.16
N THR A 152 -13.47 40.06 40.42
CA THR A 152 -12.60 40.66 41.45
C THR A 152 -12.36 39.63 42.55
N ILE A 153 -11.10 39.28 42.80
CA ILE A 153 -10.72 38.25 43.75
C ILE A 153 -9.71 38.84 44.74
N THR A 154 -10.15 39.08 45.96
CA THR A 154 -9.33 39.58 47.06
C THR A 154 -9.31 38.53 48.17
N THR A 155 -8.13 38.01 48.46
CA THR A 155 -7.93 36.88 49.38
C THR A 155 -6.74 37.10 50.29
N LYS A 156 -6.65 36.35 51.39
CA LYS A 156 -5.43 36.33 52.20
C LYS A 156 -4.35 35.43 51.57
N CYS A 157 -4.70 34.21 51.22
CA CYS A 157 -3.80 33.22 50.60
C CYS A 157 -3.98 33.21 49.07
N ASN A 158 -3.73 32.07 48.42
CA ASN A 158 -3.78 31.98 46.96
C ASN A 158 -5.16 32.37 46.41
N ALA A 159 -5.15 33.20 45.37
CA ALA A 159 -6.39 33.68 44.77
C ALA A 159 -6.96 32.66 43.77
N ILE A 160 -6.15 32.12 42.86
CA ILE A 160 -6.60 31.09 41.92
C ILE A 160 -5.56 29.96 41.88
N ASP A 161 -6.00 28.75 42.22
CA ASP A 161 -5.19 27.54 42.12
C ASP A 161 -5.76 26.63 41.02
N THR A 162 -4.92 26.24 40.06
CA THR A 162 -5.24 25.24 39.03
C THR A 162 -4.36 24.01 39.22
N ASN A 163 -4.97 22.83 39.28
CA ASN A 163 -4.30 21.56 39.48
C ASN A 163 -4.75 20.55 38.43
N SER A 164 -3.84 20.05 37.62
CA SER A 164 -4.17 19.17 36.48
C SER A 164 -5.11 19.82 35.45
N HIS A 165 -5.50 19.08 34.41
CA HIS A 165 -6.45 19.52 33.39
C HIS A 165 -7.55 18.48 33.23
N LEU A 166 -8.66 18.91 32.62
CA LEU A 166 -9.73 18.01 32.27
C LEU A 166 -9.42 17.38 30.91
N SER A 167 -9.51 16.05 30.81
CA SER A 167 -9.42 15.32 29.54
C SER A 167 -10.71 14.54 29.31
N ALA A 168 -11.30 14.66 28.12
CA ALA A 168 -12.46 13.86 27.72
C ALA A 168 -12.44 13.61 26.21
N ASN A 169 -12.81 12.38 25.79
CA ASN A 169 -12.78 11.94 24.39
C ASN A 169 -11.41 12.18 23.71
N ASP A 170 -10.32 11.86 24.41
CA ASP A 170 -8.93 12.06 23.95
C ASP A 170 -8.57 13.52 23.62
N GLN A 171 -9.34 14.49 24.16
CA GLN A 171 -9.07 15.92 24.06
C GLN A 171 -8.76 16.49 25.45
N ASP A 172 -7.66 17.23 25.55
CA ASP A 172 -7.31 18.02 26.73
C ASP A 172 -7.94 19.40 26.65
N TYR A 173 -8.52 19.85 27.76
CA TYR A 173 -9.25 21.11 27.83
C TYR A 173 -8.52 22.15 28.68
N THR A 174 -8.44 23.36 28.13
CA THR A 174 -7.84 24.53 28.78
C THR A 174 -8.81 25.21 29.75
N PHE A 175 -8.27 25.80 30.83
CA PHE A 175 -9.00 26.76 31.66
C PHE A 175 -8.57 28.20 31.35
N VAL A 176 -9.52 29.09 31.12
CA VAL A 176 -9.26 30.50 30.77
C VAL A 176 -9.55 31.42 31.95
N ILE A 177 -8.57 32.21 32.36
CA ILE A 177 -8.64 33.23 33.41
C ILE A 177 -8.42 34.59 32.74
N SER A 178 -9.47 35.37 32.55
CA SER A 178 -9.40 36.55 31.69
C SER A 178 -10.06 37.80 32.27
N ASP A 179 -9.44 38.97 32.09
CA ASP A 179 -10.00 40.27 32.48
C ASP A 179 -10.34 40.38 33.99
N ASN A 180 -9.54 39.77 34.88
CA ASN A 180 -9.78 39.78 36.34
C ASN A 180 -8.87 40.76 37.09
N ALA A 181 -9.38 41.26 38.22
CA ALA A 181 -8.58 41.95 39.24
C ALA A 181 -8.30 41.00 40.41
N ILE A 182 -7.04 40.65 40.63
CA ILE A 182 -6.58 39.62 41.57
C ILE A 182 -5.65 40.27 42.60
N THR A 183 -5.98 40.15 43.88
CA THR A 183 -5.24 40.81 44.97
C THR A 183 -5.16 39.91 46.20
N PRO A 184 -4.28 38.89 46.20
CA PRO A 184 -3.93 38.15 47.41
C PRO A 184 -3.08 39.02 48.35
N THR A 185 -3.24 38.83 49.66
CA THR A 185 -2.43 39.53 50.67
C THR A 185 -1.07 38.86 50.85
N ASP A 186 -1.06 37.57 51.16
CA ASP A 186 0.13 36.78 51.45
C ASP A 186 0.42 35.77 50.31
N GLY A 187 -0.60 35.07 49.82
CA GLY A 187 -0.44 33.97 48.84
C GLY A 187 -0.17 34.41 47.39
N ALA A 188 -0.12 33.44 46.48
CA ALA A 188 0.11 33.70 45.06
C ALA A 188 -1.14 34.20 44.32
N GLY A 189 -0.94 34.94 43.23
CA GLY A 189 -2.04 35.39 42.37
C GLY A 189 -2.70 34.22 41.63
N ILE A 190 -1.95 33.65 40.68
CA ILE A 190 -2.37 32.47 39.92
C ILE A 190 -1.33 31.37 40.10
N THR A 191 -1.78 30.17 40.49
CA THR A 191 -0.93 28.98 40.47
C THR A 191 -1.44 27.95 39.47
N ALA A 192 -0.50 27.28 38.82
CA ALA A 192 -0.76 26.19 37.89
C ALA A 192 0.20 25.05 38.18
N TYR A 193 -0.32 23.89 38.60
CA TYR A 193 0.54 22.78 38.99
C TYR A 193 0.02 21.39 38.60
N ASP A 194 0.96 20.46 38.43
CA ASP A 194 0.72 19.03 38.20
C ASP A 194 -0.13 18.73 36.96
N GLY A 195 0.29 19.30 35.82
CA GLY A 195 -0.31 19.10 34.51
C GLY A 195 -1.46 20.07 34.21
N ALA A 196 -1.52 21.24 34.83
CA ALA A 196 -2.56 22.22 34.49
C ALA A 196 -2.33 22.81 33.08
N ILE A 197 -3.42 23.12 32.37
CA ILE A 197 -3.40 23.81 31.06
C ILE A 197 -4.22 25.09 31.20
N VAL A 198 -3.55 26.24 31.21
CA VAL A 198 -4.15 27.53 31.56
C VAL A 198 -3.84 28.61 30.52
N VAL A 199 -4.86 29.40 30.19
CA VAL A 199 -4.68 30.69 29.50
C VAL A 199 -5.07 31.79 30.48
N ALA A 200 -4.11 32.62 30.85
CA ALA A 200 -4.30 33.79 31.71
C ALA A 200 -4.09 35.06 30.89
N GLU A 201 -5.13 35.84 30.63
CA GLU A 201 -5.02 37.04 29.79
C GLU A 201 -5.67 38.29 30.40
N ARG A 202 -5.05 39.46 30.18
CA ARG A 202 -5.58 40.77 30.61
C ARG A 202 -5.94 40.85 32.11
N ASN A 203 -5.28 40.06 32.95
CA ASN A 203 -5.48 40.13 34.40
C ASN A 203 -4.59 41.20 35.02
N VAL A 204 -5.07 41.80 36.11
CA VAL A 204 -4.29 42.70 36.98
C VAL A 204 -4.04 41.98 38.29
N ILE A 205 -2.78 41.64 38.56
CA ILE A 205 -2.34 40.89 39.76
C ILE A 205 -1.45 41.80 40.59
N SER A 206 -1.75 41.95 41.88
CA SER A 206 -0.93 42.72 42.82
C SER A 206 -1.02 42.16 44.24
N GLY A 207 -0.11 42.57 45.13
CA GLY A 207 -0.05 42.08 46.51
C GLY A 207 0.98 40.96 46.67
N SER A 208 0.56 39.79 47.13
CA SER A 208 1.39 38.59 47.29
C SER A 208 2.63 38.83 48.16
N ALA A 209 2.46 39.14 49.44
CA ALA A 209 3.56 39.45 50.36
C ALA A 209 4.46 38.24 50.70
N GLU A 210 3.97 37.01 50.50
CA GLU A 210 4.70 35.76 50.72
C GLU A 210 4.62 34.79 49.52
N GLY A 211 4.12 35.26 48.37
CA GLY A 211 3.93 34.47 47.15
C GLY A 211 4.39 35.17 45.87
N SER A 212 4.29 34.47 44.75
CA SER A 212 4.59 35.01 43.41
C SER A 212 3.32 35.54 42.73
N GLY A 213 3.48 36.38 41.71
CA GLY A 213 2.36 36.74 40.82
C GLY A 213 1.79 35.50 40.13
N PHE A 214 2.68 34.77 39.45
CA PHE A 214 2.45 33.43 38.90
C PHE A 214 3.37 32.40 39.56
N GLY A 215 2.81 31.27 39.98
CA GLY A 215 3.55 30.09 40.41
C GLY A 215 3.20 28.88 39.53
N ILE A 216 4.13 28.42 38.70
CA ILE A 216 3.89 27.42 37.67
C ILE A 216 4.80 26.21 37.91
N ARG A 217 4.21 25.02 38.08
CA ARG A 217 4.92 23.76 38.30
C ARG A 217 4.43 22.65 37.40
N SER A 218 5.31 22.06 36.59
CA SER A 218 4.97 20.92 35.72
C SER A 218 3.67 21.13 34.92
N SER A 219 3.49 22.30 34.30
CA SER A 219 2.22 22.72 33.70
C SER A 219 2.43 23.54 32.41
N MET A 220 1.36 23.66 31.62
CA MET A 220 1.33 24.46 30.40
C MET A 220 0.53 25.74 30.62
N VAL A 221 1.17 26.91 30.43
CA VAL A 221 0.52 28.20 30.71
C VAL A 221 0.79 29.19 29.58
N THR A 222 -0.26 29.84 29.11
CA THR A 222 -0.19 31.03 28.24
C THR A 222 -0.59 32.25 29.05
N ALA A 223 0.35 33.17 29.31
CA ALA A 223 0.13 34.43 30.00
C ALA A 223 0.22 35.60 28.99
N ASN A 224 -0.90 36.24 28.66
CA ASN A 224 -0.91 37.32 27.65
C ASN A 224 -1.49 38.64 28.20
N GLU A 225 -0.86 39.78 27.93
CA GLU A 225 -1.39 41.11 28.27
C GLU A 225 -1.71 41.32 29.77
N ASN A 226 -1.08 40.57 30.69
CA ASN A 226 -1.31 40.73 32.12
C ASN A 226 -0.47 41.88 32.69
N THR A 227 -1.00 42.54 33.72
CA THR A 227 -0.24 43.46 34.58
C THR A 227 0.06 42.77 35.91
N ILE A 228 1.34 42.51 36.19
CA ILE A 228 1.83 41.74 37.33
C ILE A 228 2.66 42.66 38.22
N GLY A 229 2.08 43.09 39.32
CA GLY A 229 2.77 43.82 40.38
C GLY A 229 2.06 45.09 40.85
N PRO A 230 2.47 45.66 42.01
CA PRO A 230 3.64 45.27 42.80
C PRO A 230 3.49 43.88 43.46
N ILE A 231 4.57 43.10 43.47
CA ILE A 231 4.65 41.78 44.11
C ILE A 231 5.60 41.87 45.32
N GLY A 232 5.03 41.74 46.52
CA GLY A 232 5.75 42.00 47.77
C GLY A 232 6.65 40.87 48.28
N GLY A 233 6.36 39.62 47.90
CA GLY A 233 6.99 38.43 48.47
C GLY A 233 8.11 37.87 47.60
N TRP A 234 7.74 37.35 46.42
CA TRP A 234 8.65 36.59 45.57
C TRP A 234 8.71 37.14 44.14
N ASN A 235 8.50 36.27 43.16
CA ASN A 235 8.74 36.51 41.75
C ASN A 235 7.52 37.12 41.07
N GLY A 236 7.75 37.80 39.96
CA GLY A 236 6.65 38.08 39.02
C GLY A 236 6.08 36.77 38.49
N ILE A 237 6.95 35.98 37.86
CA ILE A 237 6.66 34.65 37.31
C ILE A 237 7.72 33.66 37.79
N TRP A 238 7.29 32.59 38.46
CA TRP A 238 8.14 31.50 38.92
C TRP A 238 7.73 30.18 38.23
N ILE A 239 8.65 29.57 37.48
CA ILE A 239 8.41 28.38 36.65
C ILE A 239 9.40 27.29 37.03
N TYR A 240 8.90 26.11 37.36
CA TYR A 240 9.73 24.94 37.67
C TYR A 240 9.00 23.63 37.34
N GLY A 241 9.65 22.48 37.53
CA GLY A 241 9.11 21.21 37.05
C GLY A 241 9.01 21.15 35.51
N GLU A 242 8.37 20.11 34.97
CA GLU A 242 8.21 19.93 33.52
C GLU A 242 7.17 20.89 32.92
N SER A 243 7.55 22.16 32.77
CA SER A 243 6.64 23.25 32.36
C SER A 243 6.97 23.81 30.98
N ASP A 244 5.95 24.14 30.19
CA ASP A 244 6.07 24.88 28.92
C ASP A 244 5.17 26.12 28.98
N VAL A 245 5.79 27.30 28.99
CA VAL A 245 5.11 28.57 29.27
C VAL A 245 5.30 29.54 28.11
N SER A 246 4.21 30.16 27.64
CA SER A 246 4.23 31.32 26.74
C SER A 246 3.81 32.55 27.54
N ALA A 247 4.63 33.58 27.60
CA ALA A 247 4.34 34.82 28.31
C ALA A 247 4.62 36.02 27.41
N GLU A 248 3.55 36.64 26.92
CA GLU A 248 3.62 37.65 25.86
C GLU A 248 2.90 38.94 26.26
N ASN A 249 3.43 40.10 25.86
CA ASN A 249 2.81 41.41 26.08
C ASN A 249 2.47 41.76 27.54
N ASN A 250 3.09 41.10 28.52
CA ASN A 250 2.84 41.36 29.93
C ASN A 250 3.66 42.53 30.45
N THR A 251 3.18 43.16 31.52
CA THR A 251 3.90 44.20 32.26
C THR A 251 4.18 43.71 33.67
N ILE A 252 5.45 43.56 34.05
CA ILE A 252 5.91 43.10 35.37
C ILE A 252 6.59 44.26 36.10
N LEU A 253 6.09 44.61 37.29
CA LEU A 253 6.47 45.85 37.98
C LEU A 253 6.78 45.59 39.47
N ASN A 254 7.85 46.20 39.99
CA ASN A 254 8.15 46.26 41.42
C ASN A 254 8.09 44.88 42.12
N THR A 255 8.90 43.94 41.68
CA THR A 255 9.01 42.61 42.30
C THR A 255 10.02 42.62 43.44
N ALA A 256 9.73 41.88 44.51
CA ALA A 256 10.64 41.73 45.64
C ALA A 256 11.80 40.74 45.36
N LYS A 257 11.59 39.79 44.44
CA LYS A 257 12.59 38.86 43.89
C LYS A 257 12.65 38.97 42.37
N GLU A 258 13.17 37.95 41.68
CA GLU A 258 13.33 37.96 40.22
C GLU A 258 11.97 38.19 39.52
N PRO A 259 11.89 39.13 38.58
CA PRO A 259 10.70 39.29 37.74
C PRO A 259 10.32 37.99 37.04
N VAL A 260 11.32 37.28 36.52
CA VAL A 260 11.16 35.98 35.86
C VAL A 260 12.24 35.02 36.35
N LEU A 261 11.80 33.91 36.94
CA LEU A 261 12.64 32.76 37.29
C LEU A 261 12.09 31.52 36.59
N ILE A 262 12.94 30.88 35.78
CA ILE A 262 12.65 29.58 35.18
C ILE A 262 13.73 28.56 35.55
N GLY A 263 13.25 27.41 36.05
CA GLY A 263 14.06 26.42 36.73
C GLY A 263 14.24 26.75 38.21
N GLU A 264 14.82 25.82 38.96
CA GLU A 264 14.85 25.89 40.42
C GLU A 264 16.25 25.72 40.99
N TYR A 265 16.86 26.84 41.36
CA TYR A 265 18.24 26.88 41.85
C TYR A 265 18.36 26.61 43.35
N HIS A 266 17.28 26.70 44.12
CA HIS A 266 17.29 26.45 45.56
C HIS A 266 17.19 24.97 45.95
N HIS A 267 17.12 24.04 44.99
CA HIS A 267 16.95 22.61 45.25
C HIS A 267 18.05 21.95 46.12
N LYS A 268 19.21 22.62 46.30
CA LYS A 268 20.28 22.22 47.23
C LYS A 268 20.48 23.19 48.40
N ASP A 269 19.74 24.30 48.46
CA ASP A 269 19.85 25.25 49.56
C ASP A 269 19.18 24.71 50.83
N GLN A 270 19.78 25.00 51.98
CA GLN A 270 19.23 24.58 53.27
C GLN A 270 17.91 25.31 53.56
N GLY A 271 16.87 24.54 53.93
CA GLY A 271 15.56 25.09 54.30
C GLY A 271 14.56 25.17 53.14
N TRP A 272 14.97 24.77 51.94
CA TRP A 272 14.11 24.69 50.76
C TRP A 272 13.61 23.26 50.52
N ASN A 273 12.35 23.14 50.10
CA ASN A 273 11.73 21.86 49.74
C ASN A 273 11.13 21.96 48.33
N VAL A 274 12.02 21.97 47.35
CA VAL A 274 11.69 22.12 45.92
C VAL A 274 12.37 21.00 45.13
N PRO A 275 11.79 20.54 44.01
CA PRO A 275 12.37 19.45 43.23
C PRO A 275 13.70 19.87 42.59
N ALA A 276 14.55 18.88 42.30
CA ALA A 276 15.70 19.10 41.43
C ALA A 276 15.22 19.60 40.04
N PRO A 277 16.05 20.37 39.32
CA PRO A 277 15.69 20.88 38.00
C PRO A 277 15.33 19.76 37.04
N THR A 278 14.27 19.99 36.29
CA THR A 278 13.80 19.15 35.18
C THR A 278 13.75 20.00 33.91
N LYS A 279 13.50 19.38 32.76
CA LYS A 279 13.27 20.15 31.52
C LYS A 279 12.13 21.15 31.72
N ALA A 280 12.33 22.40 31.35
CA ALA A 280 11.32 23.44 31.38
C ALA A 280 11.62 24.44 30.25
N ARG A 281 10.57 25.01 29.65
CA ARG A 281 10.70 25.96 28.55
C ARG A 281 9.83 27.20 28.76
N LEU A 282 10.40 28.38 28.46
CA LEU A 282 9.69 29.65 28.43
C LEU A 282 9.84 30.33 27.06
N TYR A 283 8.74 30.80 26.48
CA TYR A 283 8.72 31.77 25.39
C TYR A 283 8.23 33.11 25.95
N PHE A 284 9.10 34.13 25.97
CA PHE A 284 8.86 35.42 26.61
C PHE A 284 9.04 36.56 25.60
N ALA A 285 7.95 37.12 25.08
CA ALA A 285 8.01 38.11 24.01
C ALA A 285 7.24 39.41 24.28
N ASN A 286 7.78 40.55 23.86
CA ASN A 286 7.13 41.86 23.93
C ASN A 286 6.70 42.30 25.34
N ASN A 287 7.37 41.82 26.38
CA ASN A 287 7.03 42.16 27.76
C ASN A 287 7.81 43.39 28.24
N VAL A 288 7.25 44.06 29.25
CA VAL A 288 7.87 45.18 29.95
C VAL A 288 8.17 44.78 31.39
N ILE A 289 9.43 44.91 31.81
CA ILE A 289 9.87 44.75 33.20
C ILE A 289 10.37 46.10 33.70
N SER A 290 9.92 46.53 34.88
CA SER A 290 10.47 47.74 35.48
C SER A 290 10.61 47.71 37.00
N ASN A 291 11.59 48.48 37.48
CA ASN A 291 11.85 48.77 38.89
C ASN A 291 12.11 47.52 39.75
N ASN A 292 12.99 46.63 39.27
CA ASN A 292 13.44 45.50 40.06
C ASN A 292 14.66 45.90 40.91
N THR A 293 14.43 46.00 42.22
CA THR A 293 15.46 46.36 43.21
C THR A 293 15.64 45.29 44.30
N GLY A 294 15.08 44.09 44.06
CA GLY A 294 15.13 42.97 44.98
C GLY A 294 16.53 42.41 45.23
N THR A 295 16.68 41.72 46.36
CA THR A 295 17.88 40.92 46.68
C THR A 295 17.49 39.44 46.71
N CYS A 296 18.20 38.65 45.91
CA CYS A 296 18.05 37.21 45.78
C CYS A 296 19.20 36.51 46.54
N ASN A 297 19.09 35.22 46.80
CA ASN A 297 20.05 34.52 47.65
C ASN A 297 20.21 33.08 47.20
N SER A 298 21.42 32.56 47.19
CA SER A 298 21.65 31.11 47.24
C SER A 298 23.05 30.88 47.76
N VAL A 299 23.15 30.20 48.90
CA VAL A 299 24.46 29.88 49.48
C VAL A 299 25.13 28.79 48.66
N TYR A 300 24.36 27.77 48.22
CA TYR A 300 24.91 26.65 47.49
C TYR A 300 25.30 27.05 46.05
N MET A 301 24.43 27.77 45.32
CA MET A 301 24.64 28.03 43.90
C MET A 301 25.46 29.27 43.61
N TYR A 302 25.34 30.29 44.47
CA TYR A 302 25.88 31.64 44.23
C TYR A 302 26.68 32.21 45.42
N GLY A 303 26.88 31.43 46.49
CA GLY A 303 27.72 31.82 47.63
C GLY A 303 27.09 32.82 48.60
N GLY A 304 25.82 33.20 48.44
CA GLY A 304 25.12 34.13 49.33
C GLY A 304 24.12 35.05 48.62
N ASP A 305 23.97 36.26 49.15
CA ASP A 305 23.07 37.30 48.62
C ASP A 305 23.63 37.90 47.31
N PHE A 306 22.74 38.16 46.36
CA PHE A 306 23.04 38.85 45.11
C PHE A 306 21.85 39.72 44.65
N PRO A 307 22.09 40.83 43.92
CA PRO A 307 21.01 41.60 43.32
C PRO A 307 20.24 40.73 42.32
N CYS A 308 18.91 40.72 42.41
CA CYS A 308 18.09 39.84 41.57
C CYS A 308 18.26 40.19 40.08
N PRO A 309 18.52 39.21 39.19
CA PRO A 309 18.51 39.43 37.76
C PRO A 309 17.08 39.73 37.25
N ALA A 310 16.96 40.34 36.06
CA ALA A 310 15.67 40.49 35.39
C ALA A 310 15.14 39.12 34.91
N PHE A 311 16.04 38.33 34.32
CA PHE A 311 15.79 36.98 33.84
C PHE A 311 16.77 36.00 34.50
N HIS A 312 16.26 35.02 35.23
CA HIS A 312 17.06 33.94 35.79
C HIS A 312 16.68 32.61 35.13
N VAL A 313 17.62 32.06 34.36
CA VAL A 313 17.48 30.79 33.65
C VAL A 313 18.43 29.78 34.27
N TYR A 314 17.90 28.81 35.01
CA TYR A 314 18.69 27.82 35.72
C TYR A 314 18.30 26.41 35.27
N MET A 315 19.22 25.68 34.63
CA MET A 315 18.96 24.31 34.14
C MET A 315 17.60 24.20 33.43
N SER A 316 17.35 25.14 32.51
CA SER A 316 16.09 25.34 31.80
C SER A 316 16.32 26.06 30.48
N SER A 317 15.29 26.13 29.64
CA SER A 317 15.34 26.72 28.30
C SER A 317 14.44 27.94 28.20
N ALA A 318 14.90 29.04 27.60
CA ALA A 318 14.08 30.24 27.45
C ALA A 318 14.38 31.05 26.18
N THR A 319 13.32 31.54 25.55
CA THR A 319 13.36 32.49 24.43
C THR A 319 12.90 33.86 24.91
N PHE A 320 13.66 34.92 24.63
CA PHE A 320 13.37 36.30 24.98
C PHE A 320 13.38 37.17 23.73
N ILE A 321 12.23 37.66 23.27
CA ILE A 321 12.11 38.46 22.05
C ILE A 321 11.52 39.83 22.37
N ASP A 322 12.17 40.92 21.93
CA ASP A 322 11.62 42.29 21.95
C ASP A 322 11.15 42.76 23.35
N ASN A 323 11.77 42.28 24.42
CA ASN A 323 11.41 42.70 25.78
C ASN A 323 12.13 43.99 26.16
N THR A 324 11.47 44.79 27.02
CA THR A 324 12.06 46.01 27.59
C THR A 324 12.25 45.86 29.09
N VAL A 325 13.47 46.01 29.57
CA VAL A 325 13.83 46.01 30.99
C VAL A 325 14.34 47.40 31.36
N THR A 326 13.76 48.00 32.41
CA THR A 326 14.15 49.33 32.91
C THR A 326 14.39 49.32 34.43
N ASN A 327 15.37 50.09 34.88
CA ASN A 327 15.73 50.20 36.31
C ASN A 327 15.93 48.84 37.03
N ASN A 328 16.63 47.89 36.41
CA ASN A 328 17.01 46.63 37.06
C ASN A 328 18.40 46.76 37.70
N ILE A 329 18.54 46.50 39.00
CA ILE A 329 19.85 46.68 39.67
C ILE A 329 20.82 45.49 39.51
N GLY A 330 20.31 44.29 39.22
CA GLY A 330 21.10 43.09 39.03
C GLY A 330 21.47 42.84 37.57
N ASP A 331 21.73 41.57 37.24
CA ASP A 331 22.04 41.18 35.86
C ASP A 331 20.80 41.28 34.97
N GLY A 332 20.98 41.46 33.66
CA GLY A 332 19.89 41.30 32.69
C GLY A 332 19.49 39.85 32.58
N PHE A 333 20.41 39.05 32.06
CA PHE A 333 20.31 37.60 31.96
C PHE A 333 21.30 36.95 32.92
N ARG A 334 20.80 36.08 33.80
CA ARG A 334 21.63 35.16 34.58
C ARG A 334 21.31 33.74 34.17
N ILE A 335 22.30 33.09 33.55
CA ILE A 335 22.15 31.79 32.91
C ILE A 335 23.14 30.82 33.54
N LYS A 336 22.64 29.70 34.09
CA LYS A 336 23.48 28.66 34.69
C LYS A 336 23.00 27.27 34.26
N GLY A 337 23.82 26.59 33.45
CA GLY A 337 23.43 25.36 32.75
C GLY A 337 22.15 25.51 31.91
N GLY A 338 21.86 26.74 31.46
CA GLY A 338 20.62 27.08 30.77
C GLY A 338 20.81 27.20 29.26
N ILE A 339 19.71 27.16 28.51
CA ILE A 339 19.69 27.32 27.05
C ILE A 339 18.86 28.55 26.71
N VAL A 340 19.45 29.56 26.07
CA VAL A 340 18.79 30.86 25.85
C VAL A 340 18.84 31.31 24.40
N ASN A 341 17.71 31.80 23.91
CA ASN A 341 17.59 32.54 22.66
C ASN A 341 17.11 33.97 22.97
N ALA A 342 17.94 35.00 22.86
CA ALA A 342 17.59 36.37 23.20
C ALA A 342 17.77 37.31 22.00
N GLN A 343 16.67 37.88 21.49
CA GLN A 343 16.71 38.73 20.30
C GLN A 343 15.94 40.04 20.47
N GLY A 344 16.48 41.15 19.99
CA GLY A 344 15.78 42.45 19.94
C GLY A 344 15.46 43.08 21.30
N ASN A 345 16.01 42.57 22.41
CA ASN A 345 15.67 43.07 23.74
C ASN A 345 16.38 44.39 24.05
N ASN A 346 15.70 45.29 24.77
CA ASN A 346 16.27 46.52 25.31
C ASN A 346 16.45 46.39 26.84
N ILE A 347 17.69 46.30 27.29
CA ILE A 347 18.06 45.87 28.63
C ILE A 347 18.85 46.96 29.35
N GLU A 348 18.19 47.65 30.29
CA GLU A 348 18.83 48.58 31.22
C GLU A 348 19.06 47.90 32.58
N VAL A 349 20.33 47.72 32.95
CA VAL A 349 20.74 46.93 34.13
C VAL A 349 21.90 47.58 34.89
N GLY A 350 22.04 47.27 36.18
CA GLY A 350 23.17 47.71 37.01
C GLY A 350 24.28 46.66 37.20
N GLY A 351 23.98 45.38 36.94
CA GLY A 351 24.93 44.28 36.93
C GLY A 351 25.45 43.96 35.54
N PHE A 352 25.70 42.68 35.27
CA PHE A 352 26.10 42.23 33.94
C PHE A 352 24.89 42.22 32.99
N ALA A 353 25.10 42.53 31.71
CA ALA A 353 24.03 42.35 30.74
C ALA A 353 23.66 40.85 30.63
N ALA A 354 24.66 39.99 30.47
CA ALA A 354 24.53 38.54 30.50
C ALA A 354 25.67 37.89 31.30
N ASN A 355 25.29 37.14 32.32
CA ASN A 355 26.17 36.33 33.16
C ASN A 355 25.87 34.85 32.92
N ILE A 356 26.78 34.17 32.22
CA ILE A 356 26.56 32.86 31.60
C ILE A 356 27.59 31.88 32.14
N SER A 357 27.13 30.82 32.78
CA SER A 357 28.01 29.85 33.43
C SER A 357 27.50 28.42 33.28
N LEU A 358 28.37 27.45 33.45
CA LEU A 358 28.01 26.05 33.53
C LEU A 358 27.29 25.72 34.88
N TYR A 359 26.57 24.60 34.92
CA TYR A 359 26.15 23.96 36.17
C TYR A 359 26.96 22.68 36.42
N ASP A 360 27.64 22.63 37.57
CA ASP A 360 28.40 21.47 38.04
C ASP A 360 27.58 20.72 39.09
N ASP A 361 27.29 19.45 38.84
CA ASP A 361 26.59 18.62 39.82
C ASP A 361 27.50 18.12 40.96
N ASN A 362 28.82 18.28 40.82
CA ASN A 362 29.92 17.76 41.64
C ASN A 362 30.04 16.22 41.66
N TYR A 363 29.53 15.53 40.63
CA TYR A 363 29.54 14.08 40.47
C TYR A 363 30.06 13.64 39.08
N GLY A 364 30.87 14.48 38.43
CA GLY A 364 31.43 14.20 37.10
C GLY A 364 30.52 14.62 35.93
N ASN A 365 29.51 15.46 36.19
CA ASN A 365 28.73 16.10 35.12
C ASN A 365 28.78 17.62 35.23
N LYS A 366 29.41 18.24 34.23
CA LYS A 366 29.36 19.68 33.98
C LYS A 366 28.46 19.96 32.79
N TYR A 367 27.45 20.80 32.98
CA TYR A 367 26.51 21.19 31.94
C TYR A 367 26.77 22.63 31.53
N GLY A 368 27.36 22.84 30.36
CA GLY A 368 27.65 24.17 29.82
C GLY A 368 26.38 24.88 29.37
N SER A 369 26.28 26.19 29.56
CA SER A 369 25.14 26.94 28.99
C SER A 369 25.28 27.09 27.48
N ILE A 370 24.15 27.18 26.77
CA ILE A 370 24.10 27.45 25.33
C ILE A 370 23.28 28.72 25.11
N ALA A 371 23.84 29.77 24.52
CA ALA A 371 23.12 31.03 24.36
C ALA A 371 23.33 31.67 22.99
N TYR A 372 22.24 32.19 22.42
CA TYR A 372 22.23 32.95 21.18
C TYR A 372 21.67 34.35 21.45
N PHE A 373 22.43 35.38 21.07
CA PHE A 373 22.07 36.79 21.25
C PHE A 373 22.11 37.51 19.90
N SER A 374 21.04 38.24 19.56
CA SER A 374 20.98 39.01 18.32
C SER A 374 20.23 40.32 18.52
N GLU A 375 20.74 41.44 18.00
CA GLU A 375 20.04 42.73 18.00
C GLU A 375 19.61 43.27 19.38
N ASN A 376 20.20 42.78 20.48
CA ASN A 376 19.91 43.32 21.81
C ASN A 376 20.65 44.66 22.01
N THR A 377 20.07 45.50 22.87
CA THR A 377 20.64 46.78 23.27
C THR A 377 20.81 46.83 24.78
N TYR A 378 21.96 47.30 25.23
CA TYR A 378 22.34 47.31 26.65
C TYR A 378 22.66 48.72 27.12
N SER A 379 22.20 49.06 28.32
CA SER A 379 22.54 50.32 28.99
C SER A 379 22.81 50.11 30.48
N ASN A 380 23.71 50.93 31.03
CA ASN A 380 24.16 50.92 32.43
C ASN A 380 24.86 49.63 32.93
N ALA A 381 24.96 48.59 32.11
CA ALA A 381 25.63 47.34 32.46
C ALA A 381 27.11 47.56 32.85
N SER A 382 27.57 46.83 33.87
CA SER A 382 28.98 46.85 34.29
C SER A 382 29.89 46.20 33.25
N GLN A 383 29.47 45.05 32.72
CA GLN A 383 30.10 44.32 31.63
C GLN A 383 28.98 43.63 30.84
N ILE A 384 29.18 43.41 29.54
CA ILE A 384 28.12 42.91 28.67
C ILE A 384 28.04 41.38 28.78
N TYR A 385 29.10 40.68 28.37
CA TYR A 385 29.13 39.21 28.41
C TYR A 385 30.20 38.72 29.39
N ASN A 386 29.78 37.98 30.40
CA ASN A 386 30.66 37.22 31.28
C ASN A 386 30.34 35.73 31.12
N VAL A 387 31.26 34.97 30.52
CA VAL A 387 31.00 33.60 30.05
C VAL A 387 32.03 32.62 30.62
N THR A 388 31.54 31.58 31.28
CA THR A 388 32.37 30.49 31.82
C THR A 388 31.87 29.13 31.34
N GLU A 389 32.76 28.39 30.68
CA GLU A 389 32.59 26.99 30.25
C GLU A 389 31.23 26.74 29.55
N SER A 390 30.94 27.57 28.55
CA SER A 390 29.65 27.66 27.87
C SER A 390 29.83 28.02 26.39
N ARG A 391 28.80 27.79 25.56
CA ARG A 391 28.75 28.14 24.14
C ARG A 391 27.85 29.36 23.93
N VAL A 392 28.40 30.45 23.39
CA VAL A 392 27.66 31.69 23.16
C VAL A 392 27.90 32.18 21.74
N ALA A 393 26.83 32.54 21.03
CA ALA A 393 26.88 33.22 19.74
C ALA A 393 26.18 34.58 19.84
N VAL A 394 26.80 35.64 19.33
CA VAL A 394 26.33 37.03 19.41
C VAL A 394 26.41 37.71 18.05
N GLN A 395 25.36 38.40 17.60
CA GLN A 395 25.40 39.10 16.32
C GLN A 395 24.61 40.42 16.28
N SER A 396 25.04 41.33 15.40
CA SER A 396 24.29 42.56 15.07
C SER A 396 23.88 43.41 16.28
N GLU A 397 24.74 43.47 17.30
CA GLU A 397 24.54 44.28 18.51
C GLU A 397 25.49 45.48 18.55
N PHE A 398 25.12 46.49 19.33
CA PHE A 398 26.07 47.50 19.76
C PHE A 398 26.68 47.10 21.10
N MET A 399 28.00 47.14 21.23
CA MET A 399 28.72 46.81 22.45
C MET A 399 29.09 48.11 23.22
N PRO A 400 28.39 48.47 24.30
CA PRO A 400 28.79 49.60 25.14
C PRO A 400 30.16 49.38 25.80
N ASP A 401 30.85 50.47 26.12
CA ASP A 401 32.06 50.39 26.94
C ASP A 401 31.70 49.95 28.38
N PRO A 402 32.54 49.14 29.04
CA PRO A 402 32.26 48.60 30.36
C PRO A 402 32.22 49.69 31.44
N GLY A 403 31.38 49.46 32.46
CA GLY A 403 31.17 50.32 33.62
C GLY A 403 31.63 49.72 34.94
N ALA A 404 31.38 50.43 36.05
CA ALA A 404 31.60 49.93 37.42
C ALA A 404 33.01 49.38 37.76
N GLY A 405 34.04 49.74 36.98
CA GLY A 405 35.43 49.30 37.21
C GLY A 405 35.87 48.08 36.40
N GLU A 406 34.98 47.52 35.59
CA GLU A 406 35.32 46.49 34.59
C GLU A 406 36.11 47.12 33.44
N MET A 407 37.12 46.40 32.94
CA MET A 407 38.01 46.89 31.88
C MET A 407 37.61 46.44 30.49
N TYR A 408 36.92 45.29 30.39
CA TYR A 408 36.55 44.67 29.14
C TYR A 408 35.04 44.43 29.10
N PRO A 409 34.35 44.73 27.97
CA PRO A 409 32.93 44.45 27.81
C PRO A 409 32.62 42.96 27.69
N VAL A 410 33.61 42.13 27.31
CA VAL A 410 33.48 40.66 27.24
C VAL A 410 34.60 40.01 28.04
N SER A 411 34.24 39.09 28.93
CA SER A 411 35.16 38.25 29.69
C SER A 411 34.79 36.78 29.52
N LEU A 412 35.77 35.98 29.11
CA LEU A 412 35.63 34.55 28.85
C LEU A 412 36.59 33.78 29.75
N SER A 413 36.14 32.68 30.34
CA SER A 413 36.98 31.90 31.24
C SER A 413 36.81 30.40 31.09
N TRP A 414 37.91 29.67 31.27
CA TRP A 414 37.97 28.23 31.50
C TRP A 414 38.72 27.98 32.80
N LEU A 415 38.09 27.26 33.72
CA LEU A 415 38.60 27.05 35.08
C LEU A 415 39.03 25.59 35.30
N GLY A 416 38.59 24.67 34.44
CA GLY A 416 38.88 23.25 34.50
C GLY A 416 40.26 22.80 34.03
N ALA A 417 40.48 21.49 34.10
CA ALA A 417 41.57 20.82 33.36
C ALA A 417 41.12 20.49 31.93
N GLU A 418 42.02 19.95 31.10
CA GLU A 418 41.76 19.69 29.69
C GLU A 418 41.06 18.33 29.46
N CYS A 419 39.93 18.32 28.77
CA CYS A 419 39.25 17.16 28.20
C CYS A 419 39.89 16.79 26.84
N PRO A 420 40.20 15.51 26.55
CA PRO A 420 39.72 14.29 27.21
C PRO A 420 40.66 13.75 28.31
N TRP A 421 41.71 14.48 28.70
CA TRP A 421 42.67 14.01 29.71
C TRP A 421 42.06 13.88 31.09
N ASP A 422 41.08 14.75 31.40
CA ASP A 422 40.16 14.60 32.52
C ASP A 422 38.71 14.59 32.01
N ALA A 423 38.06 13.43 32.10
CA ALA A 423 36.70 13.24 31.58
C ALA A 423 35.63 13.92 32.44
N ASP A 424 35.92 14.15 33.73
CA ASP A 424 34.99 14.82 34.66
C ASP A 424 34.93 16.33 34.40
N GLU A 425 35.92 16.86 33.67
CA GLU A 425 36.01 18.27 33.25
C GLU A 425 35.32 18.54 31.90
N CYS A 426 34.92 17.49 31.15
CA CYS A 426 34.25 17.66 29.87
C CYS A 426 32.84 18.25 30.05
N ILE A 427 32.57 19.39 29.42
CA ILE A 427 31.24 20.01 29.44
C ILE A 427 30.28 19.29 28.51
N LYS A 428 29.03 19.16 28.94
CA LYS A 428 27.92 18.49 28.24
C LYS A 428 26.84 19.50 27.91
N ALA A 429 26.06 19.22 26.87
CA ALA A 429 24.82 19.97 26.65
C ALA A 429 23.89 19.78 27.87
N PRO A 430 23.18 20.83 28.32
CA PRO A 430 22.25 20.70 29.44
C PRO A 430 21.18 19.65 29.16
N LEU A 431 20.69 18.98 30.21
CA LEU A 431 19.57 18.02 30.08
C LEU A 431 18.30 18.68 29.50
N THR A 432 18.20 20.01 29.56
CA THR A 432 17.07 20.76 29.00
C THR A 432 17.16 20.96 27.49
N ALA A 433 18.22 20.46 26.85
CA ALA A 433 18.34 20.36 25.39
C ALA A 433 17.19 19.56 24.76
N ASP A 434 16.54 18.68 25.52
CA ASP A 434 15.33 17.97 25.09
C ASP A 434 14.21 18.93 24.66
N TRP A 435 14.06 20.06 25.37
CA TRP A 435 13.10 21.13 25.09
C TRP A 435 13.85 22.43 24.80
N PRO A 436 14.40 22.60 23.59
CA PRO A 436 15.15 23.79 23.24
C PRO A 436 14.24 25.03 23.23
N PRO A 437 14.80 26.23 23.43
CA PRO A 437 14.05 27.48 23.27
C PRO A 437 13.34 27.53 21.92
N ARG A 438 12.15 28.14 21.86
CA ARG A 438 11.47 28.36 20.57
C ARG A 438 12.34 29.24 19.68
N PHE A 439 12.35 28.91 18.38
CA PHE A 439 13.15 29.61 17.37
C PHE A 439 14.65 29.64 17.66
N MET A 440 15.17 28.71 18.48
CA MET A 440 16.60 28.59 18.73
C MET A 440 17.32 28.24 17.43
N PRO A 441 18.27 29.07 16.95
CA PRO A 441 18.99 28.75 15.72
C PRO A 441 20.17 27.80 15.96
N LEU A 442 20.82 27.86 17.13
CA LEU A 442 21.96 26.99 17.45
C LEU A 442 21.52 25.53 17.60
N SER A 443 22.37 24.61 17.15
CA SER A 443 22.30 23.21 17.53
C SER A 443 22.52 23.01 19.04
N MET A 444 21.92 21.96 19.61
CA MET A 444 22.05 21.61 21.02
C MET A 444 23.35 20.87 21.33
N GLU A 445 24.47 21.51 20.98
CA GLU A 445 25.81 20.96 21.13
C GLU A 445 26.75 21.98 21.78
N VAL A 446 27.76 21.48 22.49
CA VAL A 446 28.84 22.29 23.08
C VAL A 446 30.19 21.78 22.59
N ASN A 447 31.23 22.60 22.64
CA ASN A 447 32.60 22.09 22.59
C ASN A 447 32.94 21.53 23.98
N GLN A 448 33.24 20.24 24.08
CA GLN A 448 33.41 19.57 25.38
C GLN A 448 34.58 20.11 26.21
N ASN A 449 35.52 20.82 25.57
CA ASN A 449 36.76 21.29 26.19
C ASN A 449 36.98 22.81 26.08
N ALA A 450 35.94 23.58 25.72
CA ALA A 450 36.13 25.02 25.55
C ALA A 450 34.88 25.84 25.90
N THR A 451 35.14 27.03 26.44
CA THR A 451 34.23 28.17 26.35
C THR A 451 34.31 28.74 24.95
N THR A 452 33.21 28.69 24.20
CA THR A 452 33.14 29.19 22.83
C THR A 452 32.37 30.51 22.80
N PHE A 453 32.97 31.54 22.20
CA PHE A 453 32.31 32.83 21.95
C PHE A 453 32.40 33.20 20.47
N THR A 454 31.29 33.00 19.76
CA THR A 454 31.15 33.30 18.34
C THR A 454 30.52 34.67 18.16
N TYR A 455 31.09 35.54 17.30
CA TYR A 455 30.49 36.86 17.06
C TYR A 455 30.65 37.38 15.63
N SER A 456 29.65 38.11 15.14
CA SER A 456 29.70 38.85 13.87
C SER A 456 28.89 40.15 13.90
N ASP A 457 29.25 41.10 13.03
CA ASP A 457 28.52 42.37 12.84
C ASP A 457 28.28 43.16 14.16
N ILE A 458 29.22 43.12 15.10
CA ILE A 458 29.12 43.85 16.37
C ILE A 458 29.72 45.25 16.23
N GLN A 459 28.97 46.28 16.63
CA GLN A 459 29.43 47.66 16.61
C GLN A 459 30.21 48.01 17.91
N ASN A 460 31.25 48.85 17.79
CA ASN A 460 32.16 49.24 18.89
C ASN A 460 32.88 48.04 19.56
N PHE A 461 33.17 46.99 18.79
CA PHE A 461 33.79 45.77 19.31
C PHE A 461 34.84 45.20 18.35
N ASP A 462 35.92 44.68 18.93
CA ASP A 462 36.94 43.87 18.25
C ASP A 462 37.57 42.91 19.29
N ARG A 463 38.42 41.99 18.84
CA ARG A 463 39.07 40.99 19.70
C ARG A 463 39.87 41.58 20.87
N SER A 464 40.39 42.80 20.74
CA SER A 464 41.15 43.45 21.83
C SER A 464 40.28 43.84 23.02
N LYS A 465 38.95 43.86 22.83
CA LYS A 465 37.95 44.09 23.89
C LYS A 465 37.46 42.80 24.57
N ILE A 466 38.08 41.65 24.26
CA ILE A 466 37.77 40.36 24.90
C ILE A 466 38.89 40.03 25.89
N HIS A 467 38.52 39.82 27.15
CA HIS A 467 39.42 39.29 28.16
C HIS A 467 39.31 37.77 28.24
N ILE A 468 40.44 37.07 28.15
CA ILE A 468 40.51 35.60 28.21
C ILE A 468 41.20 35.17 29.51
N GLN A 469 40.55 34.30 30.26
CA GLN A 469 41.10 33.70 31.47
C GLN A 469 41.09 32.18 31.38
N ASN A 470 42.21 31.62 30.91
CA ASN A 470 42.43 30.18 30.86
C ASN A 470 43.12 29.67 32.14
N GLN A 471 42.81 28.43 32.51
CA GLN A 471 43.57 27.65 33.50
C GLN A 471 44.05 26.35 32.85
N ASN A 472 45.32 26.00 33.08
CA ASN A 472 45.97 24.73 32.68
C ASN A 472 46.10 24.45 31.17
N THR A 473 45.30 25.07 30.31
CA THR A 473 45.32 24.86 28.86
C THR A 473 45.05 26.15 28.08
N ALA A 474 45.74 26.37 26.97
CA ALA A 474 45.47 27.49 26.07
C ALA A 474 44.19 27.28 25.25
N TRP A 475 43.72 26.04 25.16
CA TRP A 475 42.56 25.61 24.35
C TRP A 475 41.20 25.86 25.02
N GLY A 476 41.20 26.19 26.32
CA GLY A 476 39.99 26.26 27.14
C GLY A 476 39.03 27.40 26.77
N VAL A 477 39.48 28.40 26.02
CA VAL A 477 38.66 29.49 25.49
C VAL A 477 38.93 29.62 24.01
N GLN A 478 37.87 29.58 23.21
CA GLN A 478 37.87 29.74 21.76
C GLN A 478 37.02 30.96 21.40
N VAL A 479 37.66 31.94 20.75
CA VAL A 479 37.00 33.13 20.21
C VAL A 479 36.83 32.94 18.72
N GLU A 480 35.59 32.93 18.24
CA GLU A 480 35.24 32.65 16.86
C GLU A 480 34.73 33.92 16.19
N GLN A 481 35.55 34.56 15.36
CA GLN A 481 35.11 35.70 14.57
C GLN A 481 34.40 35.19 13.32
N GLY A 482 33.15 35.60 13.12
CA GLY A 482 32.30 35.05 12.07
C GLY A 482 31.75 36.06 11.06
N GLU A 483 31.03 35.52 10.09
CA GLU A 483 30.28 36.23 9.06
C GLU A 483 28.79 35.97 9.22
N LEU A 484 27.95 36.91 8.77
CA LEU A 484 26.51 36.71 8.74
C LEU A 484 26.10 35.80 7.58
N VAL A 485 25.28 34.81 7.88
CA VAL A 485 24.79 33.80 6.92
C VAL A 485 23.28 33.67 7.02
N ARG A 486 22.61 33.66 5.88
CA ARG A 486 21.18 33.41 5.74
C ARG A 486 20.89 32.71 4.42
N TYR A 487 19.84 31.90 4.41
CA TYR A 487 19.32 31.27 3.20
C TYR A 487 17.84 31.58 2.99
N GLN A 488 17.43 31.69 1.73
CA GLN A 488 16.03 31.57 1.31
C GLN A 488 15.77 30.19 0.71
N VAL A 489 14.86 29.41 1.27
CA VAL A 489 14.49 28.09 0.75
C VAL A 489 13.33 28.22 -0.24
N LYS A 490 13.49 27.59 -1.40
CA LYS A 490 12.50 27.53 -2.47
C LYS A 490 12.32 26.11 -3.00
N ALA A 491 11.12 25.80 -3.48
CA ALA A 491 10.81 24.59 -4.24
C ALA A 491 9.98 25.01 -5.46
N ASP A 492 10.39 24.58 -6.66
CA ASP A 492 9.84 25.06 -7.95
C ASP A 492 9.64 26.59 -7.99
N ASN A 493 10.70 27.33 -7.60
CA ASN A 493 10.73 28.80 -7.51
C ASN A 493 9.71 29.44 -6.54
N SER A 494 8.94 28.64 -5.79
CA SER A 494 8.01 29.08 -4.76
C SER A 494 8.70 29.12 -3.39
N GLN A 495 8.37 30.12 -2.58
CA GLN A 495 8.90 30.25 -1.22
C GLN A 495 8.40 29.10 -0.33
N VAL A 496 9.29 28.52 0.47
CA VAL A 496 8.96 27.38 1.33
C VAL A 496 9.08 27.79 2.79
N SER A 497 7.95 27.91 3.48
CA SER A 497 7.93 28.13 4.92
C SER A 497 8.20 26.85 5.69
N ASP A 498 8.73 27.00 6.91
CA ASP A 498 8.98 25.93 7.85
C ASP A 498 9.83 24.79 7.25
N ALA A 499 10.73 25.11 6.33
CA ALA A 499 11.77 24.21 5.85
C ALA A 499 12.87 24.15 6.90
N LEU A 500 13.35 22.94 7.20
CA LEU A 500 14.49 22.77 8.09
C LEU A 500 15.77 23.03 7.30
N VAL A 501 16.61 23.92 7.82
CA VAL A 501 17.96 24.19 7.31
C VAL A 501 18.95 23.88 8.41
N THR A 502 19.83 22.91 8.15
CA THR A 502 20.90 22.50 9.06
C THR A 502 22.24 22.90 8.47
N ILE A 503 23.06 23.60 9.24
CA ILE A 503 24.44 23.94 8.87
C ILE A 503 25.39 23.13 9.72
N LYS A 504 26.34 22.43 9.09
CA LYS A 504 27.35 21.61 9.75
C LYS A 504 28.75 22.11 9.42
N ASP A 505 29.68 21.95 10.36
CA ASP A 505 31.10 22.17 10.10
C ASP A 505 31.69 21.09 9.17
N ALA A 506 32.95 21.25 8.77
CA ALA A 506 33.65 20.33 7.89
C ALA A 506 33.75 18.88 8.44
N ASN A 507 33.64 18.71 9.76
CA ASN A 507 33.65 17.41 10.43
C ASN A 507 32.24 16.80 10.57
N GLY A 508 31.21 17.46 10.03
CA GLY A 508 29.81 17.04 10.08
C GLY A 508 29.10 17.37 11.39
N LYS A 509 29.71 18.15 12.28
CA LYS A 509 29.09 18.60 13.53
C LYS A 509 28.03 19.65 13.23
N SER A 510 26.80 19.46 13.71
CA SER A 510 25.74 20.43 13.49
C SER A 510 26.02 21.70 14.30
N LEU A 511 26.03 22.86 13.66
CA LEU A 511 26.22 24.16 14.31
C LEU A 511 24.89 24.90 14.47
N TYR A 512 24.03 24.83 13.45
CA TYR A 512 22.74 25.50 13.41
C TYR A 512 21.66 24.55 12.90
N ASN A 513 20.47 24.64 13.50
CA ASN A 513 19.24 23.97 13.07
C ASN A 513 18.14 25.02 13.06
N MET A 514 17.75 25.46 11.88
CA MET A 514 16.87 26.59 11.68
C MET A 514 15.62 26.17 10.90
N THR A 515 14.53 26.89 11.12
CA THR A 515 13.33 26.79 10.29
C THR A 515 13.11 28.09 9.54
N THR A 516 12.63 28.01 8.31
CA THR A 516 12.34 29.19 7.50
C THR A 516 11.04 29.88 7.90
N ASP A 517 11.00 31.21 7.77
CA ASP A 517 9.80 32.02 7.95
C ASP A 517 8.78 31.86 6.80
N SER A 518 7.69 32.63 6.84
CA SER A 518 6.65 32.61 5.80
C SER A 518 7.13 33.01 4.40
N TYR A 519 8.27 33.69 4.29
CA TYR A 519 8.89 34.11 3.03
C TYR A 519 10.03 33.18 2.59
N GLY A 520 10.24 32.09 3.33
CA GLY A 520 11.26 31.09 3.09
C GLY A 520 12.64 31.46 3.61
N TYR A 521 12.81 32.53 4.40
CA TYR A 521 14.11 32.91 4.94
C TYR A 521 14.43 32.21 6.25
N THR A 522 15.64 31.69 6.39
CA THR A 522 16.20 31.39 7.72
C THR A 522 16.43 32.70 8.48
N PRO A 523 16.53 32.68 9.82
CA PRO A 523 17.15 33.80 10.53
C PRO A 523 18.59 34.01 10.06
N TRP A 524 19.10 35.23 10.26
CA TRP A 524 20.53 35.48 10.17
C TRP A 524 21.25 34.72 11.28
N VAL A 525 22.36 34.06 10.95
CA VAL A 525 23.23 33.39 11.92
C VAL A 525 24.69 33.73 11.67
N THR A 526 25.50 33.68 12.72
CA THR A 526 26.94 33.82 12.61
C THR A 526 27.61 32.49 12.29
N LEU A 527 28.35 32.38 11.19
CA LEU A 527 29.27 31.26 11.00
C LEU A 527 30.71 31.70 11.25
N PRO A 528 31.50 30.97 12.05
CA PRO A 528 32.92 31.25 12.25
C PRO A 528 33.66 31.34 10.92
N SER A 529 34.41 32.42 10.68
CA SER A 529 35.30 32.55 9.52
C SER A 529 36.77 32.59 9.92
N ASN A 530 37.06 32.82 11.21
CA ASN A 530 38.39 32.70 11.81
C ASN A 530 38.25 32.29 13.28
N PHE A 531 39.17 31.47 13.76
CA PHE A 531 39.18 30.92 15.10
C PHE A 531 40.38 31.46 15.85
N HIS A 532 40.22 31.78 17.14
CA HIS A 532 41.26 32.45 17.91
C HIS A 532 41.41 31.89 19.32
N ILE A 533 42.66 31.76 19.76
CA ILE A 533 43.02 31.26 21.09
C ILE A 533 44.17 32.06 21.70
N ASP A 534 44.22 32.21 23.02
CA ASP A 534 45.34 32.86 23.72
C ASP A 534 46.43 31.83 24.03
N THR A 535 47.47 31.79 23.20
CA THR A 535 48.59 30.85 23.35
C THR A 535 49.70 31.40 24.24
N ASN A 536 49.79 32.72 24.36
CA ASN A 536 50.91 33.40 25.00
C ASN A 536 50.60 33.93 26.42
N TRP A 537 49.36 33.72 26.89
CA TRP A 537 48.87 33.99 28.23
C TRP A 537 48.87 35.48 28.59
N ASN A 538 48.66 36.35 27.60
CA ASN A 538 48.52 37.79 27.80
C ASN A 538 47.05 38.22 28.04
N HIS A 539 46.12 37.25 28.08
CA HIS A 539 44.69 37.41 28.27
C HIS A 539 43.91 38.00 27.08
N VAL A 540 44.48 38.03 25.88
CA VAL A 540 43.84 38.48 24.63
C VAL A 540 44.29 37.59 23.46
N ALA A 541 43.44 37.38 22.46
CA ALA A 541 43.79 36.60 21.26
C ALA A 541 43.97 37.51 20.04
N THR A 542 45.07 38.27 20.01
CA THR A 542 45.34 39.27 18.97
C THR A 542 46.70 39.16 18.31
N ASP A 543 47.59 38.32 18.84
CA ASP A 543 48.96 38.23 18.36
C ASP A 543 49.08 37.28 17.14
N PRO A 544 50.14 37.41 16.32
CA PRO A 544 50.33 36.50 15.18
C PRO A 544 50.48 35.03 15.62
N GLY A 545 49.78 34.11 14.95
CA GLY A 545 49.76 32.69 15.28
C GLY A 545 48.72 32.29 16.34
N GLU A 546 47.84 33.22 16.72
CA GLU A 546 46.66 33.00 17.58
C GLU A 546 45.36 32.97 16.77
N ASP A 547 45.45 32.76 15.45
CA ASP A 547 44.32 32.55 14.54
C ASP A 547 44.17 31.08 14.16
N SER A 548 43.28 30.74 13.22
CA SER A 548 43.05 29.35 12.82
C SER A 548 44.29 28.66 12.23
N CYS A 549 45.34 29.40 11.86
CA CYS A 549 46.61 28.78 11.47
C CYS A 549 47.48 28.30 12.65
N GLY A 550 46.98 28.42 13.89
CA GLY A 550 47.64 27.96 15.11
C GLY A 550 46.66 27.48 16.19
N ASP A 551 45.42 27.16 15.83
CA ASP A 551 44.36 26.74 16.75
C ASP A 551 44.21 25.20 16.88
N GLY A 552 45.07 24.43 16.23
CA GLY A 552 45.10 22.97 16.31
C GLY A 552 43.86 22.27 15.76
N ALA A 553 42.93 23.00 15.14
CA ALA A 553 41.74 22.46 14.49
C ALA A 553 42.00 22.19 13.01
N ASP A 554 41.13 21.36 12.42
CA ASP A 554 41.01 21.19 10.97
C ASP A 554 39.64 21.80 10.64
N ASN A 555 39.65 23.02 10.12
CA ASN A 555 38.47 23.85 9.90
C ASN A 555 37.81 23.60 8.54
N ASP A 556 38.54 23.03 7.58
CA ASP A 556 38.07 22.81 6.21
C ASP A 556 37.84 21.32 5.87
N GLY A 557 38.30 20.42 6.73
CA GLY A 557 38.09 18.98 6.69
C GLY A 557 39.07 18.23 5.77
N ASP A 558 40.15 18.87 5.32
CA ASP A 558 41.12 18.28 4.39
C ASP A 558 42.19 17.41 5.08
N THR A 559 42.12 17.29 6.42
CA THR A 559 43.02 16.57 7.33
C THR A 559 44.35 17.25 7.65
N LEU A 560 44.64 18.40 7.04
CA LEU A 560 45.73 19.28 7.41
C LEU A 560 45.24 20.27 8.47
N LYS A 561 46.19 20.88 9.18
CA LYS A 561 45.94 21.77 10.31
C LYS A 561 46.99 22.83 10.37
N ASP A 562 46.63 24.00 10.88
CA ASP A 562 47.56 25.06 11.24
C ASP A 562 48.49 25.43 10.07
N GLY A 563 49.75 25.81 10.35
CA GLY A 563 50.77 26.06 9.34
C GLY A 563 51.19 24.87 8.45
N GLN A 564 50.57 23.69 8.57
CA GLN A 564 50.69 22.61 7.57
C GLN A 564 49.70 22.80 6.41
N ASP A 565 48.63 23.55 6.66
CA ASP A 565 47.58 23.83 5.71
C ASP A 565 48.07 24.77 4.57
N PRO A 566 47.73 24.49 3.29
CA PRO A 566 48.05 25.35 2.16
C PRO A 566 47.51 26.79 2.28
N ASP A 567 46.32 26.97 2.87
CA ASP A 567 45.67 28.26 3.04
C ASP A 567 46.42 29.12 4.07
N CYS A 568 47.08 28.49 5.03
CA CYS A 568 47.98 29.13 5.99
C CYS A 568 49.34 29.55 5.44
N GLN A 569 49.74 29.09 4.25
CA GLN A 569 51.03 29.46 3.65
C GLN A 569 51.04 30.88 3.05
N ASN A 570 49.87 31.35 2.60
CA ASN A 570 49.71 32.66 1.95
C ASN A 570 48.54 33.49 2.52
N GLY A 571 47.67 32.88 3.33
CA GLY A 571 46.59 33.52 4.08
C GLY A 571 46.99 33.76 5.54
N ASN A 572 46.31 34.71 6.19
CA ASN A 572 46.45 34.98 7.62
C ASN A 572 45.43 34.17 8.46
N ARG A 573 44.91 33.05 7.92
CA ARG A 573 43.95 32.13 8.55
C ARG A 573 43.73 30.89 7.68
N GLU A 574 43.34 29.78 8.30
CA GLU A 574 42.75 28.58 7.67
C GLU A 574 41.28 28.88 7.31
N MET A 575 40.83 28.47 6.12
CA MET A 575 39.51 28.84 5.58
C MET A 575 38.45 27.76 5.88
N PRO A 576 37.40 28.05 6.67
CA PRO A 576 36.47 27.01 7.06
C PRO A 576 35.51 26.58 5.94
N THR A 577 35.19 25.30 5.92
CA THR A 577 34.20 24.69 5.02
C THR A 577 32.97 24.24 5.81
N TYR A 578 31.79 24.46 5.23
CA TYR A 578 30.50 24.12 5.83
C TYR A 578 29.62 23.34 4.86
N SER A 579 28.80 22.43 5.39
CA SER A 579 27.70 21.82 4.64
C SER A 579 26.35 22.35 5.08
N VAL A 580 25.44 22.50 4.13
CA VAL A 580 24.09 23.02 4.35
C VAL A 580 23.07 22.06 3.77
N GLU A 581 22.19 21.58 4.64
CA GLU A 581 21.11 20.67 4.31
C GLU A 581 19.77 21.40 4.44
N GLY A 582 19.01 21.50 3.36
CA GLY A 582 17.65 22.01 3.36
C GLY A 582 16.65 20.88 3.12
N LYS A 583 15.58 20.80 3.92
CA LYS A 583 14.51 19.82 3.68
C LYS A 583 13.14 20.30 4.13
N LYS A 584 12.11 19.91 3.37
CA LYS A 584 10.70 20.09 3.74
C LYS A 584 9.86 18.97 3.14
N PHE A 585 9.07 18.31 4.01
CA PHE A 585 8.12 17.27 3.61
C PHE A 585 7.12 17.82 2.57
N GLY A 586 6.92 17.08 1.48
CA GLY A 586 6.11 17.47 0.32
C GLY A 586 6.69 18.61 -0.51
N LYS A 587 7.97 18.97 -0.30
CA LYS A 587 8.66 20.02 -1.06
C LYS A 587 10.05 19.63 -1.58
N GLY A 588 10.73 18.69 -0.92
CA GLY A 588 12.01 18.17 -1.37
C GLY A 588 13.19 18.41 -0.41
N THR A 589 14.38 18.06 -0.88
CA THR A 589 15.65 18.16 -0.15
C THR A 589 16.75 18.81 -0.98
N SER A 590 17.75 19.37 -0.32
CA SER A 590 18.94 19.96 -0.94
C SER A 590 20.13 19.79 0.00
N GLU A 591 21.31 19.52 -0.53
CA GLU A 591 22.57 19.46 0.21
C GLU A 591 23.66 20.10 -0.64
N HIS A 592 24.45 21.00 -0.04
CA HIS A 592 25.63 21.57 -0.68
C HIS A 592 26.72 21.91 0.33
N VAL A 593 27.95 22.05 -0.16
CA VAL A 593 29.14 22.41 0.64
C VAL A 593 29.71 23.72 0.10
N PHE A 594 30.17 24.60 0.99
CA PHE A 594 30.80 25.86 0.61
C PHE A 594 31.92 26.27 1.58
N THR A 595 32.90 27.01 1.07
CA THR A 595 33.97 27.65 1.86
C THR A 595 33.56 29.07 2.24
N LEU A 596 33.60 29.42 3.52
CA LEU A 596 33.13 30.72 4.00
C LEU A 596 34.18 31.81 3.77
N THR A 597 33.94 32.66 2.76
CA THR A 597 34.84 33.77 2.39
C THR A 597 34.33 35.15 2.83
N GLY A 598 33.08 35.25 3.26
CA GLY A 598 32.42 36.47 3.69
C GLY A 598 30.94 36.21 4.01
N MET A 599 30.14 37.27 4.10
CA MET A 599 28.69 37.20 4.30
C MET A 599 27.98 36.39 3.20
N VAL A 600 27.00 35.57 3.59
CA VAL A 600 26.21 34.71 2.68
C VAL A 600 24.73 35.06 2.77
N ASP A 601 24.09 35.33 1.64
CA ASP A 601 22.64 35.50 1.49
C ASP A 601 22.20 34.82 0.19
N GLU A 602 21.93 33.53 0.26
CA GLU A 602 21.75 32.67 -0.93
C GLU A 602 20.41 31.93 -0.94
N VAL A 603 20.10 31.29 -2.08
CA VAL A 603 18.86 30.52 -2.27
C VAL A 603 19.17 29.02 -2.24
N ILE A 604 18.50 28.30 -1.34
CA ILE A 604 18.47 26.84 -1.36
C ILE A 604 17.29 26.41 -2.24
N SER A 605 17.56 25.72 -3.34
CA SER A 605 16.53 25.10 -4.18
C SER A 605 16.37 23.64 -3.78
N LEU A 606 15.19 23.30 -3.26
CA LEU A 606 14.81 21.92 -2.92
C LEU A 606 14.52 21.14 -4.19
N THR A 607 15.00 19.90 -4.22
CA THR A 607 14.72 18.92 -5.27
C THR A 607 13.59 18.01 -4.81
N ASN A 608 12.47 18.02 -5.53
CA ASN A 608 11.30 17.18 -5.28
C ASN A 608 11.40 15.84 -6.01
N THR A 609 10.74 14.81 -5.47
CA THR A 609 10.55 13.53 -6.18
C THR A 609 9.10 13.47 -6.64
N ALA A 610 8.87 13.39 -7.95
CA ALA A 610 7.51 13.43 -8.51
C ALA A 610 6.64 12.25 -8.03
N PRO A 611 5.32 12.44 -7.94
CA PRO A 611 4.41 11.40 -7.48
C PRO A 611 4.20 10.31 -8.54
N SER A 612 3.59 9.20 -8.13
CA SER A 612 3.21 8.08 -9.01
C SER A 612 1.72 7.77 -8.92
N VAL A 613 1.14 7.25 -10.01
CA VAL A 613 -0.26 6.79 -10.07
C VAL A 613 -0.37 5.48 -10.83
N SER A 614 -1.19 4.58 -10.32
CA SER A 614 -1.60 3.33 -10.95
C SER A 614 -3.11 3.33 -11.20
N VAL A 615 -3.55 2.53 -12.18
CA VAL A 615 -4.96 2.32 -12.52
C VAL A 615 -5.21 0.81 -12.53
N ASP A 616 -6.24 0.36 -11.81
CA ASP A 616 -6.54 -1.06 -11.62
C ASP A 616 -7.11 -1.72 -12.88
N GLN A 617 -7.82 -0.94 -13.71
CA GLN A 617 -8.41 -1.44 -14.96
C GLN A 617 -7.35 -1.53 -16.06
N ASN A 618 -7.29 -2.70 -16.71
CA ASN A 618 -6.40 -2.98 -17.82
C ASN A 618 -6.96 -2.48 -19.16
N ASP A 619 -6.09 -2.33 -20.15
CA ASP A 619 -6.51 -2.03 -21.52
C ASP A 619 -7.46 -3.13 -22.04
N GLY A 620 -8.51 -2.72 -22.74
CA GLY A 620 -9.55 -3.61 -23.26
C GLY A 620 -10.66 -3.97 -22.27
N THR A 621 -10.61 -3.49 -21.02
CA THR A 621 -11.75 -3.60 -20.08
C THR A 621 -12.99 -2.96 -20.70
N SER A 622 -14.13 -3.66 -20.66
CA SER A 622 -15.37 -3.19 -21.28
C SER A 622 -16.34 -2.56 -20.28
N PHE A 623 -16.85 -1.37 -20.64
CA PHE A 623 -17.81 -0.63 -19.84
C PHE A 623 -19.11 -0.40 -20.62
N ALA A 624 -20.22 -0.49 -19.89
CA ALA A 624 -21.56 -0.26 -20.43
C ALA A 624 -21.80 1.22 -20.76
N ARG A 625 -22.18 2.01 -19.74
CA ARG A 625 -22.55 3.44 -19.90
C ARG A 625 -21.69 4.38 -19.10
N THR A 626 -21.19 3.92 -17.96
CA THR A 626 -20.35 4.71 -17.07
C THR A 626 -19.01 4.01 -16.96
N ILE A 627 -17.94 4.75 -17.23
CA ILE A 627 -16.57 4.27 -17.04
C ILE A 627 -16.19 4.57 -15.61
N SER A 628 -15.98 3.50 -14.84
CA SER A 628 -15.60 3.55 -13.43
C SER A 628 -14.15 3.12 -13.29
N LEU A 629 -13.28 4.07 -12.95
CA LEU A 629 -11.85 3.85 -12.76
C LEU A 629 -11.51 3.85 -11.28
N THR A 630 -10.60 2.96 -10.90
CA THR A 630 -9.99 2.91 -9.57
C THR A 630 -8.48 2.72 -9.71
N GLY A 631 -7.75 3.02 -8.64
CA GLY A 631 -6.32 2.75 -8.57
C GLY A 631 -5.72 3.19 -7.26
N SER A 632 -4.39 3.25 -7.24
CA SER A 632 -3.59 3.76 -6.13
C SER A 632 -2.62 4.85 -6.59
N ALA A 633 -2.19 5.70 -5.67
CA ALA A 633 -1.12 6.65 -5.89
C ALA A 633 -0.29 6.81 -4.61
N PHE A 634 0.95 7.26 -4.77
CA PHE A 634 1.85 7.61 -3.67
C PHE A 634 2.80 8.71 -4.14
N ASP A 635 3.34 9.46 -3.18
CA ASP A 635 4.41 10.42 -3.43
C ASP A 635 5.76 9.75 -3.11
N GLY A 636 6.84 10.14 -3.78
CA GLY A 636 8.17 9.56 -3.55
C GLY A 636 8.32 8.08 -3.94
N VAL A 637 8.79 7.25 -3.00
CA VAL A 637 9.18 5.84 -3.25
C VAL A 637 8.08 4.87 -2.83
N GLU A 638 7.80 3.89 -3.70
CA GLU A 638 6.81 2.83 -3.45
C GLU A 638 7.18 1.95 -2.24
N GLY A 639 6.15 1.44 -1.55
CA GLY A 639 6.30 0.48 -0.46
C GLY A 639 6.77 -0.91 -0.92
N PRO A 640 6.93 -1.86 0.01
CA PRO A 640 6.39 -1.85 1.37
C PRO A 640 7.15 -0.95 2.36
N TYR A 641 6.42 -0.39 3.32
CA TYR A 641 6.94 0.43 4.42
C TYR A 641 7.00 -0.39 5.72
N PHE A 642 8.05 -0.21 6.53
CA PHE A 642 8.25 -1.00 7.76
C PHE A 642 7.55 -0.45 9.00
N ASN A 643 7.34 0.87 9.06
CA ASN A 643 6.64 1.60 10.11
C ASN A 643 6.23 2.99 9.58
N ASP A 644 5.50 3.76 10.40
CA ASP A 644 5.01 5.09 9.98
C ASP A 644 6.15 6.07 9.65
N TYR A 645 7.27 5.99 10.38
CA TYR A 645 8.45 6.82 10.12
C TYR A 645 9.12 6.47 8.78
N ASP A 646 9.23 5.19 8.44
CA ASP A 646 9.75 4.72 7.14
C ASP A 646 8.83 5.14 5.99
N SER A 647 7.50 5.09 6.19
CA SER A 647 6.53 5.58 5.19
C SER A 647 6.65 7.08 4.98
N TRP A 648 6.69 7.86 6.07
CA TRP A 648 6.88 9.31 6.02
C TRP A 648 8.20 9.68 5.34
N LEU A 649 9.28 8.95 5.63
CA LEU A 649 10.60 9.23 5.05
C LEU A 649 10.69 8.85 3.56
N LYS A 650 10.14 7.70 3.15
CA LYS A 650 10.21 7.20 1.77
C LYS A 650 9.23 7.87 0.82
N GLN A 651 8.00 8.15 1.30
CA GLN A 651 7.06 8.89 0.47
C GLN A 651 7.43 10.38 0.41
N PHE A 652 7.96 10.90 1.52
CA PHE A 652 8.51 12.26 1.61
C PHE A 652 7.56 13.39 1.15
N GLY A 653 6.26 13.11 1.05
CA GLY A 653 5.21 14.04 0.64
C GLY A 653 3.85 13.36 0.54
N GLU A 654 2.90 14.00 -0.14
CA GLU A 654 1.55 13.46 -0.32
C GLU A 654 0.98 13.84 -1.69
N VAL A 655 0.22 12.92 -2.29
CA VAL A 655 -0.53 13.19 -3.52
C VAL A 655 -1.69 14.13 -3.19
N LYS A 656 -1.75 15.29 -3.84
CA LYS A 656 -2.80 16.30 -3.61
C LYS A 656 -4.04 16.06 -4.46
N ARG A 657 -3.83 15.54 -5.67
CA ARG A 657 -4.92 15.22 -6.60
C ARG A 657 -4.48 14.21 -7.64
N ILE A 658 -5.48 13.50 -8.16
CA ILE A 658 -5.36 12.70 -9.38
C ILE A 658 -6.27 13.35 -10.42
N GLU A 659 -5.70 13.53 -11.60
CA GLU A 659 -6.34 14.15 -12.74
C GLU A 659 -6.55 13.09 -13.82
N ILE A 660 -7.78 13.01 -14.31
CA ILE A 660 -8.19 12.15 -15.41
C ILE A 660 -8.66 13.05 -16.56
N GLN A 661 -8.12 12.82 -17.75
CA GLN A 661 -8.63 13.39 -18.98
C GLN A 661 -9.47 12.32 -19.70
N PRO A 662 -10.81 12.46 -19.71
CA PRO A 662 -11.70 11.55 -20.42
C PRO A 662 -11.52 11.62 -21.94
N HIS A 663 -12.01 10.60 -22.63
CA HIS A 663 -11.98 10.52 -24.08
C HIS A 663 -12.61 11.76 -24.75
N GLY A 664 -11.93 12.31 -25.75
CA GLY A 664 -12.38 13.49 -26.50
C GLY A 664 -12.37 14.82 -25.72
N SER A 665 -12.08 14.81 -24.41
CA SER A 665 -11.98 16.02 -23.59
C SER A 665 -10.60 16.67 -23.71
N LEU A 666 -10.57 18.00 -23.76
CA LEU A 666 -9.33 18.79 -23.61
C LEU A 666 -9.02 19.11 -22.14
N ASP A 667 -10.02 19.03 -21.27
CA ASP A 667 -9.92 19.37 -19.85
C ASP A 667 -9.62 18.12 -19.00
N TRP A 668 -8.94 18.35 -17.86
CA TRP A 668 -8.66 17.38 -16.81
C TRP A 668 -9.69 17.47 -15.68
N TYR A 669 -10.10 16.33 -15.14
CA TYR A 669 -11.11 16.18 -14.10
C TYR A 669 -10.51 15.46 -12.89
N LEU A 670 -11.03 15.73 -11.69
CA LEU A 670 -10.46 15.22 -10.45
C LEU A 670 -11.06 13.87 -10.06
N ALA A 671 -10.19 12.92 -9.66
CA ALA A 671 -10.60 11.71 -8.97
C ALA A 671 -11.04 12.01 -7.53
N THR A 672 -11.83 11.10 -6.95
CA THR A 672 -12.17 11.13 -5.52
C THR A 672 -11.20 10.24 -4.75
N ASP A 673 -10.58 10.79 -3.70
CA ASP A 673 -9.80 10.00 -2.74
C ASP A 673 -10.75 9.11 -1.91
N THR A 674 -10.54 7.79 -1.97
CA THR A 674 -11.32 6.80 -1.23
C THR A 674 -10.55 6.17 -0.07
N SER A 675 -9.31 6.61 0.18
CA SER A 675 -8.42 6.08 1.23
C SER A 675 -8.87 6.44 2.65
N GLY A 676 -9.57 7.57 2.81
CA GLY A 676 -9.92 8.11 4.12
C GLY A 676 -8.73 8.61 4.94
N ALA A 677 -7.56 8.84 4.32
CA ALA A 677 -6.33 9.21 5.01
C ALA A 677 -6.32 10.64 5.58
N ASN A 678 -7.19 11.54 5.11
CA ASN A 678 -7.32 12.92 5.60
C ASN A 678 -6.00 13.72 5.68
N GLY A 679 -5.03 13.44 4.80
CA GLY A 679 -3.71 14.09 4.78
C GLY A 679 -2.65 13.44 5.68
N GLU A 680 -2.93 12.29 6.29
CA GLU A 680 -1.96 11.55 7.09
C GLU A 680 -1.24 10.49 6.25
N VAL A 681 0.09 10.44 6.35
CA VAL A 681 0.92 9.39 5.74
C VAL A 681 1.39 8.43 6.83
N THR A 682 0.88 7.21 6.79
CA THR A 682 1.19 6.12 7.74
C THR A 682 1.62 4.89 6.97
N MET A 683 2.18 3.90 7.67
CA MET A 683 2.56 2.61 7.10
C MET A 683 1.40 1.92 6.37
N THR A 684 0.16 2.14 6.83
CA THR A 684 -1.03 1.43 6.34
C THR A 684 -1.97 2.28 5.50
N ASN A 685 -1.87 3.60 5.52
CA ASN A 685 -2.76 4.49 4.80
C ASN A 685 -2.11 5.84 4.46
N TRP A 686 -2.46 6.41 3.31
CA TRP A 686 -2.01 7.72 2.83
C TRP A 686 -2.98 8.28 1.78
N PRO A 687 -2.98 9.61 1.50
CA PRO A 687 -3.89 10.22 0.55
C PRO A 687 -3.81 9.57 -0.84
N PHE A 688 -4.96 9.29 -1.44
CA PHE A 688 -5.10 8.58 -2.70
C PHE A 688 -4.43 7.19 -2.76
N LYS A 689 -4.16 6.56 -1.59
CA LYS A 689 -3.80 5.13 -1.54
C LYS A 689 -4.82 4.29 -2.32
N THR A 690 -6.08 4.66 -2.22
CA THR A 690 -7.14 4.24 -3.13
C THR A 690 -7.89 5.46 -3.63
N TRP A 691 -8.29 5.44 -4.90
CA TRP A 691 -9.09 6.50 -5.51
C TRP A 691 -10.13 5.94 -6.48
N SER A 692 -11.15 6.73 -6.79
CA SER A 692 -12.18 6.38 -7.77
C SER A 692 -12.58 7.55 -8.67
N PHE A 693 -12.99 7.25 -9.90
CA PHE A 693 -13.49 8.23 -10.85
C PHE A 693 -14.56 7.61 -11.74
N ASP A 694 -15.73 8.25 -11.83
CA ASP A 694 -16.84 7.83 -12.69
C ASP A 694 -17.09 8.85 -13.79
N TRP A 695 -17.25 8.38 -15.02
CA TRP A 695 -17.56 9.23 -16.17
C TRP A 695 -18.72 8.67 -16.99
N ASP A 696 -19.79 9.45 -17.11
CA ASP A 696 -20.99 9.07 -17.88
C ASP A 696 -20.75 9.26 -19.39
N MET A 697 -20.82 8.15 -20.11
CA MET A 697 -20.67 8.03 -21.56
C MET A 697 -21.95 7.52 -22.22
N ALA A 698 -23.11 7.54 -21.54
CA ALA A 698 -24.36 6.95 -22.06
C ALA A 698 -24.85 7.56 -23.40
N ASN A 699 -24.41 8.76 -23.75
CA ASN A 699 -24.74 9.44 -25.02
C ASN A 699 -23.62 9.37 -26.07
N HIS A 700 -22.56 8.62 -25.80
CA HIS A 700 -21.45 8.42 -26.72
C HIS A 700 -21.80 7.32 -27.73
N PHE A 701 -21.04 7.22 -28.83
CA PHE A 701 -21.10 6.07 -29.73
C PHE A 701 -20.16 4.96 -29.24
N GLU A 702 -20.44 3.73 -29.62
CA GLU A 702 -19.63 2.57 -29.22
C GLU A 702 -18.29 2.55 -29.97
N GLU A 703 -17.19 2.61 -29.21
CA GLU A 703 -15.84 2.53 -29.73
C GLU A 703 -14.81 2.24 -28.62
N ASP A 704 -13.54 2.10 -29.00
CA ASP A 704 -12.43 2.13 -28.05
C ASP A 704 -12.17 3.58 -27.59
N VAL A 705 -12.26 3.83 -26.29
CA VAL A 705 -12.11 5.15 -25.69
C VAL A 705 -10.84 5.26 -24.85
N THR A 706 -10.03 6.27 -25.17
CA THR A 706 -8.77 6.56 -24.46
C THR A 706 -8.98 7.50 -23.27
N PHE A 707 -8.42 7.13 -22.12
CA PHE A 707 -8.31 7.96 -20.91
C PHE A 707 -6.85 8.20 -20.56
N ARG A 708 -6.52 9.40 -20.10
CA ARG A 708 -5.19 9.74 -19.57
C ARG A 708 -5.30 10.09 -18.10
N ILE A 709 -4.36 9.61 -17.30
CA ILE A 709 -4.36 9.71 -15.85
C ILE A 709 -2.99 10.20 -15.39
N ARG A 710 -2.96 11.16 -14.47
CA ARG A 710 -1.73 11.62 -13.80
C ARG A 710 -2.02 12.03 -12.36
N SER A 711 -1.04 11.95 -11.47
CA SER A 711 -1.12 12.50 -10.11
C SER A 711 -0.31 13.80 -10.01
N HIS A 712 -0.62 14.60 -8.99
CA HIS A 712 0.09 15.85 -8.69
C HIS A 712 0.20 16.01 -7.17
N ASP A 713 1.41 16.29 -6.67
CA ASP A 713 1.77 16.40 -5.25
C ASP A 713 1.75 17.86 -4.72
N GLY A 714 1.49 18.82 -5.60
CA GLY A 714 1.53 20.25 -5.27
C GLY A 714 2.72 21.00 -5.88
N LEU A 715 3.69 20.29 -6.45
CA LEU A 715 4.85 20.83 -7.16
C LEU A 715 4.98 20.21 -8.55
N ASP A 716 5.00 18.88 -8.63
CA ASP A 716 5.24 18.13 -9.86
C ASP A 716 4.06 17.24 -10.23
N GLU A 717 3.99 16.91 -11.52
CA GLU A 717 3.06 15.92 -12.06
C GLU A 717 3.77 14.59 -12.27
N SER A 718 3.06 13.48 -12.05
CA SER A 718 3.52 12.16 -12.44
C SER A 718 3.64 12.03 -13.95
N ILE A 719 4.34 10.99 -14.40
CA ILE A 719 4.21 10.51 -15.77
C ILE A 719 2.74 10.21 -16.06
N THR A 720 2.24 10.66 -17.21
CA THR A 720 0.86 10.42 -17.63
C THR A 720 0.67 8.98 -18.08
N THR A 721 -0.16 8.24 -17.37
CA THR A 721 -0.61 6.89 -17.73
C THR A 721 -1.76 6.98 -18.74
N THR A 722 -1.69 6.23 -19.83
CA THR A 722 -2.78 6.14 -20.81
C THR A 722 -3.43 4.76 -20.73
N ARG A 723 -4.77 4.72 -20.79
CA ARG A 723 -5.57 3.49 -20.85
C ARG A 723 -6.57 3.56 -22.00
N ILE A 724 -6.84 2.43 -22.63
CA ILE A 724 -7.83 2.29 -23.71
C ILE A 724 -8.87 1.27 -23.26
N PHE A 725 -10.12 1.70 -23.17
CA PHE A 725 -11.24 0.87 -22.72
C PHE A 725 -12.24 0.66 -23.85
N LYS A 726 -12.96 -0.47 -23.82
CA LYS A 726 -14.09 -0.68 -24.73
C LYS A 726 -15.34 -0.02 -24.15
N LEU A 727 -16.04 0.76 -24.95
CA LEU A 727 -17.33 1.31 -24.57
C LEU A 727 -18.42 0.62 -25.38
N ASN A 728 -19.15 -0.30 -24.75
CA ASN A 728 -20.23 -1.06 -25.35
C ASN A 728 -21.57 -0.74 -24.64
N ILE A 729 -22.36 0.15 -25.24
CA ILE A 729 -23.49 0.83 -24.59
C ILE A 729 -24.81 0.10 -24.75
N ASN A 730 -25.02 -0.53 -25.90
CA ASN A 730 -26.28 -1.15 -26.30
C ASN A 730 -26.15 -2.67 -26.23
N PRO A 731 -27.20 -3.37 -25.78
CA PRO A 731 -27.20 -4.82 -25.80
C PRO A 731 -27.21 -5.36 -27.24
N PRO A 732 -26.66 -6.56 -27.46
CA PRO A 732 -26.65 -7.18 -28.76
C PRO A 732 -28.08 -7.60 -29.15
N SER A 733 -28.28 -7.73 -30.45
CA SER A 733 -29.53 -8.18 -31.07
C SER A 733 -29.35 -9.58 -31.66
N ILE A 734 -30.43 -10.35 -31.66
CA ILE A 734 -30.47 -11.68 -32.27
C ILE A 734 -31.64 -11.76 -33.26
N ASN A 735 -31.46 -12.57 -34.30
CA ASN A 735 -32.52 -12.95 -35.23
C ASN A 735 -32.43 -14.46 -35.48
N LEU A 736 -33.41 -15.21 -34.98
CA LEU A 736 -33.53 -16.64 -35.17
C LEU A 736 -34.19 -16.94 -36.52
N GLU A 737 -33.50 -17.68 -37.40
CA GLU A 737 -33.97 -17.98 -38.76
C GLU A 737 -34.56 -19.38 -38.90
N ALA A 738 -34.03 -20.36 -38.16
CA ALA A 738 -34.53 -21.72 -38.09
C ALA A 738 -34.36 -22.27 -36.67
N PRO A 739 -35.25 -23.16 -36.18
CA PRO A 739 -36.45 -23.68 -36.83
C PRO A 739 -37.59 -22.63 -36.86
N LEU A 740 -38.60 -22.84 -37.72
CA LEU A 740 -39.78 -21.95 -37.78
C LEU A 740 -40.69 -22.12 -36.55
N ASP A 741 -41.35 -21.06 -36.12
CA ASP A 741 -42.32 -21.14 -35.03
C ASP A 741 -43.48 -22.10 -35.34
N ALA A 742 -43.89 -22.87 -34.33
CA ALA A 742 -44.83 -23.98 -34.38
C ALA A 742 -44.45 -25.12 -35.35
N SER A 743 -43.20 -25.18 -35.82
CA SER A 743 -42.73 -26.34 -36.60
C SER A 743 -42.72 -27.61 -35.75
N THR A 744 -43.08 -28.73 -36.37
CA THR A 744 -43.15 -30.04 -35.74
C THR A 744 -41.90 -30.83 -36.08
N HIS A 745 -41.27 -31.45 -35.07
CA HIS A 745 -40.05 -32.23 -35.20
C HIS A 745 -40.25 -33.60 -34.54
N ASP A 746 -39.87 -34.66 -35.26
CA ASP A 746 -40.08 -36.09 -34.92
C ASP A 746 -38.76 -36.91 -35.01
N GLY A 747 -37.61 -36.23 -35.04
CA GLY A 747 -36.26 -36.81 -35.05
C GLY A 747 -35.61 -36.94 -33.68
N GLN A 748 -34.26 -36.88 -33.62
CA GLN A 748 -33.49 -36.90 -32.36
C GLN A 748 -32.92 -35.54 -31.96
N GLU A 749 -32.75 -34.61 -32.91
CA GLU A 749 -32.21 -33.27 -32.70
C GLU A 749 -32.88 -32.22 -33.61
N VAL A 750 -32.90 -30.96 -33.17
CA VAL A 750 -33.32 -29.80 -33.97
C VAL A 750 -32.14 -28.86 -34.16
N MET A 751 -31.92 -28.41 -35.39
CA MET A 751 -30.93 -27.39 -35.71
C MET A 751 -31.52 -25.99 -35.56
N PHE A 752 -30.89 -25.19 -34.70
CA PHE A 752 -31.11 -23.76 -34.57
C PHE A 752 -30.06 -23.01 -35.37
N SER A 753 -30.46 -21.98 -36.10
CA SER A 753 -29.53 -21.09 -36.80
C SER A 753 -30.08 -19.68 -36.88
N GLY A 754 -29.19 -18.70 -36.89
CA GLY A 754 -29.58 -17.31 -37.01
C GLY A 754 -28.40 -16.37 -37.19
N THR A 755 -28.72 -15.09 -37.08
CA THR A 755 -27.73 -14.02 -37.07
C THR A 755 -27.80 -13.29 -35.73
N ALA A 756 -26.68 -12.68 -35.34
CA ALA A 756 -26.62 -11.78 -34.22
C ALA A 756 -25.84 -10.53 -34.64
N SER A 757 -26.21 -9.37 -34.10
CA SER A 757 -25.54 -8.12 -34.40
C SER A 757 -25.36 -7.27 -33.15
N ASP A 758 -24.22 -6.61 -33.10
CA ASP A 758 -23.80 -5.70 -32.06
C ASP A 758 -23.27 -4.42 -32.73
N ASP A 759 -23.53 -3.27 -32.14
CA ASP A 759 -23.21 -1.97 -32.72
C ASP A 759 -21.72 -1.60 -32.52
N TYR A 760 -20.97 -2.36 -31.72
CA TYR A 760 -19.57 -2.09 -31.39
C TYR A 760 -18.64 -2.21 -32.62
N GLN A 761 -17.87 -1.15 -32.88
CA GLN A 761 -16.95 -1.07 -34.04
C GLN A 761 -15.46 -0.91 -33.64
N GLY A 762 -15.08 -1.30 -32.43
CA GLY A 762 -13.70 -1.16 -31.94
C GLY A 762 -12.69 -2.08 -32.63
N VAL A 763 -11.40 -1.88 -32.31
CA VAL A 763 -10.25 -2.55 -32.95
C VAL A 763 -10.28 -4.07 -32.79
N GLN A 764 -10.99 -4.59 -31.78
CA GLN A 764 -11.13 -6.02 -31.52
C GLN A 764 -12.23 -6.74 -32.32
N GLY A 765 -13.00 -6.04 -33.16
CA GLY A 765 -14.06 -6.63 -33.99
C GLY A 765 -15.41 -6.78 -33.27
N ASN A 766 -16.25 -7.73 -33.72
CA ASN A 766 -17.57 -8.00 -33.15
C ASN A 766 -17.45 -8.47 -31.68
N ASP A 767 -18.21 -7.83 -30.79
CA ASP A 767 -18.18 -8.10 -29.34
C ASP A 767 -19.21 -9.14 -28.86
N ILE A 768 -19.94 -9.80 -29.78
CA ILE A 768 -20.85 -10.91 -29.45
C ILE A 768 -20.04 -12.08 -28.88
N ARG A 769 -20.29 -12.38 -27.61
CA ARG A 769 -19.58 -13.38 -26.82
C ARG A 769 -20.19 -14.77 -26.92
N ASP A 770 -21.51 -14.89 -26.71
CA ASP A 770 -22.23 -16.16 -26.65
C ASP A 770 -23.67 -16.00 -27.20
N ILE A 771 -24.26 -17.10 -27.65
CA ILE A 771 -25.70 -17.21 -27.94
C ILE A 771 -26.30 -18.15 -26.90
N TRP A 772 -27.29 -17.69 -26.15
CA TRP A 772 -27.91 -18.43 -25.05
C TRP A 772 -29.28 -18.98 -25.43
N PHE A 773 -29.58 -20.17 -24.92
CA PHE A 773 -30.86 -20.84 -25.07
C PHE A 773 -31.46 -21.13 -23.70
N SER A 774 -32.68 -20.64 -23.47
CA SER A 774 -33.53 -21.10 -22.38
C SER A 774 -34.73 -21.85 -22.96
N VAL A 775 -34.87 -23.11 -22.61
CA VAL A 775 -35.98 -23.96 -23.06
C VAL A 775 -36.89 -24.32 -21.89
N VAL A 776 -38.20 -24.21 -22.12
CA VAL A 776 -39.25 -24.70 -21.20
C VAL A 776 -40.16 -25.66 -21.97
N GLY A 777 -40.40 -26.83 -21.39
CA GLY A 777 -41.20 -27.88 -22.00
C GLY A 777 -42.21 -28.53 -21.06
N PRO A 778 -42.91 -29.58 -21.51
CA PRO A 778 -43.86 -30.35 -20.71
C PRO A 778 -43.19 -31.00 -19.48
N ASN A 779 -43.98 -31.38 -18.47
CA ASN A 779 -43.53 -32.06 -17.24
C ASN A 779 -42.46 -31.31 -16.41
N ASN A 780 -42.54 -29.97 -16.36
CA ASN A 780 -41.56 -29.10 -15.67
C ASN A 780 -40.12 -29.24 -16.23
N TYR A 781 -39.96 -29.62 -17.50
CA TYR A 781 -38.65 -29.57 -18.14
C TYR A 781 -38.22 -28.11 -18.34
N SER A 782 -37.02 -27.77 -17.87
CA SER A 782 -36.37 -26.48 -18.15
C SER A 782 -34.86 -26.67 -18.26
N ALA A 783 -34.23 -26.06 -19.26
CA ALA A 783 -32.78 -26.00 -19.39
C ALA A 783 -32.34 -24.61 -19.83
N ASN A 784 -31.12 -24.22 -19.44
CA ASN A 784 -30.49 -22.97 -19.85
C ASN A 784 -29.03 -23.26 -20.20
N TYR A 785 -28.58 -22.94 -21.41
CA TYR A 785 -27.25 -23.29 -21.89
C TYR A 785 -26.77 -22.35 -23.01
N PRO A 786 -25.45 -22.15 -23.17
CA PRO A 786 -24.88 -21.44 -24.32
C PRO A 786 -24.71 -22.37 -25.52
N ALA A 787 -24.77 -21.81 -26.73
CA ALA A 787 -24.52 -22.50 -27.99
C ALA A 787 -23.10 -23.09 -28.03
N ASN A 788 -22.94 -24.29 -28.58
CA ASN A 788 -21.61 -24.92 -28.67
C ASN A 788 -20.66 -24.18 -29.63
N SER A 789 -21.21 -23.43 -30.59
CA SER A 789 -20.42 -22.61 -31.53
C SER A 789 -19.85 -21.33 -30.91
N GLY A 790 -20.24 -20.97 -29.68
CA GLY A 790 -19.97 -19.66 -29.10
C GLY A 790 -20.72 -18.51 -29.80
N GLY A 791 -20.30 -17.27 -29.52
CA GLY A 791 -20.83 -16.05 -30.14
C GLY A 791 -20.27 -15.76 -31.53
N GLY A 792 -21.10 -15.13 -32.38
CA GLY A 792 -20.72 -14.72 -33.73
C GLY A 792 -21.85 -14.01 -34.45
N THR A 793 -21.54 -13.27 -35.53
CA THR A 793 -22.57 -12.59 -36.33
C THR A 793 -23.49 -13.57 -37.07
N THR A 794 -23.02 -14.79 -37.29
CA THR A 794 -23.75 -15.93 -37.83
C THR A 794 -23.49 -17.12 -36.92
N TRP A 795 -24.54 -17.82 -36.51
CA TRP A 795 -24.41 -18.90 -35.54
C TRP A 795 -25.36 -20.06 -35.88
N ALA A 796 -24.99 -21.26 -35.43
CA ALA A 796 -25.82 -22.46 -35.53
C ALA A 796 -25.51 -23.40 -34.37
N ASP A 797 -26.54 -24.02 -33.80
CA ASP A 797 -26.43 -24.96 -32.69
C ASP A 797 -27.47 -26.08 -32.82
N SER A 798 -27.15 -27.27 -32.31
CA SER A 798 -28.05 -28.42 -32.33
C SER A 798 -28.57 -28.75 -30.94
N TRP A 799 -29.88 -28.98 -30.82
CA TRP A 799 -30.52 -29.37 -29.56
C TRP A 799 -31.11 -30.78 -29.65
N ASN A 800 -30.60 -31.70 -28.82
CA ASN A 800 -31.04 -33.09 -28.77
C ASN A 800 -32.24 -33.26 -27.83
N PHE A 801 -33.35 -33.80 -28.35
CA PHE A 801 -34.62 -33.98 -27.61
C PHE A 801 -35.06 -35.45 -27.48
N SER A 802 -34.20 -36.39 -27.88
CA SER A 802 -34.49 -37.85 -27.95
C SER A 802 -35.03 -38.51 -26.68
N SER A 803 -34.84 -37.89 -25.50
CA SER A 803 -35.29 -38.41 -24.20
C SER A 803 -36.40 -37.58 -23.54
N LEU A 804 -36.95 -36.59 -24.24
CA LEU A 804 -37.90 -35.63 -23.69
C LEU A 804 -39.35 -35.97 -24.09
N PRO A 805 -40.38 -35.68 -23.29
CA PRO A 805 -41.77 -36.03 -23.60
C PRO A 805 -42.35 -35.24 -24.79
N SER A 806 -43.34 -35.79 -25.49
CA SER A 806 -44.09 -35.07 -26.53
C SER A 806 -44.79 -33.83 -25.98
N GLY A 807 -44.85 -32.79 -26.80
CA GLY A 807 -45.54 -31.56 -26.50
C GLY A 807 -44.78 -30.34 -27.01
N SER A 808 -45.27 -29.16 -26.61
CA SER A 808 -44.67 -27.90 -27.03
C SER A 808 -43.47 -27.53 -26.15
N TYR A 809 -42.33 -27.26 -26.79
CA TYR A 809 -41.12 -26.71 -26.16
C TYR A 809 -40.92 -25.30 -26.66
N THR A 810 -40.88 -24.35 -25.72
CA THR A 810 -40.65 -22.94 -26.01
C THR A 810 -39.19 -22.60 -25.71
N PHE A 811 -38.47 -22.21 -26.75
CA PHE A 811 -37.11 -21.70 -26.68
C PHE A 811 -37.15 -20.18 -26.64
N THR A 812 -36.40 -19.62 -25.71
CA THR A 812 -36.07 -18.20 -25.64
C THR A 812 -34.58 -18.09 -25.92
N VAL A 813 -34.21 -17.49 -27.04
CA VAL A 813 -32.84 -17.40 -27.53
C VAL A 813 -32.39 -15.94 -27.52
N TRP A 814 -31.21 -15.63 -26.99
CA TRP A 814 -30.65 -14.28 -27.01
C TRP A 814 -29.15 -14.29 -27.18
N ALA A 815 -28.60 -13.20 -27.73
CA ALA A 815 -27.16 -12.99 -27.78
C ALA A 815 -26.69 -12.28 -26.50
N SER A 816 -25.46 -12.55 -26.08
CA SER A 816 -24.76 -11.79 -25.04
C SER A 816 -23.43 -11.27 -25.58
N ASP A 817 -23.04 -10.08 -25.16
CA ASP A 817 -21.78 -9.41 -25.51
C ASP A 817 -20.88 -9.34 -24.27
N SER A 818 -19.88 -8.45 -24.24
CA SER A 818 -19.02 -8.28 -23.06
C SER A 818 -19.70 -7.66 -21.83
N ASN A 819 -20.83 -6.95 -21.97
CA ASN A 819 -21.45 -6.16 -20.91
C ASN A 819 -22.89 -6.57 -20.54
N TYR A 820 -23.62 -7.23 -21.42
CA TYR A 820 -25.05 -7.45 -21.32
C TYR A 820 -25.44 -8.93 -21.54
N CYS A 821 -26.45 -9.35 -20.77
CA CYS A 821 -27.24 -10.58 -20.96
C CYS A 821 -26.49 -11.91 -20.87
N HIS A 822 -25.46 -11.97 -20.03
CA HIS A 822 -24.80 -13.21 -19.66
C HIS A 822 -25.77 -14.13 -18.90
N GLU A 823 -25.98 -15.36 -19.40
CA GLU A 823 -26.78 -16.43 -18.77
C GLU A 823 -28.28 -16.14 -18.52
N ALA A 824 -28.68 -14.88 -18.39
CA ALA A 824 -30.05 -14.46 -18.19
C ALA A 824 -30.41 -13.23 -19.05
N ILE A 825 -31.67 -13.15 -19.41
CA ILE A 825 -32.22 -12.04 -20.20
C ILE A 825 -32.50 -10.86 -19.26
N ASP A 826 -31.70 -9.81 -19.39
CA ASP A 826 -31.93 -8.52 -18.72
C ASP A 826 -32.50 -7.50 -19.72
N VAL A 827 -31.64 -6.66 -20.30
CA VAL A 827 -32.01 -5.61 -21.25
C VAL A 827 -32.11 -6.07 -22.71
N CYS A 828 -31.63 -7.29 -23.03
CA CYS A 828 -31.68 -7.82 -24.38
C CYS A 828 -33.09 -8.20 -24.80
N THR A 829 -33.32 -8.15 -26.11
CA THR A 829 -34.57 -8.65 -26.70
C THR A 829 -34.33 -10.07 -27.19
N PRO A 830 -34.88 -11.10 -26.52
CA PRO A 830 -34.76 -12.47 -26.98
C PRO A 830 -35.74 -12.74 -28.13
N ASP A 831 -35.38 -13.69 -28.99
CA ASP A 831 -36.30 -14.33 -29.91
C ASP A 831 -36.91 -15.57 -29.25
N VAL A 832 -38.23 -15.70 -29.38
CA VAL A 832 -38.96 -16.84 -28.81
C VAL A 832 -39.52 -17.67 -29.94
N VAL A 833 -39.20 -18.96 -29.93
CA VAL A 833 -39.78 -19.94 -30.85
C VAL A 833 -40.39 -21.08 -30.04
N THR A 834 -41.60 -21.48 -30.37
CA THR A 834 -42.21 -22.69 -29.82
C THR A 834 -42.21 -23.76 -30.89
N ILE A 835 -41.44 -24.81 -30.67
CA ILE A 835 -41.46 -25.99 -31.53
C ILE A 835 -42.32 -27.07 -30.88
N ILE A 836 -42.97 -27.89 -31.70
CA ILE A 836 -43.75 -29.02 -31.24
C ILE A 836 -42.87 -30.25 -31.41
N ILE A 837 -42.48 -30.85 -30.30
CA ILE A 837 -41.81 -32.14 -30.30
C ILE A 837 -42.90 -33.19 -30.30
N ASP A 838 -42.99 -33.91 -31.41
CA ASP A 838 -43.93 -35.01 -31.59
C ASP A 838 -43.19 -36.31 -31.30
N ASN A 839 -43.15 -36.66 -30.02
CA ASN A 839 -42.83 -38.02 -29.57
C ASN A 839 -44.13 -38.80 -29.28
N ASP A 840 -45.31 -38.30 -29.73
CA ASP A 840 -46.57 -39.04 -29.57
C ASP A 840 -46.55 -40.22 -30.53
N ASN A 841 -47.06 -41.36 -30.09
CA ASN A 841 -46.93 -42.60 -30.84
C ASN A 841 -47.84 -42.62 -32.10
N ARG A 842 -47.27 -42.63 -33.32
CA ARG A 842 -47.92 -42.87 -34.61
C ARG A 842 -48.06 -44.37 -34.82
N ILE A 843 -48.93 -44.76 -35.76
CA ILE A 843 -49.18 -46.18 -36.03
C ILE A 843 -47.99 -46.78 -36.82
N PRO A 844 -47.62 -48.03 -36.55
CA PRO A 844 -46.42 -48.61 -37.10
C PRO A 844 -46.57 -48.95 -38.58
N ILE A 845 -45.47 -48.97 -39.32
CA ILE A 845 -45.36 -49.44 -40.70
C ILE A 845 -44.73 -50.83 -40.67
N VAL A 846 -45.29 -51.79 -41.40
CA VAL A 846 -44.68 -53.13 -41.55
C VAL A 846 -44.33 -53.38 -43.01
N GLN A 847 -43.20 -54.06 -43.23
CA GLN A 847 -42.77 -54.63 -44.50
C GLN A 847 -42.37 -56.08 -44.30
N VAL A 848 -42.47 -56.92 -45.34
CA VAL A 848 -41.96 -58.29 -45.35
C VAL A 848 -40.75 -58.34 -46.28
N SER A 849 -39.58 -58.62 -45.70
CA SER A 849 -38.29 -58.66 -46.40
C SER A 849 -37.95 -60.06 -46.87
N GLU A 850 -38.29 -61.06 -46.08
CA GLU A 850 -38.17 -62.47 -46.44
C GLU A 850 -39.40 -63.25 -45.97
N PRO A 851 -39.86 -64.24 -46.73
CA PRO A 851 -39.27 -64.66 -48.00
C PRO A 851 -39.62 -63.70 -49.16
N LEU A 852 -38.78 -63.62 -50.20
CA LEU A 852 -38.97 -62.75 -51.34
C LEU A 852 -40.12 -63.24 -52.25
N PRO A 853 -40.80 -62.36 -53.01
CA PRO A 853 -41.88 -62.79 -53.90
C PRO A 853 -41.41 -63.80 -54.95
N MET A 854 -42.01 -64.99 -54.93
CA MET A 854 -41.69 -66.18 -55.73
C MET A 854 -40.34 -66.87 -55.39
N GLU A 855 -39.72 -66.57 -54.24
CA GLU A 855 -38.53 -67.28 -53.76
C GLU A 855 -38.78 -68.78 -53.56
N SER A 856 -37.76 -69.61 -53.79
CA SER A 856 -37.77 -71.02 -53.42
C SER A 856 -37.12 -71.18 -52.04
N VAL A 857 -37.93 -71.54 -51.04
CA VAL A 857 -37.64 -71.50 -49.61
C VAL A 857 -37.53 -72.91 -49.07
N ARG A 858 -36.41 -73.28 -48.46
CA ARG A 858 -36.22 -74.62 -47.89
C ARG A 858 -37.35 -74.99 -46.92
N ALA A 859 -37.97 -76.17 -47.06
CA ALA A 859 -38.92 -76.67 -46.06
C ALA A 859 -38.19 -76.92 -44.75
N SER A 860 -38.75 -76.38 -43.69
CA SER A 860 -38.19 -76.43 -42.35
C SER A 860 -39.34 -76.40 -41.35
N GLU A 861 -39.18 -77.03 -40.18
CA GLU A 861 -40.15 -76.87 -39.06
C GLU A 861 -40.25 -75.40 -38.60
N GLU A 862 -39.37 -74.54 -39.10
CA GLU A 862 -39.22 -73.14 -38.73
C GLU A 862 -38.75 -72.30 -39.93
N THR A 863 -39.54 -72.20 -41.00
CA THR A 863 -39.26 -71.30 -42.12
C THR A 863 -39.41 -69.84 -41.72
N LEU A 864 -38.39 -69.05 -42.03
CA LEU A 864 -38.32 -67.65 -41.68
C LEU A 864 -39.34 -66.82 -42.46
N ILE A 865 -40.14 -66.06 -41.72
CA ILE A 865 -40.85 -64.89 -42.23
C ILE A 865 -40.29 -63.70 -41.47
N SER A 866 -39.59 -62.83 -42.17
CA SER A 866 -38.98 -61.64 -41.59
C SER A 866 -39.32 -60.39 -42.38
N GLY A 867 -39.15 -59.28 -41.71
CA GLY A 867 -39.47 -58.00 -42.28
C GLY A 867 -39.13 -56.89 -41.33
N VAL A 868 -39.53 -55.67 -41.67
CA VAL A 868 -39.25 -54.49 -40.85
C VAL A 868 -40.56 -53.84 -40.47
N ALA A 869 -40.86 -53.86 -39.17
CA ALA A 869 -41.93 -53.10 -38.55
C ALA A 869 -41.31 -51.94 -37.78
N ARG A 870 -41.45 -50.73 -38.30
CA ARG A 870 -40.99 -49.52 -37.61
C ARG A 870 -42.16 -48.68 -37.21
N ASP A 871 -42.01 -48.12 -36.03
CA ASP A 871 -42.80 -46.98 -35.63
C ASP A 871 -41.87 -45.77 -35.63
N ASN A 872 -42.31 -44.64 -36.19
CA ASN A 872 -41.42 -43.51 -36.47
C ASN A 872 -41.17 -42.62 -35.24
N ASP A 873 -41.97 -42.78 -34.20
CA ASP A 873 -41.92 -42.01 -32.94
C ASP A 873 -42.04 -42.90 -31.69
N GLY A 874 -42.23 -44.20 -31.88
CA GLY A 874 -42.33 -45.19 -30.83
C GLY A 874 -41.59 -46.48 -31.16
N GLN A 875 -41.92 -47.56 -30.46
CA GLN A 875 -41.45 -48.89 -30.81
C GLN A 875 -42.63 -49.82 -31.02
N VAL A 876 -42.54 -50.63 -32.09
CA VAL A 876 -43.49 -51.71 -32.34
C VAL A 876 -43.44 -52.70 -31.17
N THR A 877 -44.57 -53.02 -30.54
CA THR A 877 -44.65 -54.01 -29.46
C THR A 877 -45.11 -55.39 -29.92
N ARG A 878 -45.84 -55.52 -31.04
CA ARG A 878 -46.06 -56.83 -31.71
C ARG A 878 -46.40 -56.83 -33.20
N VAL A 879 -46.25 -57.96 -33.90
CA VAL A 879 -46.56 -58.21 -35.31
C VAL A 879 -47.35 -59.51 -35.42
N GLU A 880 -48.47 -59.50 -36.12
CA GLU A 880 -49.38 -60.64 -36.29
C GLU A 880 -49.32 -61.16 -37.74
N ILE A 881 -49.28 -62.50 -37.92
CA ILE A 881 -49.00 -63.16 -39.19
C ILE A 881 -50.05 -64.24 -39.48
N THR A 882 -50.43 -64.43 -40.75
CA THR A 882 -51.45 -65.38 -41.18
C THR A 882 -51.09 -66.04 -42.52
N ILE A 883 -51.21 -67.38 -42.62
CA ILE A 883 -50.71 -68.16 -43.76
C ILE A 883 -51.82 -68.86 -44.54
N VAL A 884 -51.75 -68.81 -45.87
CA VAL A 884 -52.77 -69.36 -46.77
C VAL A 884 -52.12 -70.29 -47.80
N ASP A 885 -52.60 -71.53 -47.86
CA ASP A 885 -52.26 -72.45 -48.96
C ASP A 885 -52.97 -72.01 -50.25
N LEU A 886 -52.20 -71.64 -51.26
CA LEU A 886 -52.71 -71.14 -52.53
C LEU A 886 -53.36 -72.24 -53.40
N ALA A 887 -52.98 -73.50 -53.22
CA ALA A 887 -53.54 -74.61 -54.00
C ALA A 887 -54.95 -75.00 -53.52
N SER A 888 -55.26 -74.83 -52.23
CA SER A 888 -56.56 -75.18 -51.62
C SER A 888 -57.42 -73.99 -51.17
N GLY A 889 -56.82 -72.82 -50.94
CA GLY A 889 -57.49 -71.56 -50.55
C GLY A 889 -57.94 -71.49 -49.09
N ILE A 890 -57.42 -72.36 -48.22
CA ILE A 890 -57.76 -72.43 -46.79
C ILE A 890 -56.61 -71.82 -45.98
N GLU A 891 -56.95 -71.04 -44.95
CA GLU A 891 -55.99 -70.54 -43.97
C GLU A 891 -55.50 -71.69 -43.09
N LEU A 892 -54.18 -71.81 -42.96
CA LEU A 892 -53.58 -72.92 -42.25
C LEU A 892 -53.48 -72.60 -40.74
N ASN A 893 -53.96 -73.52 -39.90
CA ASN A 893 -53.91 -73.37 -38.43
C ASN A 893 -52.50 -73.59 -37.84
N ASN A 894 -51.48 -73.83 -38.68
CA ASN A 894 -50.08 -73.93 -38.28
C ASN A 894 -49.29 -72.64 -38.57
N GLY A 895 -49.98 -71.53 -38.86
CA GLY A 895 -49.35 -70.21 -38.93
C GLY A 895 -48.79 -69.77 -37.56
N PRO A 896 -47.74 -68.94 -37.55
CA PRO A 896 -46.99 -68.60 -36.35
C PRO A 896 -47.71 -67.61 -35.43
N ASP A 897 -47.36 -67.66 -34.14
CA ASP A 897 -47.86 -66.73 -33.13
C ASP A 897 -47.39 -65.29 -33.37
N PRO A 898 -48.12 -64.28 -32.88
CA PRO A 898 -47.73 -62.88 -32.99
C PRO A 898 -46.35 -62.58 -32.36
N VAL A 899 -45.46 -61.97 -33.14
CA VAL A 899 -44.12 -61.56 -32.72
C VAL A 899 -44.20 -60.33 -31.86
N THR A 900 -43.95 -60.42 -30.57
CA THR A 900 -44.00 -59.26 -29.66
C THR A 900 -42.61 -58.67 -29.34
N SER A 901 -41.62 -58.96 -30.19
CA SER A 901 -40.20 -58.73 -29.94
C SER A 901 -39.53 -58.30 -31.23
N PHE A 902 -38.91 -57.12 -31.24
CA PHE A 902 -38.36 -56.47 -32.43
C PHE A 902 -36.88 -56.16 -32.24
N LEU A 903 -36.12 -56.23 -33.32
CA LEU A 903 -34.76 -55.69 -33.37
C LEU A 903 -34.80 -54.15 -33.46
N PRO A 904 -33.75 -53.44 -33.00
CA PRO A 904 -33.76 -51.98 -32.86
C PRO A 904 -34.03 -51.21 -34.16
N ASN A 905 -33.71 -51.80 -35.31
CA ASN A 905 -33.98 -51.26 -36.64
C ASN A 905 -35.40 -51.60 -37.15
N GLY A 906 -36.32 -51.97 -36.24
CA GLY A 906 -37.68 -52.43 -36.52
C GLY A 906 -37.77 -53.83 -37.12
N ALA A 907 -36.65 -54.53 -37.35
CA ALA A 907 -36.71 -55.85 -37.95
C ALA A 907 -37.41 -56.85 -37.01
N TRP A 908 -38.38 -57.59 -37.53
CA TRP A 908 -39.00 -58.70 -36.84
C TRP A 908 -38.83 -59.94 -37.68
N MET A 909 -38.86 -61.06 -36.99
CA MET A 909 -38.88 -62.36 -37.59
C MET A 909 -39.76 -63.27 -36.76
N THR A 910 -40.46 -64.15 -37.45
CA THR A 910 -41.05 -65.34 -36.85
C THR A 910 -40.71 -66.54 -37.70
N TYR A 911 -40.91 -67.71 -37.12
CA TYR A 911 -40.71 -68.96 -37.81
C TYR A 911 -42.03 -69.66 -38.00
N TRP A 912 -42.30 -70.08 -39.23
CA TRP A 912 -43.47 -70.83 -39.62
C TRP A 912 -43.07 -72.26 -39.96
N ASP A 913 -43.73 -73.25 -39.35
CA ASP A 913 -43.50 -74.65 -39.69
C ASP A 913 -43.99 -75.00 -41.09
N THR A 914 -43.00 -75.23 -41.95
CA THR A 914 -43.12 -75.64 -43.34
C THR A 914 -42.55 -77.04 -43.63
N SER A 915 -42.15 -77.81 -42.62
CA SER A 915 -41.43 -79.10 -42.75
C SER A 915 -42.25 -80.17 -43.46
N ASP A 916 -43.55 -80.19 -43.17
CA ASP A 916 -44.55 -81.03 -43.80
C ASP A 916 -44.99 -80.49 -45.17
N LEU A 917 -44.45 -79.34 -45.60
CA LEU A 917 -44.75 -78.75 -46.90
C LEU A 917 -43.89 -79.38 -47.99
N ILE A 918 -44.48 -79.44 -49.16
CA ILE A 918 -44.05 -80.28 -50.26
C ILE A 918 -42.90 -79.58 -51.03
N HIS A 919 -41.76 -80.27 -51.27
CA HIS A 919 -40.64 -79.81 -52.13
C HIS A 919 -41.18 -79.39 -53.51
N ASP A 920 -40.81 -78.19 -53.93
CA ASP A 920 -41.22 -77.39 -55.08
C ASP A 920 -42.68 -76.83 -55.13
N GLN A 921 -43.42 -76.65 -54.00
CA GLN A 921 -44.82 -76.10 -53.98
C GLN A 921 -44.99 -74.67 -53.39
N GLN A 922 -46.04 -73.90 -53.79
CA GLN A 922 -46.25 -72.48 -53.43
C GLN A 922 -47.31 -72.13 -52.35
N TYR A 923 -47.06 -71.07 -51.55
CA TYR A 923 -47.90 -70.56 -50.42
C TYR A 923 -47.92 -69.02 -50.31
N GLU A 924 -48.92 -68.41 -49.62
CA GLU A 924 -49.09 -66.95 -49.41
C GLU A 924 -49.09 -66.55 -47.91
N VAL A 925 -48.37 -65.47 -47.56
CA VAL A 925 -48.11 -64.99 -46.19
C VAL A 925 -48.61 -63.56 -46.02
N ASN A 926 -49.46 -63.29 -45.01
CA ASN A 926 -50.03 -61.96 -44.68
C ASN A 926 -49.56 -61.44 -43.31
N VAL A 927 -49.16 -60.16 -43.19
CA VAL A 927 -48.53 -59.61 -41.96
C VAL A 927 -48.94 -58.17 -41.60
N ARG A 928 -49.14 -57.86 -40.30
CA ARG A 928 -49.39 -56.50 -39.73
C ARG A 928 -48.70 -56.26 -38.37
N ALA A 929 -48.34 -55.02 -38.02
CA ALA A 929 -47.66 -54.60 -36.78
C ALA A 929 -48.56 -53.87 -35.77
N TYR A 930 -48.12 -53.70 -34.51
CA TYR A 930 -48.78 -53.10 -33.33
C TYR A 930 -47.74 -52.44 -32.43
N ASP A 931 -47.92 -51.20 -32.00
CA ASP A 931 -46.93 -50.41 -31.23
C ASP A 931 -47.19 -50.35 -29.71
N GLY A 932 -48.19 -51.08 -29.23
CA GLY A 932 -48.63 -51.07 -27.83
C GLY A 932 -49.89 -50.24 -27.62
N VAL A 933 -50.28 -49.46 -28.63
CA VAL A 933 -51.49 -48.65 -28.69
C VAL A 933 -52.31 -48.98 -29.96
N ASP A 934 -51.75 -48.95 -31.18
CA ASP A 934 -52.41 -49.09 -32.49
C ASP A 934 -51.72 -50.05 -33.50
N TYR A 935 -52.46 -50.55 -34.52
CA TYR A 935 -51.99 -51.53 -35.54
C TYR A 935 -51.72 -50.91 -36.94
N SER A 936 -50.79 -51.51 -37.70
CA SER A 936 -50.46 -51.19 -39.11
C SER A 936 -51.44 -51.77 -40.14
N MET A 937 -51.28 -51.37 -41.41
CA MET A 937 -51.87 -52.07 -42.57
C MET A 937 -51.21 -53.44 -42.83
N ILE A 938 -51.91 -54.35 -43.54
CA ILE A 938 -51.43 -55.72 -43.85
C ILE A 938 -50.58 -55.76 -45.12
N GLU A 939 -49.47 -56.48 -45.10
CA GLU A 939 -48.57 -56.78 -46.23
C GLU A 939 -48.61 -58.27 -46.63
N THR A 940 -48.46 -58.60 -47.92
CA THR A 940 -48.66 -59.97 -48.47
C THR A 940 -47.53 -60.43 -49.40
N VAL A 941 -47.00 -61.64 -49.21
CA VAL A 941 -45.92 -62.26 -50.04
C VAL A 941 -46.22 -63.71 -50.43
N ARG A 942 -45.68 -64.20 -51.58
CA ARG A 942 -45.84 -65.57 -52.09
C ARG A 942 -44.49 -66.28 -52.28
N ILE A 943 -44.41 -67.58 -52.02
CA ILE A 943 -43.18 -68.40 -52.11
C ILE A 943 -43.39 -69.77 -52.72
N VAL A 944 -42.30 -70.49 -53.05
CA VAL A 944 -42.16 -71.92 -53.41
C VAL A 944 -41.34 -72.62 -52.29
N ILE A 945 -41.52 -73.91 -52.00
CA ILE A 945 -40.83 -74.63 -50.91
C ILE A 945 -39.74 -75.60 -51.44
N ASP A 946 -38.60 -75.81 -50.78
CA ASP A 946 -37.49 -76.72 -51.14
C ASP A 946 -37.23 -77.79 -50.02
N ASN A 947 -37.76 -79.02 -50.12
CA ASN A 947 -37.63 -80.11 -49.13
C ASN A 947 -36.95 -81.42 -49.68
N PRO A 948 -35.61 -81.50 -49.86
CA PRO A 948 -34.95 -82.66 -50.48
C PRO A 948 -34.78 -83.87 -49.53
N THR A 949 -34.20 -84.95 -50.08
CA THR A 949 -34.29 -86.32 -49.54
C THR A 949 -33.50 -86.63 -48.26
N ASP A 950 -32.60 -85.76 -47.82
CA ASP A 950 -32.25 -85.61 -46.40
C ASP A 950 -32.75 -84.22 -46.00
N ALA A 951 -33.96 -84.20 -45.46
CA ALA A 951 -34.74 -82.98 -45.27
C ALA A 951 -34.01 -81.98 -44.36
N ASP A 952 -33.15 -82.50 -43.49
CA ASP A 952 -32.45 -81.77 -42.44
C ASP A 952 -31.16 -81.09 -42.95
N ASN A 953 -30.72 -81.30 -44.20
CA ASN A 953 -29.49 -80.67 -44.69
C ASN A 953 -29.66 -79.16 -44.93
N ILE A 954 -29.00 -78.29 -44.18
CA ILE A 954 -29.11 -76.83 -44.30
C ILE A 954 -27.83 -76.29 -44.91
N ALA A 955 -27.94 -75.34 -45.84
CA ALA A 955 -26.73 -74.73 -46.40
C ALA A 955 -26.11 -73.75 -45.41
N PRO A 956 -24.77 -73.65 -45.33
CA PRO A 956 -24.11 -72.73 -44.45
C PRO A 956 -24.33 -71.28 -44.87
N THR A 957 -24.28 -70.37 -43.91
CA THR A 957 -24.61 -68.95 -44.08
C THR A 957 -23.49 -68.04 -43.55
N PHE A 958 -23.35 -66.84 -44.13
CA PHE A 958 -22.41 -65.80 -43.72
C PHE A 958 -23.16 -64.50 -43.41
N ASN A 959 -22.85 -63.89 -42.26
CA ASN A 959 -23.44 -62.64 -41.81
C ASN A 959 -22.39 -61.53 -41.78
N ALA A 960 -22.55 -60.51 -42.63
CA ALA A 960 -21.64 -59.37 -42.72
C ALA A 960 -21.89 -58.29 -41.65
N SER A 961 -22.96 -58.38 -40.86
CA SER A 961 -23.29 -57.37 -39.84
C SER A 961 -22.25 -57.40 -38.71
N GLY A 962 -21.55 -56.28 -38.51
CA GLY A 962 -20.46 -56.17 -37.53
C GLY A 962 -19.08 -56.57 -38.07
N TRP A 963 -18.99 -56.94 -39.36
CA TRP A 963 -17.73 -57.19 -40.03
C TRP A 963 -17.01 -55.89 -40.38
N SER A 964 -15.80 -55.67 -39.85
CA SER A 964 -15.01 -54.45 -40.12
C SER A 964 -14.24 -54.56 -41.43
N ASP A 965 -14.18 -53.48 -42.21
CA ASP A 965 -13.42 -53.42 -43.47
C ASP A 965 -11.94 -53.05 -43.25
N THR A 966 -11.63 -52.31 -42.18
CA THR A 966 -10.27 -52.01 -41.74
C THR A 966 -10.16 -52.03 -40.22
N ILE A 967 -9.05 -52.57 -39.71
CA ILE A 967 -8.74 -52.64 -38.28
C ILE A 967 -7.32 -52.10 -38.09
N THR A 968 -7.15 -51.06 -37.24
CA THR A 968 -5.83 -50.47 -36.96
C THR A 968 -5.32 -50.86 -35.57
N ILE A 969 -4.05 -51.26 -35.48
CA ILE A 969 -3.36 -51.68 -34.27
C ILE A 969 -2.19 -50.71 -34.04
N PHE A 970 -2.15 -50.03 -32.90
CA PHE A 970 -1.03 -49.16 -32.52
C PHE A 970 -0.06 -49.94 -31.63
N CYS A 971 1.22 -49.84 -31.95
CA CYS A 971 2.30 -50.48 -31.22
C CYS A 971 3.32 -49.45 -30.76
N ASP A 972 3.81 -49.62 -29.55
CA ASP A 972 4.88 -48.81 -29.00
C ASP A 972 6.23 -49.25 -29.59
N GLU A 973 6.93 -48.33 -30.26
CA GLU A 973 8.20 -48.62 -30.94
C GLU A 973 9.36 -48.85 -29.96
N ARG A 974 9.34 -48.20 -28.79
CA ARG A 974 10.44 -48.23 -27.82
C ARG A 974 10.18 -49.11 -26.61
N SER A 975 8.95 -49.54 -26.40
CA SER A 975 8.65 -50.50 -25.35
C SER A 975 9.27 -51.86 -25.67
N THR A 976 9.96 -52.43 -24.69
CA THR A 976 10.44 -53.83 -24.71
C THR A 976 9.45 -54.78 -24.03
N ALA A 977 8.27 -54.27 -23.64
CA ALA A 977 7.19 -55.09 -23.12
C ALA A 977 6.72 -56.08 -24.20
N PHE A 978 6.38 -57.29 -23.78
CA PHE A 978 5.97 -58.36 -24.69
C PHE A 978 4.66 -58.02 -25.42
N ASP A 979 3.81 -57.22 -24.78
CA ASP A 979 2.51 -56.73 -25.18
C ASP A 979 2.56 -55.29 -25.71
N LYS A 980 3.67 -54.87 -26.33
CA LYS A 980 3.85 -53.50 -26.85
C LYS A 980 2.82 -53.07 -27.92
N CYS A 981 2.08 -54.01 -28.50
CA CYS A 981 0.95 -53.77 -29.41
C CYS A 981 -0.42 -54.03 -28.75
N GLY A 982 -0.44 -54.19 -27.42
CA GLY A 982 -1.53 -54.81 -26.69
C GLY A 982 -1.75 -56.28 -27.10
N GLU A 983 -2.99 -56.72 -27.03
CA GLU A 983 -3.41 -58.10 -27.34
C GLU A 983 -3.63 -58.34 -28.86
N GLY A 984 -3.29 -57.37 -29.72
CA GLY A 984 -3.56 -57.44 -31.16
C GLY A 984 -5.06 -57.36 -31.46
N VAL A 985 -5.52 -58.17 -32.42
CA VAL A 985 -6.95 -58.29 -32.73
C VAL A 985 -7.38 -59.74 -32.95
N GLU A 986 -8.58 -60.07 -32.49
CA GLU A 986 -9.22 -61.38 -32.65
C GLU A 986 -10.58 -61.20 -33.31
N ILE A 987 -10.86 -62.02 -34.32
CA ILE A 987 -12.16 -62.14 -35.00
C ILE A 987 -12.63 -63.57 -34.83
N ASN A 988 -13.76 -63.79 -34.16
CA ASN A 988 -14.35 -65.11 -34.09
C ASN A 988 -15.18 -65.37 -35.37
N LEU A 989 -14.77 -66.31 -36.22
CA LEU A 989 -15.42 -66.55 -37.51
C LEU A 989 -16.76 -67.26 -37.36
N LEU A 990 -16.93 -68.09 -36.32
CA LEU A 990 -18.24 -68.69 -36.00
C LEU A 990 -19.29 -67.64 -35.59
N ASP A 991 -18.86 -66.42 -35.22
CA ASP A 991 -19.81 -65.32 -34.99
C ASP A 991 -20.46 -64.85 -36.30
N PHE A 992 -19.83 -65.16 -37.44
CA PHE A 992 -20.26 -64.69 -38.75
C PHE A 992 -20.66 -65.84 -39.68
N PHE A 993 -20.12 -67.04 -39.49
CA PHE A 993 -20.38 -68.21 -40.30
C PHE A 993 -21.05 -69.30 -39.48
N ASN A 994 -22.14 -69.84 -40.03
CA ASN A 994 -22.87 -70.90 -39.34
C ASN A 994 -23.45 -71.90 -40.32
N ASP A 995 -23.34 -73.18 -39.95
CA ASP A 995 -23.97 -74.32 -40.60
C ASP A 995 -24.82 -75.02 -39.56
N SER A 996 -26.12 -74.73 -39.65
CA SER A 996 -27.05 -74.92 -38.54
C SER A 996 -27.36 -76.40 -38.25
N ASP A 997 -27.10 -77.29 -39.20
CA ASP A 997 -27.37 -78.73 -39.11
C ASP A 997 -26.09 -79.59 -39.08
N GLY A 998 -24.91 -78.98 -39.16
CA GLY A 998 -23.65 -79.67 -38.87
C GLY A 998 -23.70 -80.33 -37.48
N VAL A 999 -23.10 -81.51 -37.34
CA VAL A 999 -23.22 -82.34 -36.14
C VAL A 999 -21.91 -82.40 -35.38
N GLY A 1000 -21.89 -81.81 -34.18
CA GLY A 1000 -20.72 -81.86 -33.30
C GLY A 1000 -20.59 -80.57 -32.50
N PRO A 1001 -19.40 -80.26 -31.96
CA PRO A 1001 -19.08 -78.89 -31.61
C PRO A 1001 -19.15 -78.02 -32.86
N GLU A 1002 -19.75 -76.84 -32.74
CA GLU A 1002 -20.02 -75.87 -33.82
C GLU A 1002 -18.80 -75.65 -34.75
N SER A 1003 -17.61 -75.63 -34.16
CA SER A 1003 -16.34 -75.54 -34.86
C SER A 1003 -15.95 -76.74 -35.75
N SER A 1004 -16.81 -77.77 -35.81
CA SER A 1004 -16.67 -78.95 -36.68
C SER A 1004 -17.83 -79.12 -37.66
N HIS A 1005 -18.83 -78.24 -37.62
CA HIS A 1005 -19.96 -78.23 -38.56
C HIS A 1005 -19.47 -77.82 -39.94
N MET A 1006 -18.53 -76.88 -39.92
CA MET A 1006 -17.90 -76.32 -41.09
C MET A 1006 -16.41 -76.42 -40.98
N ILE A 1007 -15.75 -76.49 -42.12
CA ILE A 1007 -14.32 -76.26 -42.18
C ILE A 1007 -14.10 -74.83 -42.68
N PHE A 1008 -13.34 -74.04 -41.91
CA PHE A 1008 -12.95 -72.68 -42.26
C PHE A 1008 -11.55 -72.63 -42.84
N ASP A 1009 -11.40 -71.84 -43.90
CA ASP A 1009 -10.09 -71.54 -44.48
C ASP A 1009 -10.02 -70.06 -44.89
N ILE A 1010 -8.79 -69.56 -45.08
CA ILE A 1010 -8.60 -68.26 -45.72
C ILE A 1010 -8.71 -68.47 -47.23
N TYR A 1011 -9.61 -67.73 -47.86
CA TYR A 1011 -9.79 -67.83 -49.29
C TYR A 1011 -8.60 -67.18 -50.01
N ASP A 1012 -7.84 -68.01 -50.70
CA ASP A 1012 -6.74 -67.63 -51.59
C ASP A 1012 -7.29 -67.33 -52.99
N ASP A 1013 -7.30 -66.04 -53.37
CA ASP A 1013 -7.77 -65.63 -54.69
C ASP A 1013 -6.66 -65.86 -55.74
N PRO A 1014 -6.84 -66.80 -56.69
CA PRO A 1014 -5.80 -67.16 -57.67
C PRO A 1014 -5.43 -66.04 -58.66
N SER A 1015 -6.07 -64.87 -58.57
CA SER A 1015 -5.78 -63.68 -59.37
C SER A 1015 -4.75 -62.71 -58.76
N THR A 1016 -4.33 -62.94 -57.52
CA THR A 1016 -3.33 -62.13 -56.78
C THR A 1016 -2.26 -63.03 -56.15
N LEU A 1017 -1.11 -62.46 -55.76
CA LEU A 1017 0.01 -63.16 -55.08
C LEU A 1017 0.27 -62.62 -53.66
N ILE A 1018 -0.55 -61.66 -53.22
CA ILE A 1018 -0.34 -60.86 -52.00
C ILE A 1018 -0.88 -61.58 -50.76
N ASP A 1019 -1.92 -62.40 -50.95
CA ASP A 1019 -2.64 -63.19 -49.94
C ASP A 1019 -2.12 -64.62 -49.78
N ASP A 1020 -1.25 -65.10 -50.69
CA ASP A 1020 -0.59 -66.41 -50.67
C ASP A 1020 0.01 -66.77 -49.30
N ALA A 1021 0.43 -65.76 -48.52
CA ALA A 1021 1.10 -65.95 -47.24
C ALA A 1021 0.24 -65.68 -45.99
N TYR A 1022 -1.02 -65.22 -46.13
CA TYR A 1022 -1.81 -64.75 -44.99
C TYR A 1022 -2.20 -65.84 -43.99
N ALA A 1023 -2.45 -67.06 -44.47
CA ALA A 1023 -2.75 -68.21 -43.62
C ALA A 1023 -1.60 -68.60 -42.65
N TYR A 1024 -0.37 -68.13 -42.89
CA TYR A 1024 0.76 -68.36 -41.97
C TYR A 1024 0.79 -67.39 -40.79
N HIS A 1025 0.16 -66.23 -40.92
CA HIS A 1025 0.21 -65.13 -39.94
C HIS A 1025 -1.10 -64.94 -39.19
N ILE A 1026 -2.23 -65.35 -39.80
CA ILE A 1026 -3.53 -65.39 -39.15
C ILE A 1026 -3.81 -66.82 -38.70
N ARG A 1027 -3.91 -67.01 -37.39
CA ARG A 1027 -4.21 -68.33 -36.83
C ARG A 1027 -5.72 -68.48 -36.69
N ILE A 1028 -6.31 -69.41 -37.44
CA ILE A 1028 -7.66 -69.90 -37.17
C ILE A 1028 -7.55 -71.05 -36.17
N THR A 1029 -8.14 -70.85 -35.02
CA THR A 1029 -8.19 -71.86 -33.97
C THR A 1029 -9.22 -72.94 -34.31
N PRO A 1030 -9.07 -74.19 -33.82
CA PRO A 1030 -10.07 -75.25 -33.98
C PRO A 1030 -11.45 -74.92 -33.40
N GLU A 1031 -11.54 -73.83 -32.64
CA GLU A 1031 -12.75 -73.26 -32.06
C GLU A 1031 -13.34 -72.13 -32.93
N GLY A 1032 -12.84 -71.93 -34.16
CA GLY A 1032 -13.41 -71.01 -35.14
C GLY A 1032 -12.95 -69.55 -35.05
N LYS A 1033 -11.91 -69.24 -34.26
CA LYS A 1033 -11.40 -67.85 -34.10
C LYS A 1033 -10.16 -67.56 -34.94
N ALA A 1034 -10.22 -66.52 -35.75
CA ALA A 1034 -9.10 -65.92 -36.48
C ALA A 1034 -8.42 -64.84 -35.64
N ILE A 1035 -7.19 -65.09 -35.19
CA ILE A 1035 -6.43 -64.15 -34.36
C ILE A 1035 -5.27 -63.60 -35.17
N TYR A 1036 -5.15 -62.27 -35.17
CA TYR A 1036 -4.00 -61.56 -35.67
C TYR A 1036 -3.37 -60.67 -34.59
N ASN A 1037 -2.30 -61.17 -33.98
CA ASN A 1037 -1.43 -60.36 -33.13
C ASN A 1037 -0.06 -60.23 -33.83
N PRO A 1038 0.37 -59.01 -34.21
CA PRO A 1038 1.68 -58.79 -34.83
C PRO A 1038 2.86 -59.34 -33.99
N MET A 1039 2.72 -59.35 -32.66
CA MET A 1039 3.75 -59.88 -31.75
C MET A 1039 3.85 -61.42 -31.78
N ASP A 1040 2.81 -62.14 -32.19
CA ASP A 1040 2.79 -63.62 -32.23
C ASP A 1040 3.70 -64.19 -33.33
N SER A 1041 3.75 -63.54 -34.50
CA SER A 1041 4.56 -64.02 -35.64
C SER A 1041 5.31 -62.94 -36.40
N MET A 1042 4.73 -61.75 -36.62
CA MET A 1042 5.31 -60.73 -37.49
C MET A 1042 6.57 -60.06 -36.89
N TYR A 1043 6.64 -59.92 -35.56
CA TYR A 1043 7.84 -59.47 -34.85
C TYR A 1043 9.07 -60.37 -35.09
N GLN A 1044 8.87 -61.65 -35.42
CA GLN A 1044 9.97 -62.58 -35.74
C GLN A 1044 10.43 -62.46 -37.20
N THR A 1045 9.57 -61.94 -38.09
CA THR A 1045 9.87 -61.80 -39.53
C THR A 1045 10.48 -60.44 -39.88
N SER A 1046 10.08 -59.37 -39.20
CA SER A 1046 10.70 -58.03 -39.30
C SER A 1046 10.67 -57.34 -37.94
N SER A 1047 11.74 -56.63 -37.58
CA SER A 1047 11.74 -55.75 -36.40
C SER A 1047 11.01 -54.42 -36.63
N GLU A 1048 10.70 -54.10 -37.89
CA GLU A 1048 10.03 -52.86 -38.31
C GLU A 1048 8.50 -53.02 -38.26
N ILE A 1049 7.83 -52.18 -37.47
CA ILE A 1049 6.39 -52.29 -37.18
C ILE A 1049 5.52 -52.03 -38.42
N SER A 1050 5.96 -51.16 -39.33
CA SER A 1050 5.23 -50.80 -40.55
C SER A 1050 5.05 -51.95 -41.53
N ASP A 1051 5.91 -52.98 -41.48
CA ASP A 1051 5.82 -54.17 -42.32
C ASP A 1051 4.77 -55.18 -41.81
N TRP A 1052 4.13 -54.91 -40.66
CA TRP A 1052 3.21 -55.84 -40.01
C TRP A 1052 1.75 -55.66 -40.45
N SER A 1053 1.46 -54.96 -41.55
CA SER A 1053 0.07 -54.79 -42.04
C SER A 1053 -0.30 -55.84 -43.10
N MET A 1054 -1.57 -56.27 -43.16
CA MET A 1054 -2.12 -57.21 -44.17
C MET A 1054 -3.40 -56.64 -44.79
N GLN A 1055 -3.63 -56.83 -46.09
CA GLN A 1055 -4.73 -56.18 -46.83
C GLN A 1055 -5.61 -57.20 -47.57
N ASN A 1056 -6.92 -56.93 -47.64
CA ASN A 1056 -7.92 -57.69 -48.41
C ASN A 1056 -8.08 -59.19 -48.04
N VAL A 1057 -8.01 -59.55 -46.76
CA VAL A 1057 -8.17 -60.94 -46.30
C VAL A 1057 -9.64 -61.37 -46.40
N MET A 1058 -9.93 -62.59 -46.90
CA MET A 1058 -11.29 -63.17 -47.02
C MET A 1058 -11.32 -64.62 -46.50
N PHE A 1059 -12.47 -65.08 -45.98
CA PHE A 1059 -12.63 -66.40 -45.35
C PHE A 1059 -13.72 -67.24 -46.05
N GLU A 1060 -13.53 -68.55 -46.16
CA GLU A 1060 -14.47 -69.54 -46.73
C GLU A 1060 -14.98 -70.50 -45.65
N GLY A 1061 -16.28 -70.86 -45.71
CA GLY A 1061 -16.90 -71.87 -44.85
C GLY A 1061 -17.70 -72.92 -45.64
N ARG A 1062 -17.50 -74.21 -45.32
CA ARG A 1062 -18.09 -75.36 -46.06
C ARG A 1062 -18.60 -76.46 -45.12
N ASP A 1063 -19.81 -76.97 -45.38
CA ASP A 1063 -20.46 -78.05 -44.62
C ASP A 1063 -20.02 -79.48 -45.04
N ILE A 1064 -20.59 -80.49 -44.36
CA ILE A 1064 -20.32 -81.91 -44.61
C ILE A 1064 -21.21 -82.57 -45.70
N HIS A 1065 -22.15 -81.82 -46.28
CA HIS A 1065 -23.11 -82.22 -47.30
C HIS A 1065 -22.95 -81.45 -48.64
N ASP A 1066 -21.82 -80.74 -48.77
CA ASP A 1066 -21.29 -79.96 -49.90
C ASP A 1066 -21.97 -78.60 -50.19
N SER A 1067 -22.63 -77.98 -49.22
CA SER A 1067 -23.15 -76.61 -49.32
C SER A 1067 -22.09 -75.58 -48.85
N VAL A 1068 -22.03 -74.36 -49.43
CA VAL A 1068 -20.88 -73.41 -49.28
C VAL A 1068 -21.25 -71.94 -49.07
N VAL A 1069 -20.37 -71.17 -48.38
CA VAL A 1069 -20.52 -69.71 -48.16
C VAL A 1069 -19.18 -68.95 -47.93
N TYR A 1070 -19.14 -67.62 -48.18
CA TYR A 1070 -17.92 -66.76 -48.19
C TYR A 1070 -18.08 -65.45 -47.39
N SER A 1071 -16.98 -64.90 -46.84
CA SER A 1071 -16.96 -63.59 -46.14
C SER A 1071 -16.76 -62.37 -47.06
N TYR A 1072 -16.84 -61.16 -46.50
CA TYR A 1072 -16.32 -59.92 -47.09
C TYR A 1072 -14.83 -59.70 -46.75
N GLN A 1073 -14.15 -58.81 -47.50
CA GLN A 1073 -12.71 -58.51 -47.34
C GLN A 1073 -12.41 -57.60 -46.13
N VAL A 1074 -11.29 -57.83 -45.43
CA VAL A 1074 -10.84 -57.01 -44.28
C VAL A 1074 -9.33 -56.67 -44.35
N ASN A 1075 -8.96 -55.45 -43.93
CA ASN A 1075 -7.58 -54.96 -43.80
C ASN A 1075 -7.13 -54.87 -42.33
N PHE A 1076 -5.91 -55.34 -42.02
CA PHE A 1076 -5.25 -55.16 -40.72
C PHE A 1076 -4.05 -54.21 -40.86
N ILE A 1077 -4.09 -53.04 -40.23
CA ILE A 1077 -3.06 -51.99 -40.33
C ILE A 1077 -2.34 -51.83 -39.00
N VAL A 1078 -1.00 -51.91 -39.00
CA VAL A 1078 -0.18 -51.75 -37.78
C VAL A 1078 0.66 -50.48 -37.87
N LYS A 1079 0.64 -49.66 -36.82
CA LYS A 1079 1.37 -48.38 -36.74
C LYS A 1079 2.24 -48.30 -35.49
N GLY A 1080 3.51 -47.97 -35.68
CA GLY A 1080 4.45 -47.68 -34.59
C GLY A 1080 4.29 -46.26 -34.04
N VAL A 1081 4.42 -46.11 -32.72
CA VAL A 1081 4.35 -44.82 -32.02
C VAL A 1081 5.49 -44.74 -30.99
N GLU A 1082 6.19 -43.60 -30.93
CA GLU A 1082 7.31 -43.38 -30.00
C GLU A 1082 6.91 -42.36 -28.92
N PHE A 1083 7.20 -42.65 -27.64
CA PHE A 1083 7.11 -41.65 -26.57
C PHE A 1083 8.30 -40.69 -26.64
N THR A 1084 8.03 -39.41 -26.86
CA THR A 1084 9.05 -38.35 -26.91
C THR A 1084 8.65 -37.17 -26.03
N ALA A 1085 9.64 -36.42 -25.56
CA ALA A 1085 9.47 -35.17 -24.83
C ALA A 1085 10.64 -34.25 -25.19
N GLN A 1086 10.35 -33.05 -25.72
CA GLN A 1086 11.35 -32.06 -26.05
C GLN A 1086 10.93 -30.70 -25.49
N ARG A 1087 11.91 -29.97 -24.92
CA ARG A 1087 11.74 -28.58 -24.54
C ARG A 1087 11.80 -27.69 -25.78
N THR A 1088 10.80 -26.85 -25.99
CA THR A 1088 10.69 -25.98 -27.17
C THR A 1088 11.26 -24.57 -26.94
N ASP A 1089 11.49 -24.18 -25.67
CA ASP A 1089 12.05 -22.91 -25.24
C ASP A 1089 13.46 -23.03 -24.61
N THR A 1090 14.14 -21.90 -24.36
CA THR A 1090 15.47 -21.84 -23.72
C THR A 1090 15.52 -20.75 -22.64
N GLY A 1091 16.11 -21.05 -21.48
CA GLY A 1091 16.28 -20.08 -20.38
C GLY A 1091 15.85 -20.62 -19.02
N SER A 1092 16.03 -19.80 -17.99
CA SER A 1092 15.57 -20.05 -16.61
C SER A 1092 14.06 -19.87 -16.52
N VAL A 1093 13.39 -20.71 -15.71
CA VAL A 1093 11.96 -20.62 -15.45
C VAL A 1093 11.72 -19.53 -14.40
N VAL A 1094 11.10 -18.42 -14.80
CA VAL A 1094 10.81 -17.28 -13.91
C VAL A 1094 9.32 -16.93 -13.97
N PHE A 1095 8.86 -16.10 -13.05
CA PHE A 1095 7.46 -15.69 -13.04
C PHE A 1095 7.10 -14.93 -14.34
N GLY A 1096 6.20 -15.52 -15.14
CA GLY A 1096 5.81 -15.00 -16.46
C GLY A 1096 6.50 -15.64 -17.66
N ASP A 1097 7.53 -16.49 -17.45
CA ASP A 1097 8.23 -17.22 -18.51
C ASP A 1097 8.41 -18.70 -18.11
N SER A 1098 7.51 -19.56 -18.61
CA SER A 1098 7.39 -20.97 -18.23
C SER A 1098 8.10 -21.89 -19.21
N ALA A 1099 8.63 -23.02 -18.73
CA ALA A 1099 9.23 -24.01 -19.61
C ALA A 1099 8.12 -24.74 -20.41
N GLN A 1100 8.30 -24.82 -21.72
CA GLN A 1100 7.34 -25.42 -22.65
C GLN A 1100 7.87 -26.74 -23.21
N PHE A 1101 7.03 -27.76 -23.18
CA PHE A 1101 7.36 -29.11 -23.64
C PHE A 1101 6.32 -29.67 -24.60
N GLU A 1102 6.78 -30.35 -25.63
CA GLU A 1102 5.94 -31.05 -26.61
C GLU A 1102 6.52 -32.43 -26.94
N GLY A 1103 5.67 -33.34 -27.41
CA GLY A 1103 6.09 -34.68 -27.78
C GLY A 1103 5.01 -35.56 -28.39
N THR A 1104 5.37 -36.82 -28.62
CA THR A 1104 4.51 -37.89 -29.14
C THR A 1104 4.35 -39.01 -28.12
N GLY A 1105 3.33 -39.87 -28.26
CA GLY A 1105 3.14 -41.02 -27.39
C GLY A 1105 1.93 -41.89 -27.78
N LEU A 1106 1.65 -42.96 -27.04
CA LEU A 1106 0.58 -43.89 -27.38
C LEU A 1106 -0.81 -43.21 -27.26
N PRO A 1107 -1.69 -43.25 -28.28
CA PRO A 1107 -3.00 -42.59 -28.22
C PRO A 1107 -3.85 -43.03 -27.00
N ASN A 1108 -4.52 -42.06 -26.37
CA ASN A 1108 -5.31 -42.23 -25.13
C ASN A 1108 -4.51 -42.57 -23.86
N SER A 1109 -3.18 -42.57 -23.91
CA SER A 1109 -2.33 -42.68 -22.71
C SER A 1109 -2.10 -41.33 -22.01
N GLN A 1110 -1.74 -41.36 -20.73
CA GLN A 1110 -1.51 -40.14 -19.93
C GLN A 1110 -0.01 -39.89 -19.73
N VAL A 1111 0.45 -38.68 -20.06
CA VAL A 1111 1.81 -38.18 -19.79
C VAL A 1111 1.84 -37.39 -18.47
N LYS A 1112 2.83 -37.66 -17.63
CA LYS A 1112 3.01 -37.01 -16.32
C LYS A 1112 4.41 -36.43 -16.18
N ALA A 1113 4.53 -35.13 -15.91
CA ALA A 1113 5.79 -34.49 -15.51
C ALA A 1113 5.95 -34.54 -13.99
N ARG A 1114 7.13 -34.94 -13.51
CA ARG A 1114 7.42 -35.10 -12.10
C ARG A 1114 8.81 -34.62 -11.74
N LEU A 1115 8.99 -34.18 -10.50
CA LEU A 1115 10.32 -33.96 -9.93
C LEU A 1115 11.02 -35.31 -9.74
N LEU A 1116 12.26 -35.43 -10.23
CA LEU A 1116 13.08 -36.63 -10.05
C LEU A 1116 13.33 -36.89 -8.56
N LYS A 1117 13.58 -35.81 -7.80
CA LYS A 1117 13.74 -35.85 -6.34
C LYS A 1117 12.36 -35.73 -5.67
N GLY A 1118 11.92 -36.80 -5.03
CA GLY A 1118 10.67 -36.83 -4.26
C GLY A 1118 9.44 -37.31 -5.04
N ASP A 1119 9.56 -37.53 -6.35
CA ASP A 1119 8.49 -38.07 -7.23
C ASP A 1119 7.19 -37.23 -7.20
N THR A 1120 7.31 -35.93 -6.93
CA THR A 1120 6.20 -35.00 -6.85
C THR A 1120 5.67 -34.70 -8.25
N LEU A 1121 4.35 -34.76 -8.42
CA LEU A 1121 3.69 -34.43 -9.68
C LEU A 1121 3.73 -32.91 -9.91
N LEU A 1122 4.27 -32.50 -11.05
CA LEU A 1122 4.33 -31.11 -11.48
C LEU A 1122 3.12 -30.76 -12.36
N ASN A 1123 2.88 -31.56 -13.41
CA ASN A 1123 1.77 -31.37 -14.33
C ASN A 1123 1.44 -32.67 -15.11
N THR A 1124 0.28 -32.74 -15.79
CA THR A 1124 -0.15 -33.90 -16.60
C THR A 1124 -0.82 -33.48 -17.90
N SER A 1125 -0.65 -34.28 -18.95
CA SER A 1125 -1.28 -34.09 -20.27
C SER A 1125 -1.72 -35.47 -20.82
N VAL A 1126 -2.72 -35.51 -21.70
CA VAL A 1126 -3.22 -36.75 -22.32
C VAL A 1126 -2.82 -36.74 -23.80
N VAL A 1127 -2.35 -37.87 -24.31
CA VAL A 1127 -2.02 -37.97 -25.73
C VAL A 1127 -3.29 -38.03 -26.55
N GLY A 1128 -3.38 -37.13 -27.54
CA GLY A 1128 -4.49 -37.09 -28.48
C GLY A 1128 -4.62 -38.39 -29.30
N ALA A 1129 -5.77 -38.57 -29.95
CA ALA A 1129 -6.00 -39.69 -30.87
C ALA A 1129 -5.03 -39.70 -32.07
N ASP A 1130 -4.37 -38.56 -32.33
CA ASP A 1130 -3.34 -38.36 -33.36
C ASP A 1130 -1.91 -38.69 -32.88
N GLY A 1131 -1.73 -39.02 -31.60
CA GLY A 1131 -0.44 -39.42 -31.03
C GLY A 1131 0.44 -38.29 -30.50
N THR A 1132 -0.05 -37.05 -30.38
CA THR A 1132 0.74 -35.89 -29.89
C THR A 1132 0.28 -35.37 -28.51
N TRP A 1133 1.18 -34.68 -27.79
CA TRP A 1133 0.90 -34.02 -26.51
C TRP A 1133 1.78 -32.78 -26.28
N SER A 1134 1.30 -31.82 -25.47
CA SER A 1134 2.05 -30.65 -25.01
C SER A 1134 1.80 -30.36 -23.51
N MET A 1135 2.74 -29.66 -22.87
CA MET A 1135 2.69 -29.32 -21.43
C MET A 1135 3.58 -28.12 -21.09
N GLU A 1136 3.11 -27.27 -20.17
CA GLU A 1136 3.89 -26.16 -19.60
C GLU A 1136 4.22 -26.43 -18.12
N ILE A 1137 5.41 -26.00 -17.68
CA ILE A 1137 5.88 -26.06 -16.29
C ILE A 1137 6.29 -24.66 -15.83
N SER A 1138 5.53 -24.07 -14.91
CA SER A 1138 5.76 -22.73 -14.37
C SER A 1138 6.66 -22.72 -13.12
N SER A 1139 7.24 -21.56 -12.80
CA SER A 1139 8.04 -21.38 -11.57
C SER A 1139 7.24 -21.69 -10.30
N SER A 1140 5.94 -21.40 -10.29
CA SER A 1140 5.04 -21.72 -9.18
C SER A 1140 4.83 -23.23 -8.96
N GLN A 1141 4.99 -24.06 -9.98
CA GLN A 1141 4.93 -25.52 -9.86
C GLN A 1141 6.24 -26.12 -9.34
N LEU A 1142 7.38 -25.42 -9.53
CA LEU A 1142 8.69 -25.82 -9.00
C LEU A 1142 8.87 -25.38 -7.53
N GLY A 1143 8.20 -24.31 -7.11
CA GLY A 1143 8.09 -23.88 -5.72
C GLY A 1143 9.06 -22.76 -5.33
N ASP A 1144 10.36 -23.06 -5.26
CA ASP A 1144 11.42 -22.12 -4.85
C ASP A 1144 12.47 -21.92 -5.97
N ASP A 1145 13.39 -20.96 -5.82
CA ASP A 1145 14.53 -20.80 -6.76
C ASP A 1145 15.58 -21.91 -6.58
N GLY A 1146 16.12 -22.44 -7.68
CA GLY A 1146 17.14 -23.50 -7.69
C GLY A 1146 17.12 -24.40 -8.93
N ASP A 1147 18.01 -25.40 -8.97
CA ASP A 1147 18.06 -26.40 -10.04
C ASP A 1147 17.15 -27.60 -9.72
N TYR A 1148 16.20 -27.86 -10.60
CA TYR A 1148 15.23 -28.94 -10.49
C TYR A 1148 15.41 -29.94 -11.62
N GLN A 1149 15.69 -31.18 -11.26
CA GLN A 1149 15.65 -32.30 -12.22
C GLN A 1149 14.22 -32.83 -12.30
N ILE A 1150 13.70 -32.91 -13.52
CA ILE A 1150 12.36 -33.42 -13.81
C ILE A 1150 12.45 -34.62 -14.75
N TYR A 1151 11.36 -35.39 -14.79
CA TYR A 1151 11.19 -36.46 -15.75
C TYR A 1151 9.73 -36.58 -16.20
N PHE A 1152 9.53 -37.08 -17.41
CA PHE A 1152 8.22 -37.39 -17.96
C PHE A 1152 7.98 -38.90 -17.93
N ALA A 1153 6.73 -39.30 -17.65
CA ALA A 1153 6.33 -40.69 -17.61
C ALA A 1153 5.04 -40.94 -18.41
N GLN A 1154 5.03 -42.02 -19.21
CA GLN A 1154 3.88 -42.53 -19.95
C GLN A 1154 3.94 -44.07 -19.98
N ASP A 1155 2.91 -44.74 -19.48
CA ASP A 1155 2.73 -46.21 -19.54
C ASP A 1155 3.99 -47.05 -19.23
N GLY A 1156 4.77 -46.61 -18.24
CA GLY A 1156 5.99 -47.30 -17.78
C GLY A 1156 7.28 -46.88 -18.50
N GLN A 1157 7.19 -46.01 -19.51
CA GLN A 1157 8.33 -45.33 -20.12
C GLN A 1157 8.67 -44.05 -19.38
N PHE A 1158 9.96 -43.73 -19.32
CA PHE A 1158 10.48 -42.53 -18.69
C PHE A 1158 11.46 -41.80 -19.60
N ILE A 1159 11.36 -40.47 -19.61
CA ILE A 1159 12.33 -39.57 -20.25
C ILE A 1159 12.80 -38.61 -19.15
N GLY A 1160 14.10 -38.52 -18.88
CA GLY A 1160 14.62 -37.74 -17.75
C GLY A 1160 14.96 -38.57 -16.51
N LYS A 1161 14.72 -39.89 -16.54
CA LYS A 1161 14.85 -40.81 -15.40
C LYS A 1161 15.33 -42.18 -15.89
N ASP A 1162 16.45 -42.63 -15.33
CA ASP A 1162 17.08 -43.92 -15.61
C ASP A 1162 17.53 -44.16 -17.09
N ASP A 1163 17.52 -43.10 -17.93
CA ASP A 1163 17.80 -43.14 -19.38
C ASP A 1163 19.05 -42.31 -19.81
N ASN A 1164 19.85 -41.82 -18.85
CA ASN A 1164 21.00 -40.91 -19.06
C ASN A 1164 20.66 -39.57 -19.74
N SER A 1165 19.38 -39.27 -19.97
CA SER A 1165 18.93 -37.93 -20.35
C SER A 1165 18.55 -37.21 -19.05
N GLU A 1166 19.31 -36.20 -18.64
CA GLU A 1166 18.93 -35.37 -17.48
C GLU A 1166 18.20 -34.14 -17.99
N ILE A 1167 16.93 -33.97 -17.59
CA ILE A 1167 16.17 -32.75 -17.86
C ILE A 1167 16.23 -31.87 -16.61
N THR A 1168 17.07 -30.83 -16.67
CA THR A 1168 17.23 -29.87 -15.58
C THR A 1168 16.57 -28.55 -15.95
N LEU A 1169 15.70 -28.06 -15.07
CA LEU A 1169 15.11 -26.74 -15.11
C LEU A 1169 15.72 -25.89 -13.99
N GLN A 1170 16.27 -24.74 -14.35
CA GLN A 1170 16.71 -23.75 -13.37
C GLN A 1170 15.56 -22.78 -13.11
N SER A 1171 15.07 -22.72 -11.88
CA SER A 1171 14.06 -21.75 -11.44
C SER A 1171 14.77 -20.59 -10.73
N GLY A 1172 14.36 -19.36 -11.01
CA GLY A 1172 14.96 -18.15 -10.43
C GLY A 1172 15.93 -17.42 -11.37
N GLU A 1173 16.20 -16.14 -11.07
CA GLU A 1173 17.09 -15.31 -11.89
C GLU A 1173 18.53 -15.86 -11.88
N THR A 1174 19.06 -16.17 -13.06
CA THR A 1174 20.49 -16.46 -13.23
C THR A 1174 21.29 -15.18 -13.01
N LEU A 1175 21.89 -15.03 -11.83
CA LEU A 1175 23.09 -14.21 -11.70
C LEU A 1175 24.12 -14.77 -12.68
N SER A 1176 24.64 -13.91 -13.56
CA SER A 1176 25.79 -14.23 -14.38
C SER A 1176 27.01 -14.45 -13.47
N ASP A 1177 27.19 -15.68 -12.97
CA ASP A 1177 28.51 -16.15 -12.56
C ASP A 1177 29.30 -16.31 -13.87
N GLY A 1178 30.37 -15.56 -14.11
CA GLY A 1178 31.49 -15.43 -13.19
C GLY A 1178 32.66 -16.10 -13.89
N LEU A 1179 33.73 -15.33 -14.08
CA LEU A 1179 34.95 -15.73 -14.79
C LEU A 1179 35.42 -17.17 -14.42
N PRO A 1180 35.84 -17.99 -15.40
CA PRO A 1180 36.18 -19.40 -15.19
C PRO A 1180 37.26 -19.63 -14.12
N THR A 1181 37.11 -20.73 -13.38
CA THR A 1181 37.80 -21.12 -12.13
C THR A 1181 39.34 -21.11 -12.16
N TRP A 1182 39.98 -21.02 -13.33
CA TRP A 1182 41.43 -20.81 -13.45
C TRP A 1182 41.87 -19.39 -13.08
N ILE A 1183 40.97 -18.40 -13.14
CA ILE A 1183 41.22 -17.00 -12.78
C ILE A 1183 41.35 -16.83 -11.26
N TRP A 1184 40.65 -17.63 -10.45
CA TRP A 1184 40.79 -17.63 -8.98
C TRP A 1184 42.13 -18.22 -8.50
N ILE A 1185 42.70 -19.20 -9.23
CA ILE A 1185 44.03 -19.72 -8.92
C ILE A 1185 45.09 -18.65 -9.23
N VAL A 1186 44.91 -17.88 -10.30
CA VAL A 1186 45.80 -16.76 -10.66
C VAL A 1186 45.66 -15.60 -9.67
N ILE A 1187 44.45 -15.24 -9.23
CA ILE A 1187 44.21 -14.19 -8.24
C ILE A 1187 44.69 -14.60 -6.84
N ALA A 1188 44.55 -15.86 -6.44
CA ALA A 1188 45.08 -16.34 -5.16
C ALA A 1188 46.61 -16.39 -5.13
N VAL A 1189 47.27 -16.73 -6.25
CA VAL A 1189 48.73 -16.68 -6.38
C VAL A 1189 49.24 -15.23 -6.45
N ILE A 1190 48.49 -14.31 -7.08
CA ILE A 1190 48.81 -12.87 -7.12
C ILE A 1190 48.57 -12.21 -5.76
N ALA A 1191 47.50 -12.56 -5.03
CA ALA A 1191 47.23 -12.03 -3.70
C ALA A 1191 48.24 -12.51 -2.64
N ILE A 1192 48.74 -13.75 -2.76
CA ILE A 1192 49.83 -14.26 -1.89
C ILE A 1192 51.19 -13.67 -2.29
N ALA A 1193 51.42 -13.36 -3.56
CA ALA A 1193 52.64 -12.69 -4.02
C ALA A 1193 52.67 -11.18 -3.69
N VAL A 1194 51.52 -10.49 -3.70
CA VAL A 1194 51.40 -9.05 -3.37
C VAL A 1194 51.46 -8.81 -1.85
N LEU A 1195 51.09 -9.80 -1.02
CA LEU A 1195 51.29 -9.75 0.43
C LEU A 1195 52.70 -10.16 0.90
N LEU A 1196 53.60 -10.57 0.00
CA LEU A 1196 54.98 -10.98 0.32
C LEU A 1196 56.10 -10.13 -0.31
N GLY A 1197 55.80 -8.93 -0.83
CA GLY A 1197 56.83 -8.11 -1.47
C GLY A 1197 56.56 -6.62 -1.52
N VAL A 1198 56.67 -5.93 -0.38
CA VAL A 1198 57.05 -4.52 -0.38
C VAL A 1198 58.37 -4.39 -1.12
N GLY A 1199 58.39 -3.60 -2.19
CA GLY A 1199 59.55 -2.90 -2.76
C GLY A 1199 60.88 -3.65 -2.85
N ALA A 1200 61.22 -4.09 -4.06
CA ALA A 1200 62.47 -3.72 -4.75
C ALA A 1200 62.58 -4.51 -6.08
N PHE A 1201 62.33 -3.86 -7.23
CA PHE A 1201 63.36 -3.27 -8.08
C PHE A 1201 64.10 -4.29 -8.99
N PHE A 1202 64.20 -3.92 -10.27
CA PHE A 1202 65.16 -4.40 -11.30
C PHE A 1202 64.84 -5.66 -12.15
N PHE A 1203 64.51 -5.37 -13.43
CA PHE A 1203 65.25 -5.75 -14.66
C PHE A 1203 65.34 -7.21 -15.17
N LEU A 1204 65.38 -7.26 -16.51
CA LEU A 1204 65.86 -8.28 -17.47
C LEU A 1204 64.81 -9.27 -18.02
N GLU A 1205 64.37 -9.20 -19.29
CA GLU A 1205 65.01 -9.33 -20.64
C GLU A 1205 65.28 -10.78 -21.13
N PHE A 1206 64.85 -11.00 -22.40
CA PHE A 1206 65.20 -12.05 -23.40
C PHE A 1206 64.66 -13.48 -23.16
N GLU A 1207 64.33 -14.34 -24.14
CA GLU A 1207 64.40 -14.42 -25.62
C GLU A 1207 63.55 -15.68 -26.00
N GLU A 1208 62.66 -15.62 -26.99
CA GLU A 1208 62.77 -16.23 -28.36
C GLU A 1208 62.49 -17.74 -28.56
N PHE A 1209 62.08 -18.02 -29.81
CA PHE A 1209 61.90 -19.26 -30.58
C PHE A 1209 60.46 -19.83 -30.66
N GLU A 1210 59.71 -19.52 -31.74
CA GLU A 1210 59.73 -20.12 -33.11
C GLU A 1210 58.98 -21.47 -33.14
N ASP A 1211 58.20 -21.88 -34.14
CA ASP A 1211 57.65 -21.32 -35.39
C ASP A 1211 56.64 -22.38 -35.91
N ASP A 1212 55.64 -21.97 -36.69
CA ASP A 1212 55.27 -22.56 -37.99
C ASP A 1212 53.82 -22.20 -38.39
N ASP A 1213 53.75 -21.20 -39.26
CA ASP A 1213 52.67 -20.92 -40.22
C ASP A 1213 52.88 -21.82 -41.45
N PRO A 1214 51.81 -22.33 -42.10
CA PRO A 1214 51.52 -21.77 -43.43
C PRO A 1214 50.02 -21.80 -43.78
N ASP A 1215 49.44 -20.65 -44.10
CA ASP A 1215 49.00 -20.29 -45.46
C ASP A 1215 47.93 -19.19 -45.44
N ALA A 1216 48.22 -18.15 -46.22
CA ALA A 1216 47.42 -16.96 -46.38
C ALA A 1216 46.46 -17.02 -47.58
N VAL A 1217 45.41 -16.19 -47.49
CA VAL A 1217 44.62 -15.54 -48.55
C VAL A 1217 43.42 -16.29 -49.16
N MET A 1218 42.21 -15.85 -48.77
CA MET A 1218 41.15 -15.55 -49.74
C MET A 1218 40.23 -14.42 -49.22
N GLN A 1219 39.95 -13.47 -50.11
CA GLN A 1219 39.17 -12.26 -49.92
C GLN A 1219 37.65 -12.50 -49.97
N GLN A 1220 36.90 -11.50 -49.48
CA GLN A 1220 35.53 -11.11 -49.84
C GLN A 1220 34.38 -12.04 -49.43
N GLN A 1221 33.60 -11.62 -48.43
CA GLN A 1221 32.33 -10.93 -48.70
C GLN A 1221 31.80 -10.24 -47.43
N LYS A 1222 31.51 -8.95 -47.60
CA LYS A 1222 30.81 -8.07 -46.67
C LYS A 1222 29.36 -8.12 -47.11
N GLU A 1223 28.47 -8.61 -46.27
CA GLU A 1223 27.02 -8.49 -46.49
C GLU A 1223 26.57 -7.12 -45.94
N GLU A 1224 25.93 -6.35 -46.82
CA GLU A 1224 25.46 -4.99 -46.57
C GLU A 1224 24.08 -5.00 -45.89
N ASP A 1225 23.88 -4.05 -44.99
CA ASP A 1225 22.60 -3.67 -44.40
C ASP A 1225 21.63 -3.15 -45.50
N PRO A 1226 20.45 -3.79 -45.69
CA PRO A 1226 19.46 -3.42 -46.71
C PRO A 1226 18.77 -2.05 -46.55
N TYR A 1227 19.09 -1.25 -45.51
CA TYR A 1227 18.44 0.05 -45.26
C TYR A 1227 19.39 1.26 -45.19
N ALA A 1228 20.66 1.10 -45.60
CA ALA A 1228 21.64 2.19 -45.68
C ALA A 1228 21.25 3.34 -46.66
N TRP A 1229 20.33 3.09 -47.59
CA TRP A 1229 19.85 4.07 -48.58
C TRP A 1229 18.80 5.06 -48.03
N ALA A 1230 18.21 4.80 -46.86
CA ALA A 1230 17.26 5.71 -46.21
C ALA A 1230 17.96 6.83 -45.41
N LYS A 1231 19.21 6.62 -44.98
CA LYS A 1231 20.01 7.63 -44.24
C LYS A 1231 20.84 8.54 -45.15
N ALA A 1232 20.98 8.23 -46.44
CA ALA A 1232 21.76 9.02 -47.39
C ALA A 1232 20.94 10.05 -48.21
N ARG A 1233 19.60 10.08 -48.08
CA ARG A 1233 18.75 11.03 -48.82
C ARG A 1233 18.38 12.31 -48.05
N ALA A 1234 18.89 12.48 -46.82
CA ALA A 1234 18.67 13.68 -46.01
C ALA A 1234 19.88 14.64 -45.96
N ALA A 1235 21.03 14.28 -46.56
CA ALA A 1235 22.28 15.04 -46.43
C ALA A 1235 22.81 15.69 -47.74
N GLU A 1236 22.15 15.52 -48.89
CA GLU A 1236 22.57 16.14 -50.17
C GLU A 1236 21.43 16.90 -50.86
N THR A 1237 20.82 17.86 -50.17
CA THR A 1237 20.12 18.96 -50.85
C THR A 1237 20.23 20.27 -50.06
N ALA A 1238 21.45 20.58 -49.63
CA ALA A 1238 21.85 21.93 -49.26
C ALA A 1238 22.58 22.58 -50.44
N ALA A 1239 21.83 23.19 -51.38
CA ALA A 1239 22.26 24.35 -52.18
C ALA A 1239 21.16 24.76 -53.18
N GLY A 1240 20.39 25.82 -52.90
CA GLY A 1240 19.51 26.42 -53.92
C GLY A 1240 18.38 27.38 -53.48
N GLU A 1241 18.70 28.37 -52.63
CA GLU A 1241 18.06 29.71 -52.52
C GLU A 1241 16.58 29.97 -52.10
N LEU A 1242 16.50 30.75 -51.01
CA LEU A 1242 15.62 31.89 -50.68
C LEU A 1242 14.17 31.62 -50.21
N ALA A 1243 13.99 31.66 -48.88
CA ALA A 1243 12.71 31.82 -48.19
C ALA A 1243 12.53 33.25 -47.63
N PRO A 1244 11.35 33.89 -47.80
CA PRO A 1244 11.00 35.18 -47.20
C PRO A 1244 10.47 35.06 -45.75
N ALA A 1245 10.47 36.22 -45.08
CA ALA A 1245 10.35 36.49 -43.65
C ALA A 1245 9.17 35.84 -42.87
N PRO A 1246 9.40 35.43 -41.59
CA PRO A 1246 8.36 35.23 -40.59
C PRO A 1246 7.96 36.53 -39.88
N ALA A 1247 6.67 36.59 -39.54
CA ALA A 1247 5.98 37.61 -38.77
C ALA A 1247 6.38 37.57 -37.26
N PRO A 1248 6.08 38.63 -36.49
CA PRO A 1248 6.75 38.94 -35.22
C PRO A 1248 6.26 38.09 -34.04
N VAL A 1249 7.23 37.59 -33.25
CA VAL A 1249 7.03 37.05 -31.90
C VAL A 1249 7.15 38.23 -30.90
N PRO A 1250 6.24 38.34 -29.91
CA PRO A 1250 6.24 39.42 -28.92
C PRO A 1250 7.50 39.39 -28.04
N ALA A 1251 7.99 40.59 -27.73
CA ALA A 1251 9.16 40.82 -26.88
C ALA A 1251 8.93 40.28 -25.46
N ALA A 1252 9.92 39.53 -24.95
CA ALA A 1252 10.06 39.26 -23.53
C ALA A 1252 10.11 40.59 -22.77
N GLN A 1253 9.29 40.73 -21.73
CA GLN A 1253 9.41 41.84 -20.79
C GLN A 1253 10.75 41.70 -20.03
N PRO A 1254 11.61 42.73 -20.00
CA PRO A 1254 12.84 42.70 -19.21
C PRO A 1254 12.49 42.72 -17.70
N GLN A 1255 13.19 41.88 -16.93
CA GLN A 1255 13.01 41.70 -15.48
C GLN A 1255 13.32 42.96 -14.63
N HIS A 1256 13.82 44.06 -15.23
CA HIS A 1256 14.19 45.29 -14.52
C HIS A 1256 13.83 46.56 -15.33
N PRO A 1257 12.63 47.16 -15.15
CA PRO A 1257 12.30 48.41 -15.83
C PRO A 1257 13.16 49.56 -15.28
N GLY A 1258 13.99 50.15 -16.14
CA GLY A 1258 14.86 51.29 -15.81
C GLY A 1258 16.36 51.02 -15.74
N TRP A 1259 16.82 49.81 -16.11
CA TRP A 1259 18.24 49.45 -16.15
C TRP A 1259 18.62 48.80 -17.48
N ILE A 1260 19.82 49.11 -18.00
CA ILE A 1260 20.42 48.54 -19.21
C ILE A 1260 21.76 47.91 -18.88
N TRP A 1261 22.09 46.77 -19.49
CA TRP A 1261 23.37 46.09 -19.30
C TRP A 1261 24.49 46.83 -20.03
N ASP A 1262 25.51 47.29 -19.30
CA ASP A 1262 26.72 47.86 -19.90
C ASP A 1262 27.78 46.77 -20.08
N ALA A 1263 27.96 46.34 -21.33
CA ALA A 1263 28.89 45.28 -21.70
C ALA A 1263 30.38 45.66 -21.51
N GLN A 1264 30.73 46.94 -21.31
CA GLN A 1264 32.12 47.34 -21.06
C GLN A 1264 32.52 47.31 -19.58
N SER A 1265 31.57 47.53 -18.68
CA SER A 1265 31.78 47.44 -17.22
C SER A 1265 31.26 46.13 -16.61
N ASN A 1266 30.51 45.35 -17.40
CA ASN A 1266 29.90 44.08 -16.99
C ASN A 1266 28.98 44.24 -15.77
N GLN A 1267 28.23 45.34 -15.72
CA GLN A 1267 27.26 45.67 -14.68
C GLN A 1267 25.99 46.29 -15.30
N TRP A 1268 24.87 46.20 -14.57
CA TRP A 1268 23.64 46.91 -14.93
C TRP A 1268 23.75 48.39 -14.55
N VAL A 1269 23.49 49.28 -15.50
CA VAL A 1269 23.50 50.74 -15.30
C VAL A 1269 22.11 51.32 -15.56
N ALA A 1270 21.76 52.41 -14.88
CA ALA A 1270 20.44 53.01 -15.02
C ALA A 1270 20.19 53.45 -16.48
N ASP A 1271 19.05 53.10 -17.04
CA ASP A 1271 18.65 53.50 -18.40
C ASP A 1271 18.31 55.00 -18.39
N PRO A 1272 19.11 55.86 -19.04
CA PRO A 1272 18.90 57.31 -19.02
C PRO A 1272 17.61 57.75 -19.75
N ASN A 1273 16.94 56.86 -20.46
CA ASN A 1273 15.68 57.14 -21.17
C ASN A 1273 14.44 56.60 -20.45
N TYR A 1274 14.58 55.96 -19.29
CA TYR A 1274 13.44 55.45 -18.55
C TYR A 1274 12.70 56.57 -17.81
N GLN A 1275 11.40 56.74 -18.07
CA GLN A 1275 10.51 57.58 -17.26
C GLN A 1275 9.46 56.70 -16.56
N PRO A 1276 9.35 56.75 -15.22
CA PRO A 1276 8.34 55.98 -14.52
C PRO A 1276 6.92 56.51 -14.87
N PRO A 1277 5.89 55.65 -14.91
CA PRO A 1277 4.51 56.09 -15.12
C PRO A 1277 4.07 57.06 -14.02
N GLN A 1278 3.38 58.15 -14.39
CA GLN A 1278 2.76 59.06 -13.41
C GLN A 1278 1.60 58.34 -12.70
N GLN A 1279 1.60 58.46 -11.36
CA GLN A 1279 0.76 57.74 -10.39
C GLN A 1279 -0.74 57.72 -10.67
#